data_AF-G5B202-F1
#
_entry.id   AF-G5B202-F1
#
_cell.length_a   1.000
_cell.length_b   1.000
_cell.length_c   1.000
_cell.angle_alpha   90.00
_cell.angle_beta   90.00
_cell.angle_gamma   90.00
#
_symmetry.space_group_name_H-M   'P 1'
#
loop_
_entity.id
_entity.type
_entity.pdbx_description
1 polymer ?
#
loop_
_entity_poly.entity_id
_entity_poly.type
_entity_poly.pdbx_seq_one_letter_code
_entity_poly.pdbx_strand_id
1 'polypeptide(L)'
;NCDDPLASLLSPMAFSSSSDLTGTPSPAQLNWRVGTGGWSPANSNAQQWLQMDLGNRVEITAVATQGRYGSSDWVTSYSLMFSDTGRNWKQYKQEDSIWTFAGNMNADSVVHHKLLHSVRARFVRFVPLEWNPSGKIGMRVEVYGCSYKSDVADFDGRSSLLYRFNQKLMSTLKDVISLKFKSMQADGVLFHGEGQRGDHITLELQKGRLTLYLNLDDSKARLSSSPPSATLGSLLDDQHWHSVLIERVGKQVNFTVDKHTQHFRTKGEADALDIDYELSFGGIPVPGKPGTFLKKNFHGCIENLYYNGVNIIDLAKRRKHQIYTVGNVTFSCSEPQIVPITFVNSSSSYLLLPGTPQIDGLSVSFQFRTWNKDGLLLSTELSEGSGTLLLSLEAGVLRLVIQKMTEHPAEILTGSSLNDGLWHLVSINARRSRITLTLDNEAASPAPDTTRVQIYSGSDYYFGGCPDNLTDSQCLNPIKAFQGCMRLIFIDNQPKDLISVQQGSLGNFSDLHIDLCSIKDRCLPNYCEHGGSCSQSWTTFYCNCSDTGYTGATCHNSIYEQSCEVYRHQGNTAGFFYVDSDGSGPLGPLQVYCNITEDKIWVSVEHNNTELTRVQGANPQKPYMMTLDYGSSMEQLEALIDSSEHCEQEVAYHCKRSHLLNTPDGPPFTWWIGRSNEKHLYWGGSLPGACGLEESCLDIRYFCNCDADKDEWTNDTGFLSFKDHLPVTQIVITDTNRSNSEAAWRIGPLRCYGDRHFWNAVSFYTEASYLHFPTFHAEFSADISFFFKTTALSGVFLENLGIKDFIRLEISSPSEVMFAIDVGNGPVELMVQSPSPLNDDQWHYVRAERSLKEISLQVDSLPQNTRETSEDGHFRLQLNSQLFVGGTSSRQKGFLGCIRSLLLNGQKLDLEERARVTSGVRPGCPGHCSSYGSNCHNGGKCVEKHRSYSCDCTHSPYEGPFCQKEVSAVFEAGTSVTYTFQEPYPVTKNTSSSSSAIYTDAAPSKENIVLSFVTAQAPSLLLFINSSSQDFLAVLLCRNGSLQVRYQLSKDETHIFTIDVENFANRRMHHLRINREGREFTIQMDQQLRLSYNFSPEVEFRTIRSLILGKVTENIGLDSEIAKANTVGFVGCLSSVQYNHIAPLKAALRHANIAPVTVHGTLKEYSCGFMVDSDVDAVTTVHSSSDPFGKTDEREPLTNAVRSDSAVIGGVIAVVIFITFCIVGIMIRFLYQHKQSPRTNQMKEKEYPENLDSSFRNDIDLQNTVSECKREYFI
;
A
#
# COMPACT_ATOMS: atom_id res chain seq x y z
N ASN A 1 -43.71 1.82 -25.16
CA ASN A 1 -43.51 2.11 -23.72
C ASN A 1 -43.40 0.80 -22.97
N CYS A 2 -42.78 0.82 -21.79
CA CYS A 2 -42.69 -0.35 -20.92
C CYS A 2 -43.06 0.07 -19.49
N ASP A 3 -44.13 0.86 -19.39
CA ASP A 3 -44.59 1.53 -18.18
C ASP A 3 -46.11 1.30 -18.01
N ASP A 4 -46.65 0.28 -18.68
CA ASP A 4 -48.08 -0.07 -18.66
C ASP A 4 -48.38 -0.95 -17.43
N PRO A 5 -49.55 -0.78 -16.77
CA PRO A 5 -49.92 -1.56 -15.60
C PRO A 5 -50.21 -3.02 -15.97
N LEU A 6 -49.72 -3.96 -15.16
CA LEU A 6 -49.82 -5.40 -15.42
C LEU A 6 -50.85 -6.10 -14.53
N ALA A 7 -50.96 -5.72 -13.24
CA ALA A 7 -51.80 -6.38 -12.26
C ALA A 7 -53.29 -6.15 -12.47
N SER A 8 -53.67 -4.97 -12.96
CA SER A 8 -55.04 -4.65 -13.39
C SER A 8 -55.60 -5.55 -14.51
N LEU A 9 -54.73 -6.25 -15.25
CA LEU A 9 -55.10 -7.21 -16.29
C LEU A 9 -55.21 -8.66 -15.78
N LEU A 10 -54.87 -8.92 -14.52
CA LEU A 10 -54.78 -10.26 -13.94
C LEU A 10 -56.05 -10.65 -13.17
N SER A 11 -56.29 -11.97 -13.11
CA SER A 11 -57.31 -12.57 -12.24
C SER A 11 -56.92 -12.41 -10.76
N PRO A 12 -57.87 -12.30 -9.81
CA PRO A 12 -57.60 -12.41 -8.38
C PRO A 12 -56.80 -13.67 -7.99
N MET A 13 -56.91 -14.76 -8.75
CA MET A 13 -56.12 -16.00 -8.53
C MET A 13 -54.63 -15.88 -8.88
N ALA A 14 -54.19 -14.76 -9.49
CA ALA A 14 -52.78 -14.47 -9.69
C ALA A 14 -52.08 -13.99 -8.41
N PHE A 15 -52.84 -13.66 -7.36
CA PHE A 15 -52.33 -13.24 -6.07
C PHE A 15 -52.28 -14.42 -5.10
N SER A 16 -51.18 -14.52 -4.34
CA SER A 16 -51.10 -15.42 -3.19
C SER A 16 -50.22 -14.84 -2.10
N SER A 17 -50.30 -15.40 -0.91
CA SER A 17 -49.85 -14.74 0.32
C SER A 17 -49.33 -15.76 1.32
N SER A 18 -48.51 -15.31 2.27
CA SER A 18 -48.07 -16.11 3.43
C SER A 18 -49.25 -16.55 4.31
N SER A 19 -50.22 -15.65 4.51
CA SER A 19 -51.50 -15.91 5.16
C SER A 19 -52.52 -14.84 4.77
N ASP A 20 -53.82 -15.09 4.98
CA ASP A 20 -54.90 -14.13 4.81
C ASP A 20 -55.77 -14.06 6.07
N LEU A 21 -56.12 -12.84 6.48
CA LEU A 21 -56.97 -12.56 7.64
C LEU A 21 -58.35 -13.24 7.56
N THR A 22 -58.85 -13.49 6.35
CA THR A 22 -60.15 -14.16 6.09
C THR A 22 -60.02 -15.63 5.72
N GLY A 23 -58.82 -16.23 5.82
CA GLY A 23 -58.55 -17.62 5.42
C GLY A 23 -58.77 -17.90 3.92
N THR A 24 -58.95 -16.86 3.11
CA THR A 24 -59.27 -16.90 1.68
C THR A 24 -58.45 -15.81 0.98
N PRO A 25 -57.83 -16.08 -0.19
CA PRO A 25 -56.98 -15.11 -0.86
C PRO A 25 -57.72 -13.80 -1.19
N SER A 26 -57.29 -12.69 -0.59
CA SER A 26 -57.87 -11.37 -0.85
C SER A 26 -57.29 -10.74 -2.13
N PRO A 27 -58.13 -10.21 -3.05
CA PRO A 27 -57.63 -9.44 -4.19
C PRO A 27 -56.89 -8.19 -3.70
N ALA A 28 -55.58 -8.15 -3.96
CA ALA A 28 -54.69 -7.09 -3.51
C ALA A 28 -54.34 -6.09 -4.62
N GLN A 29 -55.21 -5.91 -5.61
CA GLN A 29 -55.00 -4.95 -6.70
C GLN A 29 -55.06 -3.50 -6.20
N LEU A 30 -54.24 -2.62 -6.78
CA LEU A 30 -54.27 -1.18 -6.51
C LEU A 30 -55.68 -0.60 -6.75
N ASN A 31 -56.09 0.34 -5.91
CA ASN A 31 -57.42 0.96 -5.90
C ASN A 31 -58.61 0.00 -5.70
N TRP A 32 -58.38 -1.27 -5.36
CA TRP A 32 -59.46 -2.20 -5.02
C TRP A 32 -60.20 -1.76 -3.76
N ARG A 33 -61.54 -1.63 -3.82
CA ARG A 33 -62.40 -1.15 -2.71
C ARG A 33 -63.54 -2.11 -2.32
N VAL A 34 -63.57 -3.30 -2.91
CA VAL A 34 -64.67 -4.28 -2.75
C VAL A 34 -64.26 -5.36 -1.74
N GLY A 35 -65.20 -5.85 -0.93
CA GLY A 35 -64.92 -6.92 0.04
C GLY A 35 -63.97 -6.49 1.15
N THR A 36 -62.84 -7.20 1.31
CA THR A 36 -61.86 -6.99 2.39
C THR A 36 -61.02 -5.72 2.25
N GLY A 37 -61.08 -5.04 1.10
CA GLY A 37 -60.40 -3.75 0.86
C GLY A 37 -58.90 -3.84 0.55
N GLY A 38 -58.35 -5.04 0.40
CA GLY A 38 -56.92 -5.32 0.18
C GLY A 38 -56.46 -6.55 0.94
N TRP A 39 -55.19 -6.92 0.79
CA TRP A 39 -54.58 -8.01 1.56
C TRP A 39 -54.20 -7.54 2.98
N SER A 40 -54.38 -8.43 3.94
CA SER A 40 -53.85 -8.38 5.30
C SER A 40 -53.56 -9.82 5.74
N PRO A 41 -52.38 -10.12 6.30
CA PRO A 41 -52.10 -11.44 6.87
C PRO A 41 -52.89 -11.68 8.16
N ALA A 42 -52.97 -12.94 8.59
CA ALA A 42 -53.61 -13.32 9.84
C ALA A 42 -52.85 -12.75 11.06
N ASN A 43 -51.52 -12.94 11.04
CA ASN A 43 -50.57 -12.39 12.01
C ASN A 43 -49.65 -11.36 11.31
N SER A 44 -49.32 -10.25 11.97
CA SER A 44 -48.36 -9.28 11.45
C SER A 44 -46.98 -9.51 12.08
N ASN A 45 -46.07 -10.09 11.30
CA ASN A 45 -44.67 -10.36 11.67
C ASN A 45 -43.78 -10.28 10.41
N ALA A 46 -42.46 -10.32 10.61
CA ALA A 46 -41.47 -10.15 9.54
C ALA A 46 -41.46 -11.28 8.47
N GLN A 47 -42.14 -12.40 8.74
CA GLN A 47 -42.23 -13.55 7.83
C GLN A 47 -43.37 -13.43 6.81
N GLN A 48 -44.21 -12.38 6.89
CA GLN A 48 -45.33 -12.23 5.96
C GLN A 48 -44.89 -11.72 4.58
N TRP A 49 -45.64 -12.12 3.55
CA TRP A 49 -45.40 -11.68 2.18
C TRP A 49 -46.68 -11.75 1.33
N LEU A 50 -46.73 -10.91 0.29
CA LEU A 50 -47.74 -10.89 -0.75
C LEU A 50 -47.05 -11.07 -2.11
N GLN A 51 -47.49 -11.99 -2.95
CA GLN A 51 -46.89 -12.23 -4.26
C GLN A 51 -47.92 -12.25 -5.39
N MET A 52 -47.42 -12.04 -6.61
CA MET A 52 -48.18 -11.93 -7.84
C MET A 52 -47.52 -12.78 -8.94
N ASP A 53 -48.30 -13.62 -9.62
CA ASP A 53 -47.92 -14.32 -10.85
C ASP A 53 -48.34 -13.50 -12.08
N LEU A 54 -47.38 -12.98 -12.83
CA LEU A 54 -47.62 -12.18 -14.04
C LEU A 54 -47.95 -13.07 -15.27
N GLY A 55 -48.05 -14.39 -15.08
CA GLY A 55 -48.43 -15.41 -16.06
C GLY A 55 -47.32 -15.77 -17.05
N ASN A 56 -46.58 -14.77 -17.54
CA ASN A 56 -45.41 -14.91 -18.39
C ASN A 56 -44.24 -14.09 -17.83
N ARG A 57 -43.03 -14.35 -18.33
CA ARG A 57 -41.86 -13.51 -18.03
C ARG A 57 -42.04 -12.14 -18.69
N VAL A 58 -41.94 -11.08 -17.88
CA VAL A 58 -42.11 -9.69 -18.32
C VAL A 58 -40.91 -8.85 -17.90
N GLU A 59 -40.75 -7.68 -18.51
CA GLU A 59 -39.79 -6.68 -18.08
C GLU A 59 -40.51 -5.66 -17.18
N ILE A 60 -40.14 -5.64 -15.91
CA ILE A 60 -40.75 -4.84 -14.84
C ILE A 60 -39.93 -3.57 -14.64
N THR A 61 -40.59 -2.42 -14.64
CA THR A 61 -39.95 -1.09 -14.59
C THR A 61 -40.37 -0.25 -13.39
N ALA A 62 -41.54 -0.49 -12.80
CA ALA A 62 -41.99 0.19 -11.58
C ALA A 62 -42.96 -0.67 -10.77
N VAL A 63 -43.15 -0.29 -9.51
CA VAL A 63 -44.20 -0.83 -8.62
C VAL A 63 -44.96 0.31 -7.95
N ALA A 64 -46.20 0.05 -7.54
CA ALA A 64 -46.93 0.95 -6.65
C ALA A 64 -47.60 0.19 -5.50
N THR A 65 -47.68 0.84 -4.34
CA THR A 65 -48.34 0.33 -3.14
C THR A 65 -49.37 1.33 -2.61
N GLN A 66 -50.40 0.81 -1.96
CA GLN A 66 -51.46 1.54 -1.28
C GLN A 66 -51.87 0.74 -0.04
N GLY A 67 -52.23 1.41 1.07
CA GLY A 67 -52.72 0.71 2.26
C GLY A 67 -54.05 -0.01 2.03
N ARG A 68 -54.53 -0.77 3.02
CA ARG A 68 -55.82 -1.45 2.94
C ARG A 68 -56.97 -0.46 3.10
N TYR A 69 -58.00 -0.57 2.24
CA TYR A 69 -59.11 0.39 2.20
C TYR A 69 -59.91 0.43 3.51
N GLY A 70 -60.11 1.62 4.05
CA GLY A 70 -61.00 1.85 5.19
C GLY A 70 -60.52 1.29 6.53
N SER A 71 -59.23 0.94 6.68
CA SER A 71 -58.64 0.52 7.95
C SER A 71 -57.37 1.31 8.30
N SER A 72 -56.78 1.04 9.47
CA SER A 72 -55.45 1.54 9.84
C SER A 72 -54.31 0.66 9.34
N ASP A 73 -54.58 -0.32 8.46
CA ASP A 73 -53.59 -1.32 8.03
C ASP A 73 -52.83 -0.83 6.79
N TRP A 74 -51.57 -0.45 6.96
CA TRP A 74 -50.67 -0.13 5.85
C TRP A 74 -49.20 -0.38 6.20
N VAL A 75 -48.42 -0.71 5.18
CA VAL A 75 -46.97 -0.95 5.24
C VAL A 75 -46.21 0.36 5.04
N THR A 76 -45.29 0.69 5.93
CA THR A 76 -44.48 1.93 5.91
C THR A 76 -43.11 1.73 5.24
N SER A 77 -42.60 0.50 5.19
CA SER A 77 -41.41 0.12 4.42
C SER A 77 -41.47 -1.34 3.98
N TYR A 78 -40.94 -1.65 2.79
CA TYR A 78 -40.96 -3.01 2.22
C TYR A 78 -39.74 -3.28 1.33
N SER A 79 -39.46 -4.57 1.09
CA SER A 79 -38.52 -5.02 0.06
C SER A 79 -39.22 -5.82 -1.04
N LEU A 80 -38.55 -5.97 -2.18
CA LEU A 80 -39.04 -6.76 -3.32
C LEU A 80 -38.17 -8.00 -3.53
N MET A 81 -38.83 -9.10 -3.92
CA MET A 81 -38.18 -10.32 -4.41
C MET A 81 -38.81 -10.74 -5.75
N PHE A 82 -38.01 -11.42 -6.58
CA PHE A 82 -38.39 -11.85 -7.92
C PHE A 82 -38.05 -13.32 -8.16
N SER A 83 -38.81 -14.00 -9.03
CA SER A 83 -38.53 -15.37 -9.49
C SER A 83 -39.13 -15.63 -10.87
N ASP A 84 -38.56 -16.58 -11.62
CA ASP A 84 -39.17 -17.13 -12.84
C ASP A 84 -40.15 -18.30 -12.52
N THR A 85 -39.90 -19.04 -11.44
CA THR A 85 -40.61 -20.29 -11.06
C THR A 85 -41.59 -20.14 -9.90
N GLY A 86 -41.50 -19.03 -9.14
CA GLY A 86 -42.17 -18.87 -7.84
C GLY A 86 -41.43 -19.55 -6.69
N ARG A 87 -40.24 -20.10 -6.95
CA ARG A 87 -39.28 -20.69 -6.01
C ARG A 87 -37.90 -20.06 -6.21
N ASN A 88 -36.96 -20.31 -5.29
CA ASN A 88 -35.59 -19.79 -5.33
C ASN A 88 -35.58 -18.29 -5.65
N TRP A 89 -35.97 -17.48 -4.68
CA TRP A 89 -36.22 -16.05 -4.89
C TRP A 89 -34.92 -15.25 -4.92
N LYS A 90 -34.91 -14.17 -5.72
CA LYS A 90 -33.81 -13.19 -5.77
C LYS A 90 -34.32 -11.84 -5.25
N GLN A 91 -33.68 -11.30 -4.22
CA GLN A 91 -34.00 -9.97 -3.69
C GLN A 91 -33.63 -8.88 -4.71
N TYR A 92 -34.43 -7.81 -4.74
CA TYR A 92 -34.06 -6.58 -5.46
C TYR A 92 -32.87 -5.91 -4.76
N LYS A 93 -31.87 -5.54 -5.55
CA LYS A 93 -30.67 -4.84 -5.07
C LYS A 93 -30.42 -3.58 -5.87
N GLN A 94 -30.06 -2.52 -5.16
CA GLN A 94 -29.59 -1.26 -5.72
C GLN A 94 -28.19 -1.02 -5.14
N GLU A 95 -27.21 -0.78 -6.00
CA GLU A 95 -25.79 -0.63 -5.61
C GLU A 95 -25.28 -1.83 -4.76
N ASP A 96 -25.73 -3.04 -5.13
CA ASP A 96 -25.38 -4.33 -4.52
C ASP A 96 -25.85 -4.57 -3.07
N SER A 97 -26.57 -3.61 -2.50
CA SER A 97 -27.29 -3.71 -1.22
C SER A 97 -28.78 -4.01 -1.42
N ILE A 98 -29.41 -4.68 -0.44
CA ILE A 98 -30.85 -4.96 -0.47
C ILE A 98 -31.59 -3.64 -0.32
N TRP A 99 -32.44 -3.29 -1.29
CA TRP A 99 -33.07 -1.99 -1.32
C TRP A 99 -34.43 -1.99 -0.60
N THR A 100 -34.58 -1.09 0.37
CA THR A 100 -35.81 -0.85 1.11
C THR A 100 -36.59 0.29 0.48
N PHE A 101 -37.80 -0.01 0.02
CA PHE A 101 -38.73 0.97 -0.51
C PHE A 101 -39.54 1.62 0.61
N ALA A 102 -39.65 2.94 0.57
CA ALA A 102 -40.62 3.67 1.39
C ALA A 102 -42.05 3.28 0.98
N GLY A 103 -42.84 2.85 1.96
CA GLY A 103 -44.23 2.46 1.81
C GLY A 103 -45.19 3.65 1.96
N ASN A 104 -46.38 3.36 2.48
CA ASN A 104 -47.50 4.26 2.59
C ASN A 104 -47.56 4.96 3.95
N MET A 105 -48.09 6.17 3.99
CA MET A 105 -48.36 6.92 5.23
C MET A 105 -49.82 6.81 5.71
N ASN A 106 -50.70 6.23 4.88
CA ASN A 106 -52.12 6.05 5.16
C ASN A 106 -52.73 4.97 4.23
N ALA A 107 -54.02 4.69 4.42
CA ALA A 107 -54.78 3.70 3.66
C ALA A 107 -54.96 4.00 2.16
N ASP A 108 -55.01 5.27 1.75
CA ASP A 108 -55.57 5.69 0.46
C ASP A 108 -54.56 6.29 -0.53
N SER A 109 -53.45 6.87 -0.06
CA SER A 109 -52.42 7.41 -0.94
C SER A 109 -51.66 6.31 -1.66
N VAL A 110 -51.57 6.43 -2.99
CA VAL A 110 -50.72 5.57 -3.82
C VAL A 110 -49.28 6.09 -3.75
N VAL A 111 -48.33 5.19 -3.47
CA VAL A 111 -46.90 5.45 -3.51
C VAL A 111 -46.33 4.64 -4.67
N HIS A 112 -45.64 5.30 -5.59
CA HIS A 112 -45.14 4.71 -6.84
C HIS A 112 -43.61 4.86 -6.93
N HIS A 113 -42.90 3.75 -7.12
CA HIS A 113 -41.45 3.71 -7.26
C HIS A 113 -41.05 3.15 -8.62
N LYS A 114 -40.32 3.94 -9.40
CA LYS A 114 -39.64 3.44 -10.61
C LYS A 114 -38.35 2.74 -10.19
N LEU A 115 -38.12 1.53 -10.73
CA LEU A 115 -36.90 0.77 -10.47
C LEU A 115 -35.74 1.41 -11.23
N LEU A 116 -34.58 1.56 -10.57
CA LEU A 116 -33.37 2.09 -11.21
C LEU A 116 -32.90 1.19 -12.37
N HIS A 117 -33.10 -0.12 -12.23
CA HIS A 117 -32.87 -1.11 -13.27
C HIS A 117 -34.11 -1.97 -13.44
N SER A 118 -34.51 -2.25 -14.68
CA SER A 118 -35.62 -3.15 -14.96
C SER A 118 -35.29 -4.59 -14.55
N VAL A 119 -36.30 -5.34 -14.12
CA VAL A 119 -36.15 -6.74 -13.69
C VAL A 119 -36.96 -7.65 -14.61
N ARG A 120 -36.37 -8.77 -15.03
CA ARG A 120 -37.02 -9.76 -15.90
C ARG A 120 -37.40 -11.01 -15.11
N ALA A 121 -38.67 -11.12 -14.79
CA ALA A 121 -39.23 -12.15 -13.92
C ALA A 121 -40.67 -12.48 -14.33
N ARG A 122 -41.21 -13.59 -13.80
CA ARG A 122 -42.65 -13.92 -13.88
C ARG A 122 -43.37 -13.64 -12.57
N PHE A 123 -42.70 -13.85 -11.44
CA PHE A 123 -43.26 -13.68 -10.11
C PHE A 123 -42.61 -12.50 -9.40
N VAL A 124 -43.44 -11.71 -8.70
CA VAL A 124 -43.02 -10.60 -7.84
C VAL A 124 -43.56 -10.84 -6.45
N ARG A 125 -42.74 -10.67 -5.41
CA ARG A 125 -43.13 -10.78 -4.01
C ARG A 125 -42.75 -9.50 -3.26
N PHE A 126 -43.74 -8.91 -2.63
CA PHE A 126 -43.63 -7.80 -1.69
C PHE A 126 -43.45 -8.37 -0.28
N VAL A 127 -42.40 -7.95 0.41
CA VAL A 127 -42.09 -8.37 1.78
C VAL A 127 -42.13 -7.13 2.69
N PRO A 128 -43.21 -6.96 3.48
CA PRO A 128 -43.30 -5.89 4.47
C PRO A 128 -42.14 -5.96 5.47
N LEU A 129 -41.54 -4.81 5.78
CA LEU A 129 -40.50 -4.68 6.80
C LEU A 129 -41.08 -3.97 8.04
N GLU A 130 -41.73 -2.83 7.81
CA GLU A 130 -42.43 -2.07 8.85
C GLU A 130 -43.85 -1.70 8.41
N TRP A 131 -44.73 -1.48 9.38
CA TRP A 131 -46.13 -1.12 9.17
C TRP A 131 -46.61 -0.16 10.26
N ASN A 132 -47.80 0.41 10.07
CA ASN A 132 -48.40 1.34 11.03
C ASN A 132 -48.45 0.73 12.46
N PRO A 133 -47.82 1.35 13.48
CA PRO A 133 -47.89 0.88 14.86
C PRO A 133 -49.32 0.85 15.44
N SER A 134 -50.25 1.61 14.85
CA SER A 134 -51.67 1.64 15.23
C SER A 134 -52.58 0.75 14.36
N GLY A 135 -52.01 -0.20 13.62
CA GLY A 135 -52.73 -1.10 12.72
C GLY A 135 -51.97 -2.39 12.43
N LYS A 136 -52.34 -3.08 11.34
CA LYS A 136 -51.66 -4.28 10.85
C LYS A 136 -50.91 -4.02 9.54
N ILE A 137 -50.20 -5.04 9.06
CA ILE A 137 -49.78 -5.13 7.66
C ILE A 137 -51.04 -5.07 6.78
N GLY A 138 -51.08 -4.14 5.84
CA GLY A 138 -52.14 -4.03 4.84
C GLY A 138 -51.60 -3.52 3.51
N MET A 139 -51.93 -4.19 2.40
CA MET A 139 -51.43 -3.81 1.07
C MET A 139 -52.45 -3.98 -0.05
N ARG A 140 -52.37 -3.05 -1.01
CA ARG A 140 -52.84 -3.12 -2.39
C ARG A 140 -51.68 -2.72 -3.30
N VAL A 141 -51.48 -3.42 -4.41
CA VAL A 141 -50.27 -3.32 -5.24
C VAL A 141 -50.58 -3.29 -6.74
N GLU A 142 -49.68 -2.66 -7.51
CA GLU A 142 -49.63 -2.68 -8.98
C GLU A 142 -48.17 -2.80 -9.42
N VAL A 143 -47.93 -3.43 -10.57
CA VAL A 143 -46.61 -3.67 -11.17
C VAL A 143 -46.67 -3.16 -12.60
N TYR A 144 -45.72 -2.33 -13.00
CA TYR A 144 -45.67 -1.72 -14.33
C TYR A 144 -44.54 -2.32 -15.16
N GLY A 145 -44.77 -2.48 -16.46
CA GLY A 145 -43.81 -3.12 -17.34
C GLY A 145 -44.32 -3.40 -18.74
N CYS A 146 -43.74 -4.41 -19.39
CA CYS A 146 -44.18 -4.90 -20.70
C CYS A 146 -43.80 -6.37 -20.96
N SER A 147 -44.45 -6.99 -21.95
CA SER A 147 -44.17 -8.39 -22.34
C SER A 147 -42.75 -8.57 -22.84
N TYR A 148 -42.02 -9.53 -22.28
CA TYR A 148 -40.66 -9.85 -22.69
C TYR A 148 -40.63 -11.16 -23.51
N LYS A 149 -39.92 -11.16 -24.64
CA LYS A 149 -39.75 -12.33 -25.52
C LYS A 149 -38.27 -12.61 -25.68
N SER A 150 -37.89 -13.88 -25.66
CA SER A 150 -36.51 -14.31 -25.83
C SER A 150 -36.38 -15.69 -26.47
N ASP A 151 -35.21 -15.93 -27.04
CA ASP A 151 -34.83 -17.22 -27.60
C ASP A 151 -34.01 -18.00 -26.58
N VAL A 152 -34.56 -19.13 -26.11
CA VAL A 152 -33.91 -19.99 -25.11
C VAL A 152 -33.58 -21.35 -25.72
N ALA A 153 -32.42 -21.89 -25.33
CA ALA A 153 -31.99 -23.26 -25.56
C ALA A 153 -31.55 -23.89 -24.23
N ASP A 154 -31.90 -25.16 -24.03
CA ASP A 154 -31.65 -25.94 -22.82
C ASP A 154 -30.70 -27.10 -23.17
N PHE A 155 -29.63 -27.22 -22.38
CA PHE A 155 -28.51 -28.13 -22.57
C PHE A 155 -28.45 -29.10 -21.39
N ASP A 156 -28.51 -30.39 -21.70
CA ASP A 156 -28.60 -31.53 -20.76
C ASP A 156 -27.23 -32.03 -20.24
N GLY A 157 -26.14 -31.31 -20.52
CA GLY A 157 -24.78 -31.84 -20.29
C GLY A 157 -24.42 -33.01 -21.21
N ARG A 158 -25.08 -33.17 -22.36
CA ARG A 158 -24.70 -34.10 -23.45
C ARG A 158 -24.90 -33.52 -24.85
N SER A 159 -25.49 -32.34 -24.94
CA SER A 159 -25.85 -31.65 -26.17
C SER A 159 -25.00 -30.41 -26.43
N SER A 160 -24.92 -29.99 -27.70
CA SER A 160 -24.24 -28.75 -28.11
C SER A 160 -24.79 -28.23 -29.45
N LEU A 161 -24.54 -26.95 -29.72
CA LEU A 161 -24.82 -26.30 -31.00
C LEU A 161 -23.50 -25.95 -31.70
N LEU A 162 -23.37 -26.31 -32.97
CA LEU A 162 -22.18 -26.09 -33.80
C LEU A 162 -22.51 -25.12 -34.93
N TYR A 163 -22.06 -23.88 -34.79
CA TYR A 163 -22.26 -22.82 -35.79
C TYR A 163 -21.11 -22.81 -36.78
N ARG A 164 -21.41 -23.04 -38.07
CA ARG A 164 -20.42 -23.01 -39.15
C ARG A 164 -20.43 -21.71 -39.92
N PHE A 165 -19.23 -21.19 -40.13
CA PHE A 165 -19.01 -20.03 -40.98
C PHE A 165 -19.12 -20.41 -42.46
N ASN A 166 -19.46 -19.42 -43.30
CA ASN A 166 -19.52 -19.61 -44.76
C ASN A 166 -18.13 -19.73 -45.40
N GLN A 167 -17.08 -19.25 -44.70
CA GLN A 167 -15.68 -19.31 -45.12
C GLN A 167 -14.95 -20.39 -44.30
N LYS A 168 -13.93 -21.01 -44.89
CA LYS A 168 -13.16 -22.10 -44.25
C LYS A 168 -12.27 -21.67 -43.08
N LEU A 169 -11.96 -20.38 -43.02
CA LEU A 169 -11.17 -19.70 -41.99
C LEU A 169 -11.86 -18.35 -41.77
N MET A 170 -11.98 -17.93 -40.51
CA MET A 170 -12.49 -16.61 -40.14
C MET A 170 -11.42 -15.86 -39.38
N SER A 171 -10.99 -14.73 -39.93
CA SER A 171 -10.10 -13.78 -39.25
C SER A 171 -10.90 -12.53 -38.90
N THR A 172 -10.99 -12.18 -37.62
CA THR A 172 -11.74 -11.00 -37.15
C THR A 172 -10.82 -10.02 -36.44
N LEU A 173 -11.11 -8.71 -36.57
CA LEU A 173 -10.50 -7.64 -35.75
C LEU A 173 -11.44 -7.14 -34.66
N LYS A 174 -12.73 -7.47 -34.75
CA LYS A 174 -13.76 -7.15 -33.75
C LYS A 174 -14.70 -8.32 -33.60
N ASP A 175 -14.96 -8.71 -32.35
CA ASP A 175 -15.97 -9.70 -32.00
C ASP A 175 -16.88 -9.16 -30.91
N VAL A 176 -18.17 -9.44 -31.02
CA VAL A 176 -19.17 -9.18 -29.99
C VAL A 176 -19.96 -10.46 -29.74
N ILE A 177 -19.80 -11.02 -28.55
CA ILE A 177 -20.50 -12.23 -28.10
C ILE A 177 -21.36 -11.84 -26.91
N SER A 178 -22.67 -12.05 -26.99
CA SER A 178 -23.57 -11.81 -25.87
C SER A 178 -24.54 -12.98 -25.68
N LEU A 179 -24.78 -13.31 -24.42
CA LEU A 179 -25.69 -14.37 -24.01
C LEU A 179 -26.18 -14.13 -22.59
N LYS A 180 -27.24 -14.82 -22.18
CA LYS A 180 -27.55 -15.06 -20.78
C LYS A 180 -27.51 -16.55 -20.51
N PHE A 181 -27.11 -16.96 -19.31
CA PHE A 181 -27.12 -18.36 -18.91
C PHE A 181 -27.71 -18.56 -17.51
N LYS A 182 -28.14 -19.78 -17.22
CA LYS A 182 -28.75 -20.22 -15.96
C LYS A 182 -28.35 -21.67 -15.71
N SER A 183 -27.72 -21.98 -14.58
CA SER A 183 -27.26 -23.33 -14.24
C SER A 183 -27.28 -23.61 -12.74
N MET A 184 -27.34 -24.90 -12.39
CA MET A 184 -27.08 -25.43 -11.05
C MET A 184 -25.68 -26.02 -10.89
N GLN A 185 -24.92 -26.18 -11.98
CA GLN A 185 -23.60 -26.79 -11.98
C GLN A 185 -22.53 -25.71 -11.85
N ALA A 186 -21.56 -25.93 -10.98
CA ALA A 186 -20.44 -25.00 -10.79
C ALA A 186 -19.40 -25.07 -11.94
N ASP A 187 -19.48 -26.06 -12.83
CA ASP A 187 -18.55 -26.24 -13.95
C ASP A 187 -19.29 -26.50 -15.28
N GLY A 188 -18.78 -25.96 -16.40
CA GLY A 188 -19.20 -26.31 -17.76
C GLY A 188 -18.76 -25.30 -18.82
N VAL A 189 -18.33 -25.77 -20.00
CA VAL A 189 -17.95 -24.88 -21.12
C VAL A 189 -19.19 -24.31 -21.82
N LEU A 190 -19.36 -22.98 -21.79
CA LEU A 190 -20.46 -22.25 -22.43
C LEU A 190 -20.24 -22.13 -23.94
N PHE A 191 -19.03 -21.73 -24.37
CA PHE A 191 -18.66 -21.72 -25.78
C PHE A 191 -17.16 -21.90 -26.00
N HIS A 192 -16.80 -22.34 -27.20
CA HIS A 192 -15.43 -22.55 -27.62
C HIS A 192 -15.26 -22.35 -29.14
N GLY A 193 -14.13 -21.77 -29.52
CA GLY A 193 -13.58 -21.75 -30.87
C GLY A 193 -12.06 -21.90 -30.81
N GLU A 194 -11.51 -22.65 -31.74
CA GLU A 194 -10.07 -22.88 -31.93
C GLU A 194 -9.76 -22.77 -33.43
N GLY A 195 -8.61 -22.22 -33.79
CA GLY A 195 -8.11 -22.17 -35.17
C GLY A 195 -6.82 -22.97 -35.36
N GLN A 196 -6.54 -23.33 -36.61
CA GLN A 196 -5.33 -24.07 -37.01
C GLN A 196 -3.99 -23.43 -36.57
N ARG A 197 -3.98 -22.16 -36.15
CA ARG A 197 -2.79 -21.43 -35.67
C ARG A 197 -2.56 -21.55 -34.15
N GLY A 198 -3.54 -22.04 -33.38
CA GLY A 198 -3.48 -22.10 -31.91
C GLY A 198 -4.25 -20.97 -31.20
N ASP A 199 -4.67 -19.96 -31.96
CA ASP A 199 -5.74 -19.03 -31.62
C ASP A 199 -6.95 -19.78 -31.06
N HIS A 200 -7.48 -19.28 -29.96
CA HIS A 200 -8.71 -19.82 -29.39
C HIS A 200 -9.42 -18.78 -28.53
N ILE A 201 -10.75 -18.90 -28.48
CA ILE A 201 -11.61 -18.18 -27.54
C ILE A 201 -12.52 -19.20 -26.86
N THR A 202 -12.48 -19.29 -25.54
CA THR A 202 -13.25 -20.24 -24.75
C THR A 202 -13.79 -19.58 -23.49
N LEU A 203 -15.09 -19.70 -23.26
CA LEU A 203 -15.74 -19.25 -22.03
C LEU A 203 -16.20 -20.49 -21.24
N GLU A 204 -15.70 -20.62 -20.02
CA GLU A 204 -15.95 -21.76 -19.15
C GLU A 204 -16.47 -21.28 -17.79
N LEU A 205 -17.57 -21.86 -17.34
CA LEU A 205 -17.96 -21.80 -15.94
C LEU A 205 -17.06 -22.78 -15.19
N GLN A 206 -16.36 -22.31 -14.17
CA GLN A 206 -15.40 -23.07 -13.37
C GLN A 206 -15.53 -22.66 -11.91
N LYS A 207 -15.86 -23.61 -11.02
CA LYS A 207 -16.11 -23.32 -9.59
C LYS A 207 -17.05 -22.12 -9.37
N GLY A 208 -18.14 -22.04 -10.14
CA GLY A 208 -19.15 -20.98 -10.02
C GLY A 208 -18.71 -19.60 -10.50
N ARG A 209 -17.58 -19.47 -11.21
CA ARG A 209 -17.05 -18.23 -11.80
C ARG A 209 -16.90 -18.41 -13.31
N LEU A 210 -17.03 -17.34 -14.10
CA LEU A 210 -16.77 -17.40 -15.53
C LEU A 210 -15.32 -17.04 -15.84
N THR A 211 -14.62 -17.96 -16.48
CA THR A 211 -13.24 -17.82 -16.92
C THR A 211 -13.19 -17.72 -18.45
N LEU A 212 -12.56 -16.65 -18.94
CA LEU A 212 -12.33 -16.40 -20.36
C LEU A 212 -10.87 -16.74 -20.71
N TYR A 213 -10.70 -17.70 -21.61
CA TYR A 213 -9.43 -17.99 -22.27
C TYR A 213 -9.47 -17.40 -23.67
N LEU A 214 -8.55 -16.47 -23.96
CA LEU A 214 -8.37 -15.86 -25.27
C LEU A 214 -6.88 -15.82 -25.62
N ASN A 215 -6.51 -16.52 -26.69
CA ASN A 215 -5.18 -16.47 -27.30
C ASN A 215 -5.29 -15.94 -28.73
N LEU A 216 -4.38 -15.03 -29.10
CA LEU A 216 -4.25 -14.47 -30.45
C LEU A 216 -2.92 -14.84 -31.12
N ASP A 217 -1.92 -15.34 -30.38
CA ASP A 217 -0.64 -15.81 -30.95
C ASP A 217 0.20 -16.55 -29.89
N ASP A 218 0.31 -17.89 -29.96
CA ASP A 218 1.51 -18.64 -29.54
C ASP A 218 1.48 -20.11 -30.00
N SER A 219 2.63 -20.62 -30.43
CA SER A 219 2.79 -22.00 -30.86
C SER A 219 2.98 -22.97 -29.68
N LYS A 220 1.95 -23.80 -29.44
CA LYS A 220 1.91 -25.05 -28.61
C LYS A 220 1.34 -24.96 -27.18
N ALA A 221 0.81 -23.83 -26.71
CA ALA A 221 0.06 -23.82 -25.45
C ALA A 221 -1.31 -24.52 -25.61
N ARG A 222 -1.46 -25.75 -25.10
CA ARG A 222 -2.77 -26.42 -25.05
C ARG A 222 -3.70 -25.68 -24.07
N LEU A 223 -5.01 -25.76 -24.32
CA LEU A 223 -6.09 -25.20 -23.48
C LEU A 223 -6.10 -25.69 -22.00
N SER A 224 -5.30 -26.70 -21.67
CA SER A 224 -5.07 -27.20 -20.31
C SER A 224 -3.88 -26.59 -19.57
N SER A 225 -3.04 -25.80 -20.26
CA SER A 225 -1.79 -25.24 -19.75
C SER A 225 -1.66 -23.72 -19.90
N SER A 226 -2.58 -23.06 -20.62
CA SER A 226 -2.61 -21.60 -20.72
C SER A 226 -3.26 -20.98 -19.47
N PRO A 227 -2.68 -19.92 -18.86
CA PRO A 227 -3.37 -19.17 -17.82
C PRO A 227 -4.62 -18.48 -18.37
N PRO A 228 -5.65 -18.26 -17.55
CA PRO A 228 -6.85 -17.54 -17.99
C PRO A 228 -6.53 -16.08 -18.33
N SER A 229 -7.21 -15.54 -19.34
CA SER A 229 -7.05 -14.13 -19.73
C SER A 229 -7.81 -13.20 -18.75
N ALA A 230 -8.97 -13.65 -18.27
CA ALA A 230 -9.79 -12.97 -17.27
C ALA A 230 -10.74 -13.96 -16.55
N THR A 231 -11.15 -13.63 -15.33
CA THR A 231 -12.15 -14.38 -14.56
C THR A 231 -13.09 -13.41 -13.86
N LEU A 232 -14.40 -13.57 -14.06
CA LEU A 232 -15.43 -12.69 -13.51
C LEU A 232 -16.65 -13.45 -12.95
N GLY A 233 -17.36 -12.76 -12.06
CA GLY A 233 -18.52 -13.27 -11.37
C GLY A 233 -18.18 -14.33 -10.31
N SER A 234 -19.17 -14.64 -9.48
CA SER A 234 -19.07 -15.67 -8.44
C SER A 234 -20.46 -16.22 -8.13
N LEU A 235 -20.51 -17.44 -7.58
CA LEU A 235 -21.75 -18.12 -7.17
C LEU A 235 -22.80 -18.22 -8.31
N LEU A 236 -22.32 -18.30 -9.56
CA LEU A 236 -23.14 -18.29 -10.79
C LEU A 236 -23.89 -19.63 -11.04
N ASP A 237 -23.87 -20.52 -10.05
CA ASP A 237 -24.58 -21.80 -9.95
C ASP A 237 -25.87 -21.68 -9.09
N ASP A 238 -26.35 -20.44 -8.91
CA ASP A 238 -27.52 -20.06 -8.11
C ASP A 238 -28.88 -20.41 -8.76
N GLN A 239 -28.89 -20.95 -9.99
CA GLN A 239 -30.07 -21.19 -10.81
C GLN A 239 -30.90 -19.91 -11.09
N HIS A 240 -30.24 -18.76 -11.24
CA HIS A 240 -30.79 -17.53 -11.83
C HIS A 240 -30.16 -17.22 -13.19
N TRP A 241 -30.70 -16.21 -13.88
CA TRP A 241 -30.14 -15.73 -15.14
C TRP A 241 -29.02 -14.73 -14.89
N HIS A 242 -27.84 -15.03 -15.42
CA HIS A 242 -26.70 -14.13 -15.49
C HIS A 242 -26.48 -13.69 -16.94
N SER A 243 -26.11 -12.43 -17.18
CA SER A 243 -25.76 -11.93 -18.52
C SER A 243 -24.26 -11.85 -18.73
N VAL A 244 -23.83 -12.21 -19.93
CA VAL A 244 -22.44 -12.13 -20.38
C VAL A 244 -22.37 -11.30 -21.65
N LEU A 245 -21.43 -10.37 -21.70
CA LEU A 245 -21.06 -9.62 -22.90
C LEU A 245 -19.53 -9.63 -23.02
N ILE A 246 -19.03 -10.00 -24.19
CA ILE A 246 -17.62 -9.91 -24.55
C ILE A 246 -17.55 -9.03 -25.79
N GLU A 247 -16.83 -7.91 -25.68
CA GLU A 247 -16.51 -7.04 -26.81
C GLU A 247 -14.99 -7.00 -26.98
N ARG A 248 -14.49 -7.51 -28.10
CA ARG A 248 -13.07 -7.43 -28.48
C ARG A 248 -12.90 -6.45 -29.61
N VAL A 249 -11.88 -5.57 -29.53
CA VAL A 249 -11.41 -4.72 -30.62
C VAL A 249 -9.88 -4.79 -30.66
N GLY A 250 -9.32 -5.48 -31.66
CA GLY A 250 -7.91 -5.83 -31.69
C GLY A 250 -7.52 -6.63 -30.43
N LYS A 251 -6.54 -6.12 -29.69
CA LYS A 251 -6.12 -6.66 -28.39
C LYS A 251 -6.92 -6.19 -27.18
N GLN A 252 -7.77 -5.17 -27.32
CA GLN A 252 -8.58 -4.66 -26.21
C GLN A 252 -9.83 -5.53 -26.05
N VAL A 253 -10.12 -5.94 -24.81
CA VAL A 253 -11.28 -6.77 -24.46
C VAL A 253 -12.02 -6.13 -23.30
N ASN A 254 -13.32 -5.91 -23.50
CA ASN A 254 -14.28 -5.67 -22.44
C ASN A 254 -14.99 -7.01 -22.17
N PHE A 255 -14.79 -7.57 -20.98
CA PHE A 255 -15.52 -8.75 -20.52
C PHE A 255 -16.46 -8.33 -19.40
N THR A 256 -17.77 -8.46 -19.62
CA THR A 256 -18.81 -8.07 -18.67
C THR A 256 -19.62 -9.28 -18.21
N VAL A 257 -19.77 -9.44 -16.90
CA VAL A 257 -20.66 -10.40 -16.26
C VAL A 257 -21.64 -9.64 -15.35
N ASP A 258 -22.93 -9.80 -15.61
CA ASP A 258 -24.04 -9.02 -15.06
C ASP A 258 -23.86 -7.50 -15.19
N LYS A 259 -23.26 -6.85 -14.20
CA LYS A 259 -22.95 -5.41 -14.18
C LYS A 259 -21.45 -5.11 -14.09
N HIS A 260 -20.62 -6.13 -13.81
CA HIS A 260 -19.20 -5.96 -13.57
C HIS A 260 -18.45 -6.16 -14.88
N THR A 261 -17.65 -5.16 -15.27
CA THR A 261 -16.82 -5.21 -16.49
C THR A 261 -15.35 -5.21 -16.11
N GLN A 262 -14.59 -6.16 -16.64
CA GLN A 262 -13.13 -6.18 -16.61
C GLN A 262 -12.61 -5.77 -17.98
N HIS A 263 -11.79 -4.73 -18.00
CA HIS A 263 -11.06 -4.29 -19.18
C HIS A 263 -9.65 -4.88 -19.13
N PHE A 264 -9.22 -5.53 -20.21
CA PHE A 264 -7.86 -6.05 -20.30
C PHE A 264 -7.33 -6.01 -21.74
N ARG A 265 -6.01 -6.14 -21.88
CA ARG A 265 -5.31 -6.25 -23.17
C ARG A 265 -4.71 -7.65 -23.31
N THR A 266 -4.93 -8.30 -24.44
CA THR A 266 -4.31 -9.60 -24.73
C THR A 266 -2.80 -9.47 -24.96
N LYS A 267 -2.07 -10.55 -24.66
CA LYS A 267 -0.63 -10.70 -24.93
C LYS A 267 -0.43 -11.25 -26.36
N GLY A 268 0.73 -11.02 -26.95
CA GLY A 268 1.09 -11.45 -28.31
C GLY A 268 1.25 -10.28 -29.31
N GLU A 269 1.76 -10.56 -30.51
CA GLU A 269 1.96 -9.56 -31.56
C GLU A 269 0.75 -9.40 -32.49
N ALA A 270 -0.05 -10.45 -32.72
CA ALA A 270 -1.25 -10.37 -33.56
C ALA A 270 -2.45 -9.64 -32.92
N ASP A 271 -3.15 -8.82 -33.70
CA ASP A 271 -4.40 -8.12 -33.31
C ASP A 271 -5.68 -8.83 -33.81
N ALA A 272 -5.55 -9.78 -34.73
CA ALA A 272 -6.66 -10.57 -35.26
C ALA A 272 -6.90 -11.84 -34.42
N LEU A 273 -8.11 -12.40 -34.51
CA LEU A 273 -8.46 -13.71 -33.97
C LEU A 273 -8.78 -14.62 -35.15
N ASP A 274 -7.97 -15.66 -35.37
CA ASP A 274 -8.12 -16.62 -36.46
C ASP A 274 -8.80 -17.90 -35.96
N ILE A 275 -10.10 -18.06 -36.24
CA ILE A 275 -10.86 -19.28 -35.90
C ILE A 275 -11.06 -20.14 -37.16
N ASP A 276 -11.06 -21.46 -36.99
CA ASP A 276 -11.52 -22.40 -38.02
C ASP A 276 -13.02 -22.19 -38.35
N TYR A 277 -13.54 -22.97 -39.31
CA TYR A 277 -14.90 -22.81 -39.84
C TYR A 277 -16.06 -23.11 -38.87
N GLU A 278 -15.84 -23.39 -37.59
CA GLU A 278 -16.86 -23.83 -36.63
C GLU A 278 -16.66 -23.25 -35.21
N LEU A 279 -17.75 -22.74 -34.61
CA LEU A 279 -17.86 -22.40 -33.18
C LEU A 279 -18.80 -23.38 -32.47
N SER A 280 -18.44 -23.82 -31.26
CA SER A 280 -19.29 -24.68 -30.43
C SER A 280 -19.89 -23.94 -29.23
N PHE A 281 -21.17 -24.19 -28.95
CA PHE A 281 -21.90 -23.67 -27.80
C PHE A 281 -22.49 -24.83 -26.99
N GLY A 282 -22.37 -24.77 -25.67
CA GLY A 282 -22.78 -25.82 -24.74
C GLY A 282 -21.72 -26.89 -24.46
N GLY A 283 -20.58 -26.91 -25.16
CA GLY A 283 -19.47 -27.84 -24.87
C GLY A 283 -18.42 -27.91 -25.99
N ILE A 284 -17.32 -28.63 -25.73
CA ILE A 284 -16.21 -28.86 -26.69
C ILE A 284 -16.27 -30.31 -27.20
N PRO A 285 -16.87 -30.59 -28.38
CA PRO A 285 -16.96 -31.95 -28.90
C PRO A 285 -15.62 -32.44 -29.45
N VAL A 286 -15.33 -33.73 -29.26
CA VAL A 286 -14.11 -34.36 -29.76
C VAL A 286 -14.20 -34.58 -31.28
N PRO A 287 -13.21 -34.13 -32.08
CA PRO A 287 -13.18 -34.34 -33.53
C PRO A 287 -13.39 -35.81 -33.92
N GLY A 288 -14.36 -36.06 -34.80
CA GLY A 288 -14.68 -37.40 -35.30
C GLY A 288 -15.45 -38.32 -34.34
N LYS A 289 -15.78 -37.89 -33.11
CA LYS A 289 -16.55 -38.67 -32.12
C LYS A 289 -17.73 -37.87 -31.54
N PRO A 290 -18.86 -37.78 -32.26
CA PRO A 290 -20.02 -37.01 -31.81
C PRO A 290 -20.55 -37.53 -30.46
N GLY A 291 -20.88 -36.61 -29.55
CA GLY A 291 -21.35 -36.92 -28.19
C GLY A 291 -20.26 -37.25 -27.17
N THR A 292 -18.97 -37.14 -27.53
CA THR A 292 -17.86 -37.17 -26.56
C THR A 292 -17.20 -35.79 -26.48
N PHE A 293 -16.78 -35.38 -25.28
CA PHE A 293 -16.34 -34.01 -24.99
C PHE A 293 -14.98 -33.98 -24.27
N LEU A 294 -14.19 -32.91 -24.48
CA LEU A 294 -12.84 -32.77 -23.89
C LEU A 294 -12.87 -32.29 -22.42
N LYS A 295 -13.79 -31.39 -22.09
CA LYS A 295 -14.05 -30.85 -20.74
C LYS A 295 -15.49 -31.14 -20.32
N LYS A 296 -15.85 -30.87 -19.06
CA LYS A 296 -17.25 -30.79 -18.62
C LYS A 296 -17.99 -29.81 -19.53
N ASN A 297 -19.07 -30.26 -20.14
CA ASN A 297 -19.95 -29.47 -20.99
C ASN A 297 -21.04 -28.78 -20.15
N PHE A 298 -21.67 -27.76 -20.71
CA PHE A 298 -22.65 -26.96 -19.99
C PHE A 298 -23.95 -27.74 -19.79
N HIS A 299 -24.47 -27.68 -18.56
CA HIS A 299 -25.79 -28.19 -18.19
C HIS A 299 -26.60 -27.03 -17.63
N GLY A 300 -27.64 -26.63 -18.34
CA GLY A 300 -28.47 -25.48 -18.00
C GLY A 300 -29.06 -24.80 -19.23
N CYS A 301 -29.58 -23.60 -19.05
CA CYS A 301 -30.26 -22.85 -20.10
C CYS A 301 -29.39 -21.69 -20.59
N ILE A 302 -29.39 -21.44 -21.90
CA ILE A 302 -28.82 -20.23 -22.53
C ILE A 302 -29.96 -19.46 -23.20
N GLU A 303 -30.04 -18.17 -22.93
CA GLU A 303 -31.03 -17.22 -23.46
C GLU A 303 -30.32 -16.17 -24.32
N ASN A 304 -30.93 -15.80 -25.46
CA ASN A 304 -30.51 -14.70 -26.31
C ASN A 304 -29.02 -14.75 -26.69
N LEU A 305 -28.59 -15.88 -27.24
CA LEU A 305 -27.22 -16.10 -27.71
C LEU A 305 -26.97 -15.42 -29.07
N TYR A 306 -26.13 -14.39 -29.07
CA TYR A 306 -25.68 -13.67 -30.25
C TYR A 306 -24.17 -13.78 -30.44
N TYR A 307 -23.73 -14.06 -31.67
CA TYR A 307 -22.35 -13.91 -32.12
C TYR A 307 -22.33 -12.94 -33.29
N ASN A 308 -21.62 -11.81 -33.16
CA ASN A 308 -21.51 -10.76 -34.20
C ASN A 308 -22.88 -10.35 -34.80
N GLY A 309 -23.89 -10.23 -33.95
CA GLY A 309 -25.28 -9.85 -34.30
C GLY A 309 -26.16 -11.01 -34.81
N VAL A 310 -25.63 -12.22 -34.99
CA VAL A 310 -26.37 -13.40 -35.44
C VAL A 310 -26.95 -14.16 -34.24
N ASN A 311 -28.28 -14.30 -34.17
CA ASN A 311 -28.98 -15.09 -33.15
C ASN A 311 -28.82 -16.60 -33.43
N ILE A 312 -27.95 -17.27 -32.68
CA ILE A 312 -27.60 -18.68 -32.91
C ILE A 312 -28.77 -19.62 -32.55
N ILE A 313 -29.59 -19.25 -31.55
CA ILE A 313 -30.73 -20.07 -31.12
C ILE A 313 -31.87 -20.00 -32.15
N ASP A 314 -32.14 -18.84 -32.75
CA ASP A 314 -33.11 -18.70 -33.84
C ASP A 314 -32.70 -19.52 -35.08
N LEU A 315 -31.41 -19.52 -35.45
CA LEU A 315 -30.90 -20.38 -36.51
C LEU A 315 -31.17 -21.86 -36.21
N ALA A 316 -30.93 -22.30 -34.97
CA ALA A 316 -31.14 -23.68 -34.52
C ALA A 316 -32.64 -24.05 -34.55
N LYS A 317 -33.51 -23.20 -33.98
CA LYS A 317 -34.98 -23.33 -34.02
C LYS A 317 -35.50 -23.50 -35.45
N ARG A 318 -34.96 -22.71 -36.39
CA ARG A 318 -35.33 -22.73 -37.82
C ARG A 318 -34.57 -23.76 -38.66
N ARG A 319 -33.70 -24.59 -38.04
CA ARG A 319 -32.90 -25.64 -38.70
C ARG A 319 -32.16 -25.16 -39.96
N LYS A 320 -31.46 -24.03 -39.84
CA LYS A 320 -30.67 -23.46 -40.96
C LYS A 320 -29.43 -24.33 -41.25
N HIS A 321 -28.92 -24.29 -42.48
CA HIS A 321 -27.78 -25.10 -42.90
C HIS A 321 -26.43 -24.73 -42.23
N GLN A 322 -26.36 -23.54 -41.61
CA GLN A 322 -25.17 -23.02 -40.92
C GLN A 322 -25.05 -23.52 -39.46
N ILE A 323 -26.02 -24.29 -38.96
CA ILE A 323 -26.06 -24.72 -37.56
C ILE A 323 -26.34 -26.21 -37.48
N TYR A 324 -25.55 -26.94 -36.70
CA TYR A 324 -25.73 -28.37 -36.45
C TYR A 324 -25.98 -28.59 -34.96
N THR A 325 -26.99 -29.40 -34.64
CA THR A 325 -27.30 -29.78 -33.26
C THR A 325 -26.71 -31.15 -32.97
N VAL A 326 -25.93 -31.25 -31.89
CA VAL A 326 -25.43 -32.51 -31.33
C VAL A 326 -26.23 -32.81 -30.07
N GLY A 327 -26.66 -34.06 -29.89
CA GLY A 327 -27.55 -34.44 -28.77
C GLY A 327 -28.96 -33.85 -28.92
N ASN A 328 -29.66 -33.68 -27.80
CA ASN A 328 -31.04 -33.23 -27.75
C ASN A 328 -31.18 -31.85 -27.08
N VAL A 329 -30.90 -30.77 -27.83
CA VAL A 329 -31.15 -29.40 -27.36
C VAL A 329 -32.65 -29.11 -27.43
N THR A 330 -33.26 -28.72 -26.31
CA THR A 330 -34.66 -28.27 -26.29
C THR A 330 -34.74 -26.74 -26.30
N PHE A 331 -35.84 -26.16 -26.77
CA PHE A 331 -35.99 -24.70 -26.94
C PHE A 331 -36.85 -24.05 -25.85
N SER A 332 -36.78 -24.62 -24.64
CA SER A 332 -37.51 -24.24 -23.44
C SER A 332 -36.64 -24.59 -22.24
N CYS A 333 -36.48 -23.68 -21.27
CA CYS A 333 -35.66 -23.96 -20.09
C CYS A 333 -36.35 -25.01 -19.19
N SER A 334 -35.62 -26.05 -18.80
CA SER A 334 -36.06 -27.00 -17.78
C SER A 334 -35.82 -26.40 -16.39
N GLU A 335 -36.89 -26.25 -15.60
CA GLU A 335 -36.83 -25.54 -14.32
C GLU A 335 -37.12 -26.50 -13.15
N PRO A 336 -36.08 -27.00 -12.44
CA PRO A 336 -36.29 -27.84 -11.27
C PRO A 336 -36.84 -27.00 -10.11
N GLN A 337 -37.91 -27.48 -9.47
CA GLN A 337 -38.46 -26.84 -8.28
C GLN A 337 -37.60 -27.15 -7.07
N ILE A 338 -36.75 -26.20 -6.69
CA ILE A 338 -35.81 -26.31 -5.59
C ILE A 338 -36.08 -25.17 -4.61
N VAL A 339 -36.16 -25.53 -3.34
CA VAL A 339 -36.34 -24.61 -2.21
C VAL A 339 -35.03 -24.61 -1.43
N PRO A 340 -34.13 -23.63 -1.64
CA PRO A 340 -33.00 -23.44 -0.74
C PRO A 340 -33.46 -22.80 0.56
N ILE A 341 -32.71 -23.04 1.62
CA ILE A 341 -32.85 -22.37 2.91
C ILE A 341 -31.52 -21.71 3.30
N THR A 342 -31.58 -20.55 3.93
CA THR A 342 -30.43 -19.86 4.52
C THR A 342 -30.53 -19.91 6.04
N PHE A 343 -29.49 -20.36 6.72
CA PHE A 343 -29.28 -20.23 8.15
C PHE A 343 -28.56 -18.91 8.41
N VAL A 344 -29.21 -17.97 9.09
CA VAL A 344 -28.78 -16.56 9.18
C VAL A 344 -27.84 -16.32 10.35
N ASN A 345 -28.07 -16.97 11.49
CA ASN A 345 -27.40 -16.71 12.76
C ASN A 345 -26.58 -17.91 13.24
N SER A 346 -25.29 -17.67 13.54
CA SER A 346 -24.35 -18.69 14.04
C SER A 346 -24.57 -19.13 15.51
N SER A 347 -25.58 -18.59 16.21
CA SER A 347 -26.02 -19.09 17.54
C SER A 347 -27.34 -19.85 17.49
N SER A 348 -28.40 -19.23 16.95
CA SER A 348 -29.79 -19.65 17.15
C SER A 348 -30.47 -20.29 15.92
N SER A 349 -29.85 -20.26 14.74
CA SER A 349 -30.47 -20.83 13.54
C SER A 349 -30.55 -22.35 13.61
N TYR A 350 -31.75 -22.91 13.46
CA TYR A 350 -31.97 -24.35 13.35
C TYR A 350 -33.18 -24.69 12.48
N LEU A 351 -33.17 -25.89 11.92
CA LEU A 351 -34.30 -26.53 11.26
C LEU A 351 -34.54 -27.93 11.87
N LEU A 352 -35.67 -28.11 12.54
CA LEU A 352 -36.13 -29.39 13.07
C LEU A 352 -37.08 -30.07 12.06
N LEU A 353 -36.73 -31.29 11.63
CA LEU A 353 -37.55 -32.11 10.74
C LEU A 353 -37.83 -33.50 11.35
N PRO A 354 -39.06 -34.03 11.23
CA PRO A 354 -39.38 -35.38 11.68
C PRO A 354 -38.89 -36.43 10.68
N GLY A 355 -38.32 -37.52 11.18
CA GLY A 355 -38.00 -38.74 10.44
C GLY A 355 -38.97 -39.88 10.73
N THR A 356 -38.57 -41.09 10.34
CA THR A 356 -39.35 -42.32 10.61
C THR A 356 -38.55 -43.23 11.54
N PRO A 357 -38.84 -43.27 12.86
CA PRO A 357 -38.05 -44.03 13.82
C PRO A 357 -38.19 -45.55 13.62
N GLN A 358 -37.27 -46.32 14.24
CA GLN A 358 -37.26 -47.80 14.24
C GLN A 358 -37.02 -48.49 12.87
N ILE A 359 -36.50 -47.78 11.87
CA ILE A 359 -36.00 -48.41 10.63
C ILE A 359 -34.62 -49.01 10.90
N ASP A 360 -34.35 -50.23 10.38
CA ASP A 360 -32.99 -50.81 10.36
C ASP A 360 -32.11 -50.02 9.39
N GLY A 361 -31.33 -49.12 9.97
CA GLY A 361 -30.46 -48.19 9.28
C GLY A 361 -31.02 -46.78 9.11
N LEU A 362 -30.13 -45.89 8.67
CA LEU A 362 -30.37 -44.47 8.46
C LEU A 362 -29.91 -44.06 7.05
N SER A 363 -30.65 -43.15 6.41
CA SER A 363 -30.21 -42.53 5.15
C SER A 363 -30.57 -41.04 5.16
N VAL A 364 -29.56 -40.16 5.25
CA VAL A 364 -29.75 -38.70 5.22
C VAL A 364 -28.85 -38.12 4.14
N SER A 365 -29.39 -37.28 3.26
CA SER A 365 -28.58 -36.58 2.27
C SER A 365 -29.09 -35.17 2.02
N PHE A 366 -28.18 -34.22 1.83
CA PHE A 366 -28.48 -32.82 1.54
C PHE A 366 -27.30 -32.15 0.84
N GLN A 367 -27.55 -31.02 0.19
CA GLN A 367 -26.49 -30.13 -0.28
C GLN A 367 -26.34 -28.96 0.67
N PHE A 368 -25.10 -28.54 0.94
CA PHE A 368 -24.79 -27.32 1.72
C PHE A 368 -23.76 -26.44 1.00
N ARG A 369 -23.73 -25.15 1.32
CA ARG A 369 -22.64 -24.23 0.97
C ARG A 369 -22.44 -23.13 2.02
N THR A 370 -21.20 -22.76 2.30
CA THR A 370 -20.84 -21.72 3.27
C THR A 370 -19.47 -21.11 2.98
N TRP A 371 -19.17 -19.98 3.61
CA TRP A 371 -17.83 -19.39 3.75
C TRP A 371 -17.20 -19.64 5.14
N ASN A 372 -17.99 -20.08 6.13
CA ASN A 372 -17.50 -20.33 7.48
C ASN A 372 -16.80 -21.69 7.54
N LYS A 373 -15.63 -21.75 8.21
CA LYS A 373 -14.84 -22.98 8.38
C LYS A 373 -15.45 -23.97 9.37
N ASP A 374 -16.31 -23.49 10.27
CA ASP A 374 -16.87 -24.24 11.38
C ASP A 374 -18.40 -24.07 11.44
N GLY A 375 -19.14 -25.14 11.73
CA GLY A 375 -20.58 -25.10 11.94
C GLY A 375 -21.25 -26.48 12.08
N LEU A 376 -22.23 -26.60 12.97
CA LEU A 376 -23.03 -27.82 13.13
C LEU A 376 -23.99 -28.02 11.95
N LEU A 377 -23.82 -29.08 11.16
CA LEU A 377 -24.67 -29.35 9.99
C LEU A 377 -25.89 -30.21 10.33
N LEU A 378 -25.70 -31.27 11.12
CA LEU A 378 -26.76 -32.21 11.50
C LEU A 378 -26.54 -32.76 12.92
N SER A 379 -27.61 -32.85 13.70
CA SER A 379 -27.67 -33.56 14.98
C SER A 379 -28.96 -34.38 15.08
N THR A 380 -28.88 -35.61 15.57
CA THR A 380 -30.05 -36.48 15.81
C THR A 380 -29.77 -37.51 16.90
N GLU A 381 -30.77 -37.79 17.75
CA GLU A 381 -30.73 -38.90 18.70
C GLU A 381 -31.27 -40.17 18.02
N LEU A 382 -30.44 -41.21 17.98
CA LEU A 382 -30.76 -42.49 17.33
C LEU A 382 -31.53 -43.40 18.30
N SER A 383 -32.58 -44.07 17.83
CA SER A 383 -33.45 -44.86 18.70
C SER A 383 -32.77 -46.13 19.27
N GLU A 384 -33.43 -46.81 20.21
CA GLU A 384 -32.93 -48.05 20.86
C GLU A 384 -31.57 -47.90 21.57
N GLY A 385 -31.22 -46.70 22.04
CA GLY A 385 -29.94 -46.45 22.71
C GLY A 385 -28.72 -46.49 21.78
N SER A 386 -28.93 -46.27 20.48
CA SER A 386 -27.87 -46.28 19.46
C SER A 386 -26.91 -45.07 19.55
N GLY A 387 -27.23 -44.07 20.38
CA GLY A 387 -26.39 -42.89 20.65
C GLY A 387 -26.83 -41.64 19.88
N THR A 388 -26.01 -40.59 19.94
CA THR A 388 -26.23 -39.34 19.20
C THR A 388 -25.34 -39.33 17.96
N LEU A 389 -25.91 -38.99 16.81
CA LEU A 389 -25.17 -38.73 15.56
C LEU A 389 -25.01 -37.23 15.37
N LEU A 390 -23.76 -36.81 15.17
CA LEU A 390 -23.36 -35.43 14.98
C LEU A 390 -22.55 -35.30 13.68
N LEU A 391 -22.92 -34.38 12.80
CA LEU A 391 -22.12 -33.98 11.65
C LEU A 391 -21.76 -32.50 11.78
N SER A 392 -20.49 -32.21 11.98
CA SER A 392 -19.93 -30.86 12.01
C SER A 392 -19.06 -30.59 10.78
N LEU A 393 -18.98 -29.33 10.39
CA LEU A 393 -17.84 -28.79 9.65
C LEU A 393 -16.86 -28.23 10.70
N GLU A 394 -15.59 -28.62 10.64
CA GLU A 394 -14.53 -28.18 11.54
C GLU A 394 -13.26 -27.90 10.72
N ALA A 395 -12.72 -26.68 10.80
CA ALA A 395 -11.59 -26.20 9.99
C ALA A 395 -11.73 -26.42 8.46
N GLY A 396 -12.97 -26.47 7.94
CA GLY A 396 -13.26 -26.75 6.53
C GLY A 396 -13.22 -28.24 6.14
N VAL A 397 -13.20 -29.16 7.13
CA VAL A 397 -13.28 -30.62 6.96
C VAL A 397 -14.63 -31.11 7.54
N LEU A 398 -15.27 -32.09 6.89
CA LEU A 398 -16.47 -32.72 7.44
C LEU A 398 -16.09 -33.77 8.47
N ARG A 399 -16.73 -33.70 9.64
CA ARG A 399 -16.52 -34.61 10.77
C ARG A 399 -17.85 -35.22 11.20
N LEU A 400 -17.97 -36.53 11.03
CA LEU A 400 -19.11 -37.32 11.49
C LEU A 400 -18.71 -38.09 12.75
N VAL A 401 -19.44 -37.86 13.84
CA VAL A 401 -19.26 -38.53 15.12
C VAL A 401 -20.54 -39.28 15.50
N ILE A 402 -20.41 -40.52 15.97
CA ILE A 402 -21.49 -41.24 16.64
C ILE A 402 -21.03 -41.52 18.08
N GLN A 403 -21.70 -40.88 19.03
CA GLN A 403 -21.36 -40.98 20.45
C GLN A 403 -22.42 -41.79 21.20
N LYS A 404 -21.98 -42.86 21.86
CA LYS A 404 -22.80 -43.74 22.69
C LYS A 404 -22.34 -43.63 24.14
N MET A 405 -23.28 -43.59 25.09
CA MET A 405 -23.03 -43.34 26.52
C MET A 405 -21.93 -44.20 27.19
N THR A 406 -21.60 -45.37 26.62
CA THR A 406 -20.74 -46.38 27.26
C THR A 406 -19.56 -46.85 26.39
N GLU A 407 -19.36 -46.28 25.20
CA GLU A 407 -18.37 -46.74 24.21
C GLU A 407 -17.55 -45.56 23.67
N HIS A 408 -16.40 -45.85 23.05
CA HIS A 408 -15.60 -44.81 22.39
C HIS A 408 -16.37 -44.27 21.17
N PRO A 409 -16.35 -42.95 20.92
CA PRO A 409 -17.06 -42.37 19.78
C PRO A 409 -16.47 -42.87 18.45
N ALA A 410 -17.35 -43.29 17.53
CA ALA A 410 -16.95 -43.64 16.18
C ALA A 410 -16.85 -42.36 15.33
N GLU A 411 -15.71 -42.13 14.69
CA GLU A 411 -15.41 -40.90 13.95
C GLU A 411 -15.04 -41.18 12.48
N ILE A 412 -15.54 -40.35 11.56
CA ILE A 412 -15.19 -40.33 10.15
C ILE A 412 -14.91 -38.88 9.72
N LEU A 413 -13.74 -38.63 9.13
CA LEU A 413 -13.32 -37.34 8.58
C LEU A 413 -13.27 -37.40 7.04
N THR A 414 -13.71 -36.35 6.35
CA THR A 414 -13.61 -36.29 4.88
C THR A 414 -13.60 -34.86 4.32
N GLY A 415 -13.05 -34.71 3.11
CA GLY A 415 -12.92 -33.43 2.41
C GLY A 415 -11.89 -32.48 3.02
N SER A 416 -11.79 -31.29 2.41
CA SER A 416 -10.91 -30.20 2.86
C SER A 416 -11.32 -28.89 2.19
N SER A 417 -11.26 -27.77 2.91
CA SER A 417 -11.63 -26.43 2.42
C SER A 417 -13.07 -26.33 1.89
N LEU A 418 -14.02 -27.05 2.50
CA LEU A 418 -15.45 -27.09 2.12
C LEU A 418 -16.24 -25.81 2.48
N ASN A 419 -15.51 -24.73 2.72
CA ASN A 419 -15.97 -23.38 3.01
C ASN A 419 -15.63 -22.45 1.82
N ASP A 420 -15.64 -22.98 0.59
CA ASP A 420 -15.26 -22.33 -0.66
C ASP A 420 -16.46 -21.69 -1.41
N GLY A 421 -17.63 -21.67 -0.78
CA GLY A 421 -18.87 -21.14 -1.34
C GLY A 421 -19.58 -22.05 -2.35
N LEU A 422 -19.02 -23.22 -2.69
CA LEU A 422 -19.63 -24.16 -3.64
C LEU A 422 -20.66 -25.08 -2.97
N TRP A 423 -21.59 -25.61 -3.77
CA TRP A 423 -22.54 -26.63 -3.30
C TRP A 423 -21.87 -28.01 -3.18
N HIS A 424 -21.70 -28.48 -1.95
CA HIS A 424 -21.26 -29.83 -1.64
C HIS A 424 -22.44 -30.75 -1.34
N LEU A 425 -22.46 -31.96 -1.92
CA LEU A 425 -23.43 -33.01 -1.63
C LEU A 425 -22.91 -33.94 -0.53
N VAL A 426 -23.60 -33.96 0.60
CA VAL A 426 -23.36 -34.90 1.70
C VAL A 426 -24.42 -35.98 1.68
N SER A 427 -23.99 -37.23 1.85
CA SER A 427 -24.89 -38.37 2.07
C SER A 427 -24.30 -39.31 3.12
N ILE A 428 -25.07 -39.51 4.19
CA ILE A 428 -24.82 -40.44 5.29
C ILE A 428 -25.74 -41.63 5.10
N ASN A 429 -25.17 -42.83 4.99
CA ASN A 429 -25.92 -44.07 4.90
C ASN A 429 -25.36 -45.08 5.89
N ALA A 430 -26.19 -45.53 6.83
CA ALA A 430 -25.86 -46.55 7.82
C ALA A 430 -26.79 -47.74 7.64
N ARG A 431 -26.26 -48.93 7.32
CA ARG A 431 -27.04 -50.18 7.20
C ARG A 431 -26.19 -51.38 7.61
N ARG A 432 -26.80 -52.37 8.26
CA ARG A 432 -26.17 -53.68 8.59
C ARG A 432 -24.78 -53.53 9.23
N SER A 433 -24.66 -52.65 10.22
CA SER A 433 -23.42 -52.32 10.92
C SER A 433 -22.28 -51.76 10.05
N ARG A 434 -22.60 -51.15 8.90
CA ARG A 434 -21.67 -50.32 8.13
C ARG A 434 -22.22 -48.90 8.00
N ILE A 435 -21.42 -47.92 8.42
CA ILE A 435 -21.66 -46.49 8.18
C ILE A 435 -20.80 -46.07 7.00
N THR A 436 -21.37 -45.26 6.10
CA THR A 436 -20.64 -44.61 5.02
C THR A 436 -21.05 -43.15 4.94
N LEU A 437 -20.05 -42.27 5.03
CA LEU A 437 -20.15 -40.86 4.68
C LEU A 437 -19.64 -40.70 3.24
N THR A 438 -20.44 -40.05 2.40
CA THR A 438 -20.09 -39.73 1.01
C THR A 438 -20.19 -38.23 0.79
N LEU A 439 -19.18 -37.67 0.13
CA LEU A 439 -19.03 -36.26 -0.19
C LEU A 439 -18.79 -36.14 -1.70
N ASP A 440 -19.63 -35.38 -2.40
CA ASP A 440 -19.50 -35.11 -3.85
C ASP A 440 -19.34 -36.36 -4.74
N ASN A 441 -19.97 -37.47 -4.31
CA ASN A 441 -19.93 -38.82 -4.88
C ASN A 441 -18.66 -39.65 -4.57
N GLU A 442 -17.72 -39.11 -3.79
CA GLU A 442 -16.58 -39.86 -3.24
C GLU A 442 -16.93 -40.41 -1.85
N ALA A 443 -16.60 -41.68 -1.60
CA ALA A 443 -16.86 -42.33 -0.32
C ALA A 443 -15.65 -42.22 0.60
N ALA A 444 -15.86 -41.71 1.82
CA ALA A 444 -14.82 -41.64 2.83
C ALA A 444 -14.32 -43.05 3.20
N SER A 445 -13.00 -43.21 3.36
CA SER A 445 -12.41 -44.45 3.84
C SER A 445 -12.83 -44.69 5.30
N PRO A 446 -13.52 -45.79 5.64
CA PRO A 446 -13.93 -46.06 7.02
C PRO A 446 -12.70 -46.30 7.90
N ALA A 447 -12.72 -45.76 9.12
CA ALA A 447 -11.72 -46.08 10.14
C ALA A 447 -11.75 -47.60 10.45
N PRO A 448 -10.60 -48.23 10.74
CA PRO A 448 -10.49 -49.69 10.82
C PRO A 448 -11.25 -50.35 11.98
N ASP A 449 -11.83 -49.58 12.91
CA ASP A 449 -12.42 -50.08 14.17
C ASP A 449 -13.93 -49.78 14.32
N THR A 450 -14.66 -49.53 13.23
CA THR A 450 -16.12 -49.28 13.28
C THR A 450 -16.97 -50.56 13.42
N THR A 451 -16.45 -51.61 14.06
CA THR A 451 -17.10 -52.94 14.03
C THR A 451 -18.26 -53.09 15.02
N ARG A 452 -19.48 -53.30 14.47
CA ARG A 452 -20.69 -53.85 15.13
C ARG A 452 -21.52 -52.93 16.03
N VAL A 453 -21.97 -51.79 15.50
CA VAL A 453 -23.15 -51.09 16.03
C VAL A 453 -24.36 -51.31 15.11
N GLN A 454 -25.51 -51.71 15.65
CA GLN A 454 -26.79 -51.60 14.95
C GLN A 454 -27.31 -50.17 15.16
N ILE A 455 -27.68 -49.49 14.08
CA ILE A 455 -28.15 -48.11 14.10
C ILE A 455 -29.59 -48.11 13.63
N TYR A 456 -30.48 -47.58 14.47
CA TYR A 456 -31.88 -47.34 14.12
C TYR A 456 -32.10 -45.84 13.89
N SER A 457 -32.98 -45.51 12.95
CA SER A 457 -33.34 -44.12 12.64
C SER A 457 -33.92 -43.38 13.85
N GLY A 458 -33.52 -42.12 14.02
CA GLY A 458 -34.08 -41.22 15.03
C GLY A 458 -35.49 -40.72 14.67
N SER A 459 -36.19 -40.14 15.65
CA SER A 459 -37.47 -39.45 15.43
C SER A 459 -37.28 -38.05 14.86
N ASP A 460 -36.23 -37.34 15.30
CA ASP A 460 -36.06 -35.91 15.12
C ASP A 460 -34.66 -35.56 14.62
N TYR A 461 -34.59 -34.68 13.62
CA TYR A 461 -33.35 -34.29 12.94
C TYR A 461 -33.20 -32.78 12.97
N TYR A 462 -32.17 -32.31 13.66
CA TYR A 462 -31.81 -30.91 13.77
C TYR A 462 -30.73 -30.58 12.73
N PHE A 463 -31.10 -29.80 11.71
CA PHE A 463 -30.17 -29.25 10.73
C PHE A 463 -29.72 -27.86 11.15
N GLY A 464 -28.44 -27.57 10.93
CA GLY A 464 -27.82 -26.26 11.12
C GLY A 464 -27.58 -25.82 12.57
N GLY A 465 -28.30 -26.35 13.56
CA GLY A 465 -28.11 -25.96 14.96
C GLY A 465 -29.14 -26.61 15.89
N CYS A 466 -28.99 -26.36 17.18
CA CYS A 466 -29.94 -26.70 18.23
C CYS A 466 -30.61 -25.44 18.82
N PRO A 467 -31.82 -25.54 19.42
CA PRO A 467 -32.47 -24.41 20.10
C PRO A 467 -31.74 -23.98 21.38
N ASP A 468 -31.76 -22.69 21.71
CA ASP A 468 -31.10 -22.13 22.92
C ASP A 468 -31.78 -22.49 24.26
N ASN A 469 -32.98 -23.07 24.26
CA ASN A 469 -33.75 -23.37 25.48
C ASN A 469 -33.22 -24.63 26.20
N LEU A 470 -32.24 -24.40 27.08
CA LEU A 470 -31.54 -25.34 27.97
C LEU A 470 -32.40 -26.29 28.83
N THR A 471 -33.73 -26.16 28.85
CA THR A 471 -34.60 -26.88 29.79
C THR A 471 -35.18 -28.20 29.28
N ASP A 472 -35.18 -28.47 27.97
CA ASP A 472 -35.80 -29.69 27.39
C ASP A 472 -35.12 -30.25 26.11
N SER A 473 -34.09 -29.60 25.55
CA SER A 473 -33.51 -30.02 24.26
C SER A 473 -32.46 -31.14 24.39
N GLN A 474 -32.76 -32.32 23.83
CA GLN A 474 -31.80 -33.44 23.60
C GLN A 474 -30.66 -33.09 22.62
N CYS A 475 -30.71 -31.91 22.01
CA CYS A 475 -29.73 -31.38 21.06
C CYS A 475 -28.84 -30.34 21.76
N LEU A 476 -27.52 -30.46 21.63
CA LEU A 476 -26.54 -29.47 22.07
C LEU A 476 -25.70 -28.99 20.89
N ASN A 477 -25.32 -27.70 20.90
CA ASN A 477 -24.38 -27.10 19.96
C ASN A 477 -22.94 -27.27 20.51
N PRO A 478 -22.12 -28.25 20.08
CA PRO A 478 -20.74 -28.40 20.57
C PRO A 478 -19.78 -27.37 19.97
N ILE A 479 -20.18 -26.77 18.85
CA ILE A 479 -19.54 -25.66 18.14
C ILE A 479 -20.64 -24.64 17.76
N LYS A 480 -20.31 -23.62 16.96
CA LYS A 480 -21.31 -22.67 16.47
C LYS A 480 -22.38 -23.35 15.61
N ALA A 481 -23.59 -22.79 15.60
CA ALA A 481 -24.59 -23.15 14.59
C ALA A 481 -24.07 -22.79 13.20
N PHE A 482 -24.40 -23.61 12.21
CA PHE A 482 -24.06 -23.40 10.81
C PHE A 482 -24.73 -22.13 10.28
N GLN A 483 -23.91 -21.32 9.62
CA GLN A 483 -24.34 -20.15 8.87
C GLN A 483 -24.02 -20.42 7.41
N GLY A 484 -25.01 -20.42 6.53
CA GLY A 484 -24.86 -21.01 5.21
C GLY A 484 -26.19 -21.32 4.53
N CYS A 485 -26.13 -21.90 3.33
CA CYS A 485 -27.32 -22.40 2.65
C CYS A 485 -27.38 -23.93 2.67
N MET A 486 -28.59 -24.50 2.72
CA MET A 486 -28.86 -25.91 2.42
C MET A 486 -29.95 -26.04 1.35
N ARG A 487 -29.96 -27.17 0.62
CA ARG A 487 -31.04 -27.56 -0.29
C ARG A 487 -31.09 -29.08 -0.47
N LEU A 488 -32.16 -29.59 -1.10
CA LEU A 488 -32.33 -31.01 -1.45
C LEU A 488 -32.19 -31.95 -0.23
N ILE A 489 -32.89 -31.64 0.86
CA ILE A 489 -32.85 -32.45 2.09
C ILE A 489 -33.73 -33.70 1.94
N PHE A 490 -33.11 -34.87 2.07
CA PHE A 490 -33.75 -36.17 2.15
C PHE A 490 -33.46 -36.82 3.51
N ILE A 491 -34.49 -37.41 4.11
CA ILE A 491 -34.39 -38.26 5.32
C ILE A 491 -35.11 -39.56 5.01
N ASP A 492 -34.49 -40.70 5.28
CA ASP A 492 -34.96 -42.05 4.96
C ASP A 492 -35.30 -42.23 3.46
N ASN A 493 -34.50 -41.60 2.59
CA ASN A 493 -34.70 -41.46 1.14
C ASN A 493 -35.98 -40.72 0.72
N GLN A 494 -36.69 -40.05 1.63
CA GLN A 494 -37.84 -39.21 1.33
C GLN A 494 -37.44 -37.72 1.30
N PRO A 495 -37.72 -36.98 0.21
CA PRO A 495 -37.49 -35.54 0.17
C PRO A 495 -38.42 -34.84 1.18
N LYS A 496 -37.90 -33.83 1.88
CA LYS A 496 -38.69 -33.04 2.85
C LYS A 496 -39.17 -31.75 2.19
N ASP A 497 -40.47 -31.48 2.27
CA ASP A 497 -41.05 -30.26 1.72
C ASP A 497 -40.85 -29.06 2.67
N LEU A 498 -39.89 -28.21 2.29
CA LEU A 498 -39.53 -27.02 3.06
C LEU A 498 -40.57 -25.90 2.96
N ILE A 499 -41.56 -25.98 2.04
CA ILE A 499 -42.67 -25.03 1.98
C ILE A 499 -43.71 -25.34 3.06
N SER A 500 -44.00 -26.61 3.31
CA SER A 500 -44.79 -27.04 4.47
C SER A 500 -44.15 -26.59 5.80
N VAL A 501 -42.81 -26.54 5.87
CA VAL A 501 -42.10 -25.95 7.03
C VAL A 501 -42.40 -24.46 7.18
N GLN A 502 -42.29 -23.68 6.10
CA GLN A 502 -42.63 -22.24 6.12
C GLN A 502 -44.09 -21.97 6.52
N GLN A 503 -45.00 -22.89 6.21
CA GLN A 503 -46.41 -22.83 6.57
C GLN A 503 -46.71 -23.30 8.01
N GLY A 504 -45.72 -23.83 8.73
CA GLY A 504 -45.88 -24.37 10.09
C GLY A 504 -46.63 -25.70 10.15
N SER A 505 -46.76 -26.42 9.02
CA SER A 505 -47.42 -27.74 8.97
C SER A 505 -46.45 -28.91 9.10
N LEU A 506 -45.13 -28.66 9.01
CA LEU A 506 -44.08 -29.66 9.13
C LEU A 506 -42.88 -29.12 9.91
N GLY A 507 -42.48 -29.79 11.00
CA GLY A 507 -41.26 -29.44 11.74
C GLY A 507 -41.34 -28.09 12.49
N ASN A 508 -40.18 -27.54 12.82
CA ASN A 508 -40.03 -26.24 13.50
C ASN A 508 -38.70 -25.57 13.09
N PHE A 509 -38.56 -24.25 13.24
CA PHE A 509 -37.32 -23.54 12.89
C PHE A 509 -37.13 -22.24 13.66
N SER A 510 -35.89 -21.74 13.71
CA SER A 510 -35.55 -20.37 14.11
C SER A 510 -34.56 -19.76 13.14
N ASP A 511 -34.67 -18.45 12.91
CA ASP A 511 -33.70 -17.62 12.19
C ASP A 511 -33.28 -18.17 10.80
N LEU A 512 -34.26 -18.61 10.02
CA LEU A 512 -34.08 -19.10 8.65
C LEU A 512 -34.77 -18.21 7.62
N HIS A 513 -34.15 -18.03 6.45
CA HIS A 513 -34.84 -17.58 5.25
C HIS A 513 -35.14 -18.80 4.36
N ILE A 514 -36.42 -19.09 4.14
CA ILE A 514 -36.87 -20.21 3.32
C ILE A 514 -37.17 -19.74 1.89
N ASP A 515 -36.88 -20.59 0.91
CA ASP A 515 -37.02 -20.33 -0.54
C ASP A 515 -36.02 -19.28 -1.07
N LEU A 516 -34.89 -19.10 -0.38
CA LEU A 516 -33.82 -18.12 -0.65
C LEU A 516 -32.45 -18.64 -0.17
N CYS A 517 -31.40 -18.42 -0.97
CA CYS A 517 -30.00 -18.59 -0.54
C CYS A 517 -29.26 -17.25 -0.58
N SER A 518 -29.03 -16.63 0.59
CA SER A 518 -28.45 -15.29 0.71
C SER A 518 -26.91 -15.25 0.78
N ILE A 519 -26.22 -16.30 0.34
CA ILE A 519 -24.75 -16.30 0.31
C ILE A 519 -24.24 -15.20 -0.65
N LYS A 520 -23.26 -14.41 -0.20
CA LYS A 520 -22.61 -13.34 -0.96
C LYS A 520 -21.10 -13.60 -0.97
N ASP A 521 -20.47 -13.52 -2.14
CA ASP A 521 -19.02 -13.40 -2.23
C ASP A 521 -18.63 -11.94 -1.98
N ARG A 522 -17.76 -11.72 -1.00
CA ARG A 522 -17.23 -10.43 -0.57
C ARG A 522 -15.79 -10.20 -1.03
N CYS A 523 -15.15 -11.21 -1.63
CA CYS A 523 -13.82 -11.11 -2.23
C CYS A 523 -13.85 -10.95 -3.76
N LEU A 524 -15.04 -10.85 -4.37
CA LEU A 524 -15.22 -10.59 -5.79
C LEU A 524 -16.22 -9.43 -6.02
N PRO A 525 -15.76 -8.24 -6.50
CA PRO A 525 -14.37 -7.89 -6.78
C PRO A 525 -13.48 -7.90 -5.53
N ASN A 526 -12.16 -8.02 -5.70
CA ASN A 526 -11.22 -7.95 -4.59
C ASN A 526 -11.13 -6.51 -4.09
N TYR A 527 -11.59 -6.25 -2.87
CA TYR A 527 -11.52 -4.93 -2.20
C TYR A 527 -10.23 -4.73 -1.39
N CYS A 528 -9.31 -5.70 -1.41
CA CYS A 528 -7.98 -5.53 -0.84
C CYS A 528 -7.09 -4.82 -1.87
N GLU A 529 -6.70 -3.60 -1.54
CA GLU A 529 -5.92 -2.72 -2.40
C GLU A 529 -4.45 -3.16 -2.46
N HIS A 530 -3.65 -2.55 -3.35
CA HIS A 530 -2.20 -2.77 -3.50
C HIS A 530 -1.77 -4.25 -3.61
N GLY A 531 -2.60 -5.09 -4.24
CA GLY A 531 -2.33 -6.52 -4.44
C GLY A 531 -2.62 -7.41 -3.22
N GLY A 532 -3.24 -6.87 -2.16
CA GLY A 532 -3.61 -7.61 -0.96
C GLY A 532 -4.49 -8.84 -1.24
N SER A 533 -4.25 -9.91 -0.49
CA SER A 533 -4.97 -11.18 -0.67
C SER A 533 -6.24 -11.24 0.17
N CYS A 534 -7.39 -11.44 -0.48
CA CYS A 534 -8.70 -11.51 0.20
C CYS A 534 -9.07 -12.91 0.67
N SER A 535 -9.59 -12.99 1.89
CA SER A 535 -10.29 -14.15 2.45
C SER A 535 -11.60 -13.70 3.09
N GLN A 536 -12.55 -14.60 3.34
CA GLN A 536 -13.87 -14.20 3.86
C GLN A 536 -14.51 -15.21 4.81
N SER A 537 -15.47 -14.71 5.57
CA SER A 537 -16.46 -15.46 6.35
C SER A 537 -17.87 -15.17 5.80
N TRP A 538 -18.89 -15.69 6.45
CA TRP A 538 -20.28 -15.40 6.08
C TRP A 538 -20.66 -13.92 6.24
N THR A 539 -20.09 -13.20 7.22
CA THR A 539 -20.45 -11.80 7.53
C THR A 539 -19.48 -10.78 6.94
N THR A 540 -18.18 -11.06 6.92
CA THR A 540 -17.14 -10.09 6.58
C THR A 540 -16.03 -10.67 5.69
N PHE A 541 -15.15 -9.81 5.18
CA PHE A 541 -13.93 -10.19 4.46
C PHE A 541 -12.69 -9.70 5.22
N TYR A 542 -11.52 -10.25 4.89
CA TYR A 542 -10.24 -9.95 5.53
C TYR A 542 -9.15 -9.85 4.47
N CYS A 543 -8.39 -8.77 4.52
CA CYS A 543 -7.25 -8.55 3.65
C CYS A 543 -5.96 -8.95 4.36
N ASN A 544 -5.15 -9.77 3.69
CA ASN A 544 -3.76 -9.97 4.07
C ASN A 544 -2.88 -8.98 3.30
N CYS A 545 -2.35 -7.99 4.02
CA CYS A 545 -1.46 -6.95 3.49
C CYS A 545 0.03 -7.29 3.65
N SER A 546 0.36 -8.49 4.16
CA SER A 546 1.75 -8.97 4.22
C SER A 546 2.39 -8.89 2.84
N ASP A 547 3.65 -8.45 2.80
CA ASP A 547 4.45 -8.31 1.57
C ASP A 547 3.94 -7.28 0.54
N THR A 548 2.94 -6.45 0.88
CA THR A 548 2.44 -5.37 -0.01
C THR A 548 3.15 -4.02 0.19
N GLY A 549 3.63 -3.72 1.40
CA GLY A 549 4.03 -2.35 1.81
C GLY A 549 2.90 -1.51 2.41
N TYR A 550 1.70 -2.06 2.55
CA TYR A 550 0.51 -1.35 3.02
C TYR A 550 -0.15 -2.03 4.25
N THR A 551 -1.03 -1.29 4.92
CA THR A 551 -1.73 -1.64 6.17
C THR A 551 -3.16 -1.08 6.18
N GLY A 552 -3.87 -1.19 7.31
CA GLY A 552 -5.31 -0.92 7.43
C GLY A 552 -6.16 -2.11 6.99
N ALA A 553 -7.46 -2.12 7.33
CA ALA A 553 -8.34 -3.27 7.08
C ALA A 553 -8.52 -3.68 5.60
N THR A 554 -8.17 -2.80 4.66
CA THR A 554 -8.24 -3.02 3.20
C THR A 554 -6.90 -2.87 2.47
N CYS A 555 -5.77 -2.80 3.18
CA CYS A 555 -4.45 -2.51 2.61
C CYS A 555 -4.35 -1.14 1.90
N HIS A 556 -5.12 -0.15 2.36
CA HIS A 556 -5.17 1.19 1.76
C HIS A 556 -3.98 2.07 2.18
N ASN A 557 -3.51 1.93 3.41
CA ASN A 557 -2.54 2.84 4.02
C ASN A 557 -1.10 2.40 3.79
N SER A 558 -0.27 3.19 3.11
CA SER A 558 1.18 2.94 3.05
C SER A 558 1.81 2.93 4.45
N ILE A 559 2.84 2.10 4.63
CA ILE A 559 3.71 2.10 5.83
C ILE A 559 4.92 3.02 5.68
N TYR A 560 5.09 3.63 4.50
CA TYR A 560 6.23 4.46 4.13
C TYR A 560 5.82 5.94 4.05
N GLU A 561 6.80 6.83 4.24
CA GLU A 561 6.53 8.27 4.23
C GLU A 561 6.56 8.84 2.81
N GLN A 562 5.85 9.96 2.62
CA GLN A 562 5.62 10.51 1.28
C GLN A 562 6.82 11.23 0.65
N SER A 563 7.85 11.54 1.44
CA SER A 563 9.10 12.11 0.93
C SER A 563 10.22 12.06 1.99
N CYS A 564 11.46 12.23 1.53
CA CYS A 564 12.62 12.44 2.41
C CYS A 564 12.48 13.68 3.32
N GLU A 565 11.63 14.66 2.96
CA GLU A 565 11.34 15.83 3.79
C GLU A 565 10.59 15.40 5.07
N VAL A 566 9.59 14.52 4.96
CA VAL A 566 8.86 13.98 6.11
C VAL A 566 9.79 13.20 7.05
N TYR A 567 10.64 12.31 6.50
CA TYR A 567 11.64 11.57 7.30
C TYR A 567 12.58 12.52 8.05
N ARG A 568 12.99 13.64 7.45
CA ARG A 568 13.81 14.66 8.14
C ARG A 568 13.07 15.27 9.33
N HIS A 569 11.80 15.65 9.20
CA HIS A 569 11.03 16.25 10.32
C HIS A 569 10.78 15.28 11.48
N GLN A 570 10.80 13.98 11.22
CA GLN A 570 10.81 12.94 12.26
C GLN A 570 12.18 12.74 12.95
N GLY A 571 13.22 13.48 12.53
CA GLY A 571 14.56 13.42 13.11
C GLY A 571 15.51 12.39 12.48
N ASN A 572 15.14 11.80 11.34
CA ASN A 572 16.02 10.85 10.64
C ASN A 572 17.21 11.56 9.97
N THR A 573 18.32 10.83 9.82
CA THR A 573 19.55 11.27 9.13
C THR A 573 19.65 10.67 7.72
N ALA A 574 20.72 10.98 6.99
CA ALA A 574 20.90 10.52 5.62
C ALA A 574 21.01 8.98 5.52
N GLY A 575 20.34 8.38 4.54
CA GLY A 575 20.25 6.92 4.40
C GLY A 575 19.34 6.46 3.26
N PHE A 576 19.18 5.15 3.11
CA PHE A 576 18.20 4.55 2.19
C PHE A 576 16.84 4.42 2.87
N PHE A 577 15.81 4.93 2.21
CA PHE A 577 14.42 4.86 2.67
C PHE A 577 13.52 4.40 1.51
N TYR A 578 12.36 3.86 1.85
CA TYR A 578 11.27 3.72 0.89
C TYR A 578 10.40 4.96 0.99
N VAL A 579 10.03 5.53 -0.15
CA VAL A 579 9.20 6.73 -0.26
C VAL A 579 7.99 6.41 -1.12
N ASP A 580 6.81 6.71 -0.61
CA ASP A 580 5.54 6.44 -1.27
C ASP A 580 4.89 7.77 -1.68
N SER A 581 5.12 8.17 -2.94
CA SER A 581 4.90 9.57 -3.35
C SER A 581 3.43 9.98 -3.42
N ASP A 582 2.50 9.03 -3.55
CA ASP A 582 1.05 9.20 -3.51
C ASP A 582 0.39 8.51 -2.31
N GLY A 583 1.07 7.59 -1.61
CA GLY A 583 0.65 7.10 -0.29
C GLY A 583 -0.49 6.09 -0.36
N SER A 584 -1.73 6.56 -0.50
CA SER A 584 -2.92 5.70 -0.69
C SER A 584 -3.39 5.71 -2.16
N GLY A 585 -2.51 6.14 -3.07
CA GLY A 585 -2.73 6.17 -4.51
C GLY A 585 -2.21 4.90 -5.21
N PRO A 586 -2.38 4.78 -6.54
CA PRO A 586 -2.12 3.54 -7.27
C PRO A 586 -0.63 3.18 -7.48
N LEU A 587 0.32 4.06 -7.14
CA LEU A 587 1.75 3.78 -7.32
C LEU A 587 2.31 3.05 -6.09
N GLY A 588 3.29 2.18 -6.32
CA GLY A 588 3.99 1.49 -5.24
C GLY A 588 5.08 2.37 -4.59
N PRO A 589 5.59 1.98 -3.42
CA PRO A 589 6.74 2.65 -2.81
C PRO A 589 8.02 2.48 -3.64
N LEU A 590 8.85 3.52 -3.66
CA LEU A 590 10.13 3.61 -4.38
C LEU A 590 11.28 3.63 -3.37
N GLN A 591 12.31 2.80 -3.55
CA GLN A 591 13.52 2.90 -2.73
C GLN A 591 14.41 4.06 -3.23
N VAL A 592 14.77 4.97 -2.33
CA VAL A 592 15.59 6.15 -2.62
C VAL A 592 16.70 6.35 -1.60
N TYR A 593 17.78 7.03 -1.98
CA TYR A 593 18.77 7.54 -1.03
C TYR A 593 18.45 8.99 -0.66
N CYS A 594 18.04 9.22 0.59
CA CYS A 594 17.81 10.55 1.15
C CYS A 594 19.14 11.10 1.70
N ASN A 595 19.76 12.03 1.00
CA ASN A 595 20.94 12.76 1.47
C ASN A 595 20.52 14.10 2.09
N ILE A 596 20.43 14.12 3.42
CA ILE A 596 19.98 15.27 4.22
C ILE A 596 21.18 16.15 4.58
N THR A 597 21.29 17.33 3.97
CA THR A 597 22.34 18.33 4.25
C THR A 597 21.78 19.50 5.09
N GLU A 598 22.65 20.45 5.49
CA GLU A 598 22.24 21.64 6.27
C GLU A 598 21.27 22.56 5.51
N ASP A 599 21.38 22.59 4.18
CA ASP A 599 20.65 23.51 3.29
C ASP A 599 19.57 22.83 2.43
N LYS A 600 19.77 21.56 2.03
CA LYS A 600 18.93 20.83 1.06
C LYS A 600 18.72 19.37 1.46
N ILE A 601 17.67 18.76 0.93
CA ILE A 601 17.42 17.32 1.01
C ILE A 601 17.48 16.78 -0.41
N TRP A 602 18.54 16.04 -0.73
CA TRP A 602 18.69 15.43 -2.04
C TRP A 602 18.15 14.00 -2.02
N VAL A 603 17.15 13.73 -2.85
CA VAL A 603 16.68 12.39 -3.18
C VAL A 603 17.50 11.88 -4.35
N SER A 604 18.21 10.76 -4.20
CA SER A 604 18.98 10.14 -5.29
C SER A 604 18.39 8.77 -5.66
N VAL A 605 18.20 8.54 -6.96
CA VAL A 605 17.73 7.25 -7.52
C VAL A 605 18.79 6.74 -8.50
N GLU A 606 19.30 5.54 -8.23
CA GLU A 606 20.33 4.88 -9.05
C GLU A 606 19.70 4.07 -10.19
N HIS A 607 20.51 3.71 -11.18
CA HIS A 607 20.14 2.82 -12.29
C HIS A 607 21.23 1.80 -12.56
N ASN A 608 20.89 0.76 -13.32
CA ASN A 608 21.68 -0.44 -13.62
C ASN A 608 23.08 -0.24 -14.23
N ASN A 609 23.50 0.98 -14.59
CA ASN A 609 24.83 1.25 -15.17
C ASN A 609 25.28 2.70 -14.94
N THR A 610 26.00 2.94 -13.84
CA THR A 610 26.59 4.25 -13.48
C THR A 610 28.12 4.31 -13.76
N GLU A 611 28.67 3.30 -14.44
CA GLU A 611 30.09 3.21 -14.81
C GLU A 611 30.38 3.78 -16.21
N LEU A 612 31.65 4.12 -16.47
CA LEU A 612 32.09 4.66 -17.75
C LEU A 612 32.14 3.55 -18.82
N THR A 613 31.13 3.50 -19.67
CA THR A 613 30.94 2.45 -20.68
C THR A 613 31.57 2.84 -22.03
N ARG A 614 32.55 2.06 -22.51
CA ARG A 614 33.20 2.27 -23.83
C ARG A 614 32.39 1.68 -24.98
N VAL A 615 32.39 2.36 -26.13
CA VAL A 615 31.64 2.01 -27.34
C VAL A 615 32.54 2.15 -28.58
N GLN A 616 32.52 1.13 -29.44
CA GLN A 616 33.23 1.06 -30.71
C GLN A 616 32.37 0.31 -31.75
N GLY A 617 32.50 0.65 -33.03
CA GLY A 617 31.86 -0.06 -34.16
C GLY A 617 30.39 0.27 -34.43
N ALA A 618 29.81 1.27 -33.75
CA ALA A 618 28.43 1.71 -34.00
C ALA A 618 28.33 2.62 -35.22
N ASN A 619 27.28 2.44 -36.03
CA ASN A 619 26.98 3.22 -37.23
C ASN A 619 25.46 3.54 -37.31
N PRO A 620 24.99 4.43 -38.19
CA PRO A 620 23.56 4.76 -38.26
C PRO A 620 22.62 3.60 -38.63
N GLN A 621 23.11 2.54 -39.28
CA GLN A 621 22.32 1.32 -39.56
C GLN A 621 22.32 0.31 -38.40
N LYS A 622 23.32 0.39 -37.52
CA LYS A 622 23.46 -0.43 -36.31
C LYS A 622 23.94 0.47 -35.16
N PRO A 623 23.02 1.29 -34.59
CA PRO A 623 23.32 2.13 -33.45
C PRO A 623 23.75 1.28 -32.25
N TYR A 624 24.61 1.83 -31.40
CA TYR A 624 24.70 1.40 -30.02
C TYR A 624 23.54 2.03 -29.26
N MET A 625 22.80 1.22 -28.51
CA MET A 625 21.66 1.66 -27.69
C MET A 625 21.77 1.01 -26.31
N MET A 626 21.66 1.81 -25.26
CA MET A 626 21.59 1.32 -23.88
C MET A 626 20.39 1.94 -23.19
N THR A 627 19.49 1.09 -22.67
CA THR A 627 18.35 1.50 -21.85
C THR A 627 18.76 1.43 -20.38
N LEU A 628 18.48 2.49 -19.64
CA LEU A 628 18.77 2.60 -18.21
C LEU A 628 17.55 2.12 -17.41
N ASP A 629 17.78 1.16 -16.53
CA ASP A 629 16.75 0.61 -15.64
C ASP A 629 17.00 1.11 -14.22
N TYR A 630 16.03 1.85 -13.68
CA TYR A 630 16.04 2.42 -12.32
C TYR A 630 15.44 1.46 -11.29
N GLY A 631 15.04 0.24 -11.69
CA GLY A 631 14.39 -0.74 -10.81
C GLY A 631 12.99 -0.34 -10.35
N SER A 632 12.31 0.54 -11.09
CA SER A 632 11.01 1.12 -10.74
C SER A 632 10.27 1.60 -11.98
N SER A 633 8.95 1.83 -11.85
CA SER A 633 8.10 2.28 -12.96
C SER A 633 8.36 3.75 -13.32
N MET A 634 8.07 4.14 -14.56
CA MET A 634 8.22 5.53 -14.99
C MET A 634 7.27 6.46 -14.25
N GLU A 635 6.05 5.98 -13.95
CA GLU A 635 5.03 6.72 -13.20
C GLU A 635 5.48 7.05 -11.76
N GLN A 636 6.19 6.12 -11.10
CA GLN A 636 6.82 6.37 -9.78
C GLN A 636 7.90 7.45 -9.85
N LEU A 637 8.74 7.42 -10.89
CA LEU A 637 9.80 8.41 -11.10
C LEU A 637 9.21 9.79 -11.45
N GLU A 638 8.15 9.83 -12.27
CA GLU A 638 7.44 11.06 -12.61
C GLU A 638 6.80 11.71 -11.39
N ALA A 639 6.16 10.94 -10.50
CA ALA A 639 5.60 11.46 -9.24
C ALA A 639 6.68 12.07 -8.32
N LEU A 640 7.85 11.43 -8.21
CA LEU A 640 8.99 11.95 -7.45
C LEU A 640 9.57 13.23 -8.09
N ILE A 641 9.72 13.24 -9.41
CA ILE A 641 10.22 14.40 -10.16
C ILE A 641 9.25 15.56 -10.01
N ASP A 642 7.97 15.36 -10.33
CA ASP A 642 6.96 16.43 -10.36
C ASP A 642 6.72 17.05 -8.98
N SER A 643 6.81 16.27 -7.90
CA SER A 643 6.78 16.78 -6.52
C SER A 643 8.02 17.58 -6.09
N SER A 644 9.16 17.36 -6.74
CA SER A 644 10.42 18.04 -6.42
C SER A 644 10.50 19.49 -6.94
N GLU A 645 11.23 20.37 -6.24
CA GLU A 645 11.44 21.75 -6.71
C GLU A 645 12.44 21.84 -7.87
N HIS A 646 13.50 21.03 -7.82
CA HIS A 646 14.57 20.93 -8.84
C HIS A 646 15.01 19.47 -8.97
N CYS A 647 15.41 19.07 -10.18
CA CYS A 647 16.02 17.77 -10.47
C CYS A 647 17.21 17.95 -11.44
N GLU A 648 18.26 17.17 -11.24
CA GLU A 648 19.43 17.12 -12.11
C GLU A 648 19.98 15.70 -12.27
N GLN A 649 20.71 15.46 -13.35
CA GLN A 649 21.42 14.21 -13.61
C GLN A 649 22.78 14.50 -14.22
N GLU A 650 23.85 13.88 -13.68
CA GLU A 650 25.21 14.00 -14.23
C GLU A 650 25.29 13.25 -15.57
N VAL A 651 25.87 13.87 -16.58
CA VAL A 651 26.18 13.24 -17.87
C VAL A 651 27.63 13.52 -18.23
N ALA A 652 28.33 12.48 -18.67
CA ALA A 652 29.66 12.59 -19.24
C ALA A 652 29.73 11.82 -20.56
N TYR A 653 30.13 12.51 -21.62
CA TYR A 653 30.45 11.90 -22.91
C TYR A 653 31.92 12.20 -23.24
N HIS A 654 32.72 11.15 -23.29
CA HIS A 654 34.10 11.17 -23.75
C HIS A 654 34.16 10.63 -25.16
N CYS A 655 35.00 11.23 -25.99
CA CYS A 655 35.07 10.95 -27.41
C CYS A 655 36.50 11.03 -27.90
N LYS A 656 36.76 10.28 -28.96
CA LYS A 656 37.94 10.34 -29.78
C LYS A 656 37.47 10.11 -31.20
N ARG A 657 37.49 11.14 -32.03
CA ARG A 657 36.92 11.14 -33.40
C ARG A 657 35.48 10.60 -33.46
N SER A 658 34.65 10.99 -32.51
CA SER A 658 33.26 10.55 -32.37
C SER A 658 32.40 11.77 -32.05
N HIS A 659 31.56 12.18 -33.02
CA HIS A 659 30.80 13.42 -32.92
C HIS A 659 29.51 13.25 -32.11
N LEU A 660 29.02 14.38 -31.57
CA LEU A 660 27.65 14.49 -31.08
C LEU A 660 26.73 14.95 -32.22
N LEU A 661 27.13 16.00 -32.95
CA LEU A 661 26.36 16.63 -34.01
C LEU A 661 27.10 16.58 -35.36
N ASN A 662 26.35 16.44 -36.47
CA ASN A 662 26.91 16.42 -37.82
C ASN A 662 27.12 17.83 -38.39
N THR A 663 26.11 18.68 -38.22
CA THR A 663 26.10 20.13 -38.46
C THR A 663 25.13 20.76 -37.46
N PRO A 664 25.15 22.09 -37.20
CA PRO A 664 24.22 22.74 -36.27
C PRO A 664 22.74 22.43 -36.53
N ASP A 665 22.35 22.30 -37.81
CA ASP A 665 20.99 21.94 -38.25
C ASP A 665 20.88 20.49 -38.80
N GLY A 666 21.88 19.64 -38.54
CA GLY A 666 21.99 18.30 -39.12
C GLY A 666 21.41 17.18 -38.23
N PRO A 667 21.23 15.96 -38.78
CA PRO A 667 20.88 14.81 -37.96
C PRO A 667 22.02 14.52 -36.94
N PRO A 668 21.71 14.31 -35.66
CA PRO A 668 22.70 14.04 -34.62
C PRO A 668 23.30 12.64 -34.79
N PHE A 669 24.56 12.49 -34.38
CA PHE A 669 25.23 11.19 -34.30
C PHE A 669 25.03 10.52 -32.94
N THR A 670 24.87 11.32 -31.89
CA THR A 670 24.68 10.84 -30.52
C THR A 670 23.61 11.67 -29.82
N TRP A 671 22.65 11.02 -29.17
CA TRP A 671 21.56 11.67 -28.42
C TRP A 671 21.11 10.79 -27.26
N TRP A 672 20.31 11.36 -26.37
CA TRP A 672 19.64 10.63 -25.29
C TRP A 672 18.13 10.85 -25.35
N ILE A 673 17.39 10.02 -24.61
CA ILE A 673 15.92 9.99 -24.57
C ILE A 673 15.47 10.14 -23.11
N GLY A 674 14.50 11.01 -22.90
CA GLY A 674 13.96 11.38 -21.58
C GLY A 674 12.70 10.61 -21.18
N ARG A 675 11.96 11.15 -20.20
CA ARG A 675 10.65 10.59 -19.76
C ARG A 675 9.61 10.54 -20.87
N SER A 676 9.51 11.61 -21.67
CA SER A 676 8.50 11.75 -22.72
C SER A 676 8.83 10.99 -24.03
N ASN A 677 9.81 10.10 -24.01
CA ASN A 677 10.30 9.33 -25.17
C ASN A 677 10.72 10.20 -26.38
N GLU A 678 11.11 11.45 -26.11
CA GLU A 678 11.61 12.40 -27.10
C GLU A 678 13.14 12.44 -27.15
N LYS A 679 13.71 12.93 -28.25
CA LYS A 679 15.17 12.93 -28.46
C LYS A 679 15.77 14.26 -28.03
N HIS A 680 16.69 14.22 -27.07
CA HIS A 680 17.42 15.40 -26.59
C HIS A 680 18.86 15.42 -27.09
N LEU A 681 19.29 16.58 -27.57
CA LEU A 681 20.58 16.79 -28.22
C LEU A 681 21.56 17.62 -27.38
N TYR A 682 21.10 18.16 -26.25
CA TYR A 682 21.94 18.94 -25.34
C TYR A 682 22.64 18.03 -24.33
N TRP A 683 23.86 18.42 -23.95
CA TRP A 683 24.74 17.69 -23.04
C TRP A 683 25.15 18.60 -21.88
N GLY A 684 25.69 18.01 -20.82
CA GLY A 684 26.05 18.74 -19.60
C GLY A 684 27.05 19.88 -19.87
N GLY A 685 26.77 21.06 -19.31
CA GLY A 685 27.50 22.30 -19.60
C GLY A 685 26.86 23.16 -20.70
N SER A 686 25.64 22.83 -21.16
CA SER A 686 24.97 23.52 -22.26
C SER A 686 23.50 23.82 -22.00
N LEU A 687 23.05 25.01 -22.42
CA LEU A 687 21.65 25.27 -22.82
C LEU A 687 21.37 24.52 -24.15
N PRO A 688 20.32 24.84 -24.92
CA PRO A 688 20.36 24.61 -26.37
C PRO A 688 21.46 25.46 -27.05
N GLY A 689 22.74 25.13 -26.80
CA GLY A 689 23.92 25.78 -27.36
C GLY A 689 25.11 25.97 -26.40
N ALA A 690 26.22 25.31 -26.72
CA ALA A 690 27.64 25.64 -26.42
C ALA A 690 28.28 25.32 -25.05
N CYS A 691 29.42 24.62 -25.08
CA CYS A 691 30.55 24.74 -24.14
C CYS A 691 31.10 26.18 -24.04
N GLY A 692 30.72 27.05 -24.98
CA GLY A 692 31.17 28.44 -25.06
C GLY A 692 30.56 29.35 -24.01
N LEU A 693 29.51 28.91 -23.31
CA LEU A 693 28.95 29.64 -22.16
C LEU A 693 29.85 29.59 -20.92
N GLU A 694 30.66 28.56 -20.77
CA GLU A 694 31.65 28.40 -19.70
C GLU A 694 33.09 28.75 -20.14
N GLU A 695 33.25 29.29 -21.36
CA GLU A 695 34.55 29.53 -22.02
C GLU A 695 35.46 28.28 -22.10
N SER A 696 34.89 27.07 -22.00
CA SER A 696 35.63 25.80 -21.87
C SER A 696 35.85 25.04 -23.19
N CYS A 697 35.36 25.56 -24.33
CA CYS A 697 35.55 24.94 -25.64
C CYS A 697 37.02 24.91 -26.08
N LEU A 698 37.47 23.75 -26.56
CA LEU A 698 38.79 23.57 -27.17
C LEU A 698 38.94 24.25 -28.56
N ASP A 699 37.82 24.48 -29.26
CA ASP A 699 37.76 25.24 -30.50
C ASP A 699 36.46 26.05 -30.54
N ILE A 700 36.59 27.38 -30.58
CA ILE A 700 35.50 28.36 -30.45
C ILE A 700 34.48 28.26 -31.61
N ARG A 701 34.78 27.48 -32.65
CA ARG A 701 33.87 27.25 -33.80
C ARG A 701 32.84 26.14 -33.56
N TYR A 702 33.00 25.35 -32.50
CA TYR A 702 32.11 24.23 -32.19
C TYR A 702 31.37 24.45 -30.87
N PHE A 703 30.17 23.88 -30.78
CA PHE A 703 29.32 23.99 -29.60
C PHE A 703 29.61 22.89 -28.56
N CYS A 704 30.29 21.80 -28.95
CA CYS A 704 30.73 20.72 -28.08
C CYS A 704 32.19 20.38 -28.39
N ASN A 705 32.95 19.96 -27.39
CA ASN A 705 34.35 19.55 -27.55
C ASN A 705 34.48 18.34 -28.48
N CYS A 706 33.52 17.41 -28.42
CA CYS A 706 33.48 16.22 -29.26
C CYS A 706 33.22 16.47 -30.74
N ASP A 707 32.66 17.63 -31.11
CA ASP A 707 32.41 17.99 -32.51
C ASP A 707 33.69 18.50 -33.24
N ALA A 708 34.82 18.61 -32.54
CA ALA A 708 36.11 19.06 -33.09
C ALA A 708 36.96 17.93 -33.75
N ASP A 709 36.42 16.71 -33.92
CA ASP A 709 37.01 15.49 -34.53
C ASP A 709 38.47 15.15 -34.11
N LYS A 710 38.85 15.41 -32.85
CA LYS A 710 40.23 15.16 -32.36
C LYS A 710 40.54 13.67 -32.21
N ASP A 711 41.79 13.29 -32.54
CA ASP A 711 42.34 11.93 -32.33
C ASP A 711 42.89 11.72 -30.89
N GLU A 712 42.78 12.76 -30.06
CA GLU A 712 42.99 12.72 -28.61
C GLU A 712 41.63 12.63 -27.89
N TRP A 713 41.62 12.15 -26.66
CA TRP A 713 40.38 12.07 -25.86
C TRP A 713 39.93 13.45 -25.41
N THR A 714 38.75 13.87 -25.86
CA THR A 714 38.04 15.07 -25.40
C THR A 714 36.74 14.68 -24.72
N ASN A 715 36.10 15.61 -24.02
CA ASN A 715 34.87 15.35 -23.28
C ASN A 715 33.91 16.55 -23.23
N ASP A 716 32.63 16.21 -23.14
CA ASP A 716 31.52 17.11 -22.83
C ASP A 716 30.83 16.55 -21.58
N THR A 717 30.89 17.29 -20.47
CA THR A 717 30.52 16.81 -19.12
C THR A 717 29.81 17.88 -18.30
N GLY A 718 28.74 17.52 -17.61
CA GLY A 718 28.04 18.42 -16.69
C GLY A 718 26.68 17.87 -16.27
N PHE A 719 25.72 18.75 -15.97
CA PHE A 719 24.39 18.36 -15.49
C PHE A 719 23.29 18.65 -16.49
N LEU A 720 22.38 17.68 -16.65
CA LEU A 720 21.07 17.86 -17.26
C LEU A 720 20.10 18.31 -16.17
N SER A 721 19.50 19.50 -16.29
CA SER A 721 18.65 20.09 -15.22
C SER A 721 17.24 20.51 -15.67
N PHE A 722 16.89 20.30 -16.94
CA PHE A 722 15.52 20.48 -17.42
C PHE A 722 14.65 19.34 -16.88
N LYS A 723 13.98 19.62 -15.76
CA LYS A 723 13.09 18.70 -15.02
C LYS A 723 12.16 17.91 -15.93
N ASP A 724 11.53 18.56 -16.91
CA ASP A 724 10.52 17.94 -17.77
C ASP A 724 11.06 16.86 -18.72
N HIS A 725 12.37 16.85 -18.97
CA HIS A 725 13.03 15.86 -19.81
C HIS A 725 13.60 14.67 -19.00
N LEU A 726 13.80 14.82 -17.69
CA LEU A 726 14.41 13.81 -16.84
C LEU A 726 13.41 12.69 -16.45
N PRO A 727 13.89 11.47 -16.11
CA PRO A 727 15.28 11.02 -16.14
C PRO A 727 15.74 10.61 -17.54
N VAL A 728 17.04 10.43 -17.74
CA VAL A 728 17.57 9.77 -18.94
C VAL A 728 17.15 8.30 -18.92
N THR A 729 16.37 7.87 -19.90
CA THR A 729 15.87 6.48 -20.02
C THR A 729 16.67 5.67 -21.04
N GLN A 730 17.25 6.31 -22.05
CA GLN A 730 18.08 5.65 -23.06
C GLN A 730 19.15 6.58 -23.65
N ILE A 731 20.31 6.02 -23.99
CA ILE A 731 21.38 6.70 -24.76
C ILE A 731 21.61 5.96 -26.09
N VAL A 732 21.84 6.73 -27.16
CA VAL A 732 22.05 6.21 -28.53
C VAL A 732 23.30 6.85 -29.14
N ILE A 733 24.21 6.02 -29.66
CA ILE A 733 25.50 6.45 -30.26
C ILE A 733 25.64 5.80 -31.66
N THR A 734 25.98 6.60 -32.68
CA THR A 734 26.08 6.13 -34.07
C THR A 734 27.39 6.47 -34.81
N ASP A 735 28.33 7.19 -34.20
CA ASP A 735 29.59 7.58 -34.85
C ASP A 735 30.81 6.98 -34.14
N THR A 736 30.91 5.65 -34.12
CA THR A 736 32.12 4.93 -33.63
C THR A 736 32.65 3.87 -34.60
N ASN A 737 32.21 3.91 -35.86
CA ASN A 737 32.64 3.00 -36.93
C ASN A 737 33.67 3.64 -37.90
N ARG A 738 34.09 4.89 -37.65
CA ARG A 738 35.20 5.54 -38.39
C ARG A 738 36.56 5.05 -37.86
N SER A 739 37.63 5.20 -38.65
CA SER A 739 38.98 4.81 -38.21
C SER A 739 39.44 5.65 -37.00
N ASN A 740 39.95 4.98 -35.96
CA ASN A 740 40.29 5.56 -34.65
C ASN A 740 39.10 6.21 -33.89
N SER A 741 37.87 5.92 -34.28
CA SER A 741 36.66 6.48 -33.67
C SER A 741 36.21 5.65 -32.46
N GLU A 742 36.17 6.28 -31.29
CA GLU A 742 35.84 5.66 -30.02
C GLU A 742 35.00 6.64 -29.18
N ALA A 743 34.03 6.11 -28.43
CA ALA A 743 33.30 6.88 -27.43
C ALA A 743 33.33 6.16 -26.08
N ALA A 744 33.15 6.91 -24.99
CA ALA A 744 32.88 6.37 -23.67
C ALA A 744 31.91 7.28 -22.94
N TRP A 745 30.83 6.73 -22.37
CA TRP A 745 29.77 7.53 -21.77
C TRP A 745 29.46 7.08 -20.35
N ARG A 746 28.94 8.00 -19.53
CA ARG A 746 28.48 7.75 -18.17
C ARG A 746 27.27 8.62 -17.88
N ILE A 747 26.26 8.03 -17.25
CA ILE A 747 25.11 8.74 -16.67
C ILE A 747 25.16 8.50 -15.16
N GLY A 748 24.98 9.56 -14.37
CA GLY A 748 24.89 9.49 -12.91
C GLY A 748 23.46 9.27 -12.43
N PRO A 749 23.24 9.06 -11.12
CA PRO A 749 21.90 8.91 -10.57
C PRO A 749 21.03 10.15 -10.82
N LEU A 750 19.72 9.95 -10.90
CA LEU A 750 18.75 11.05 -10.87
C LEU A 750 18.79 11.68 -9.47
N ARG A 751 18.98 13.00 -9.37
CA ARG A 751 19.09 13.72 -8.10
C ARG A 751 18.08 14.87 -8.05
N CYS A 752 17.12 14.81 -7.14
CA CYS A 752 16.09 15.83 -6.95
C CYS A 752 16.14 16.45 -5.55
N TYR A 753 15.66 17.69 -5.37
CA TYR A 753 15.49 18.29 -4.05
C TYR A 753 14.31 19.26 -3.95
N GLY A 754 13.91 19.51 -2.70
CA GLY A 754 12.73 20.30 -2.33
C GLY A 754 11.44 19.49 -2.45
N ASP A 755 10.43 19.82 -1.65
CA ASP A 755 9.12 19.18 -1.69
C ASP A 755 8.05 20.25 -1.81
N ARG A 756 7.48 20.40 -3.02
CA ARG A 756 6.46 21.42 -3.29
C ARG A 756 5.18 21.19 -2.49
N HIS A 757 4.89 19.95 -2.11
CA HIS A 757 3.60 19.56 -1.54
C HIS A 757 3.61 19.58 -0.01
N PHE A 758 4.70 19.17 0.63
CA PHE A 758 4.85 19.26 2.09
C PHE A 758 4.82 20.72 2.59
N TRP A 759 5.31 21.66 1.79
CA TRP A 759 5.33 23.09 2.11
C TRP A 759 4.12 23.89 1.58
N ASN A 760 3.31 23.30 0.70
CA ASN A 760 2.08 23.88 0.15
C ASN A 760 1.08 24.18 1.29
N ALA A 761 1.03 25.45 1.69
CA ALA A 761 0.30 25.93 2.85
C ALA A 761 -0.58 27.13 2.50
N VAL A 762 -1.63 27.34 3.29
CA VAL A 762 -2.60 28.41 3.10
C VAL A 762 -3.08 28.97 4.43
N SER A 763 -3.26 30.30 4.50
CA SER A 763 -3.74 31.03 5.67
C SER A 763 -5.16 31.60 5.46
N PHE A 764 -6.07 31.30 6.38
CA PHE A 764 -7.46 31.78 6.45
C PHE A 764 -7.60 32.82 7.57
N TYR A 765 -8.06 34.02 7.22
CA TYR A 765 -8.15 35.16 8.16
C TYR A 765 -9.58 35.58 8.54
N THR A 766 -10.61 35.01 7.93
CA THR A 766 -12.02 35.29 8.27
C THR A 766 -12.85 34.01 8.22
N GLU A 767 -13.87 33.90 9.08
CA GLU A 767 -14.79 32.74 9.14
C GLU A 767 -15.68 32.59 7.89
N ALA A 768 -15.62 33.55 6.97
CA ALA A 768 -16.29 33.51 5.67
C ALA A 768 -15.33 33.13 4.51
N SER A 769 -14.04 32.96 4.79
CA SER A 769 -13.03 32.55 3.81
C SER A 769 -13.03 31.04 3.62
N TYR A 770 -12.91 30.57 2.38
CA TYR A 770 -12.78 29.17 2.03
C TYR A 770 -12.13 29.03 0.65
N LEU A 771 -11.46 27.90 0.41
CA LEU A 771 -11.10 27.43 -0.93
C LEU A 771 -12.17 26.44 -1.42
N HIS A 772 -12.31 26.31 -2.74
CA HIS A 772 -13.17 25.27 -3.33
C HIS A 772 -12.48 24.55 -4.49
N PHE A 773 -12.67 23.24 -4.51
CA PHE A 773 -12.09 22.29 -5.46
C PHE A 773 -13.21 21.47 -6.15
N PRO A 774 -12.89 20.66 -7.18
CA PRO A 774 -13.83 19.65 -7.70
C PRO A 774 -14.37 18.73 -6.60
N THR A 775 -15.45 18.02 -6.89
CA THR A 775 -16.05 17.04 -5.98
C THR A 775 -15.05 15.94 -5.63
N PHE A 776 -14.96 15.59 -4.34
CA PHE A 776 -14.11 14.49 -3.90
C PHE A 776 -14.71 13.14 -4.32
N HIS A 777 -13.95 12.35 -5.08
CA HIS A 777 -14.39 11.04 -5.58
C HIS A 777 -13.88 9.91 -4.67
N ALA A 778 -14.70 9.52 -3.69
CA ALA A 778 -14.33 8.60 -2.62
C ALA A 778 -15.39 7.51 -2.38
N GLU A 779 -15.81 6.82 -3.46
CA GLU A 779 -16.93 5.86 -3.42
C GLU A 779 -16.76 4.79 -2.33
N PHE A 780 -15.62 4.08 -2.32
CA PHE A 780 -15.38 2.92 -1.44
C PHE A 780 -14.36 3.20 -0.33
N SER A 781 -13.28 3.93 -0.64
CA SER A 781 -12.22 4.35 0.27
C SER A 781 -12.03 5.88 0.24
N ALA A 782 -11.70 6.44 1.40
CA ALA A 782 -11.40 7.85 1.62
C ALA A 782 -10.25 7.99 2.63
N ASP A 783 -9.05 8.40 2.19
CA ASP A 783 -7.95 8.84 3.05
C ASP A 783 -7.78 10.35 2.90
N ILE A 784 -7.79 11.04 4.03
CA ILE A 784 -7.66 12.49 4.14
C ILE A 784 -6.58 12.80 5.17
N SER A 785 -5.51 13.45 4.73
CA SER A 785 -4.46 13.91 5.64
C SER A 785 -4.03 15.35 5.36
N PHE A 786 -3.73 16.08 6.43
CA PHE A 786 -3.23 17.46 6.38
C PHE A 786 -2.62 17.88 7.72
N PHE A 787 -1.84 18.95 7.70
CA PHE A 787 -1.45 19.68 8.89
C PHE A 787 -2.35 20.91 9.07
N PHE A 788 -2.69 21.26 10.31
CA PHE A 788 -3.35 22.52 10.66
C PHE A 788 -2.61 23.27 11.77
N LYS A 789 -2.84 24.58 11.84
CA LYS A 789 -2.34 25.47 12.90
C LYS A 789 -3.37 26.53 13.18
N THR A 790 -3.76 26.74 14.43
CA THR A 790 -4.86 27.67 14.78
C THR A 790 -4.73 28.24 16.19
N THR A 791 -5.46 29.32 16.43
CA THR A 791 -5.78 29.88 17.76
C THR A 791 -7.29 29.97 18.01
N ALA A 792 -8.11 29.48 17.06
CA ALA A 792 -9.56 29.48 17.15
C ALA A 792 -10.07 28.45 18.17
N LEU A 793 -11.31 28.63 18.63
CA LEU A 793 -11.95 27.67 19.55
C LEU A 793 -12.63 26.52 18.80
N SER A 794 -13.04 26.75 17.55
CA SER A 794 -13.62 25.75 16.65
C SER A 794 -13.56 26.23 15.19
N GLY A 795 -13.81 25.32 14.23
CA GLY A 795 -13.84 25.64 12.79
C GLY A 795 -13.82 24.40 11.89
N VAL A 796 -14.41 24.51 10.69
CA VAL A 796 -14.48 23.40 9.73
C VAL A 796 -13.27 23.39 8.80
N PHE A 797 -12.47 22.32 8.84
CA PHE A 797 -11.31 22.13 7.98
C PHE A 797 -11.72 21.84 6.54
N LEU A 798 -12.71 20.97 6.34
CA LEU A 798 -13.26 20.65 5.02
C LEU A 798 -14.68 20.07 5.10
N GLU A 799 -15.45 20.30 4.03
CA GLU A 799 -16.83 19.83 3.86
C GLU A 799 -17.08 19.47 2.38
N ASN A 800 -17.64 18.29 2.11
CA ASN A 800 -18.24 17.97 0.82
C ASN A 800 -19.62 17.33 1.07
N LEU A 801 -20.64 17.82 0.36
CA LEU A 801 -22.04 17.35 0.50
C LEU A 801 -22.49 16.52 -0.72
N GLY A 802 -23.39 15.57 -0.48
CA GLY A 802 -24.19 14.82 -1.44
C GLY A 802 -25.70 15.14 -1.32
N ILE A 803 -26.57 14.22 -1.75
CA ILE A 803 -28.04 14.37 -1.61
C ILE A 803 -28.52 14.02 -0.19
N LYS A 804 -27.90 13.00 0.41
CA LYS A 804 -28.06 12.59 1.81
C LYS A 804 -26.69 12.50 2.47
N ASP A 805 -25.77 11.91 1.72
CA ASP A 805 -24.37 11.71 2.03
C ASP A 805 -23.64 13.03 2.33
N PHE A 806 -22.64 12.97 3.19
CA PHE A 806 -21.67 14.06 3.35
C PHE A 806 -20.38 13.56 4.00
N ILE A 807 -19.33 14.37 3.93
CA ILE A 807 -18.09 14.19 4.68
C ILE A 807 -17.64 15.55 5.24
N ARG A 808 -17.29 15.59 6.53
CA ARG A 808 -16.82 16.81 7.22
C ARG A 808 -15.74 16.49 8.25
N LEU A 809 -14.70 17.32 8.30
CA LEU A 809 -13.71 17.35 9.38
C LEU A 809 -13.71 18.75 10.02
N GLU A 810 -13.81 18.81 11.34
CA GLU A 810 -13.81 20.07 12.10
C GLU A 810 -13.05 19.93 13.43
N ILE A 811 -12.47 21.05 13.90
CA ILE A 811 -12.09 21.20 15.30
C ILE A 811 -13.35 21.69 16.04
N SER A 812 -13.91 20.84 16.90
CA SER A 812 -15.19 21.10 17.58
C SER A 812 -15.01 21.89 18.87
N SER A 813 -13.86 21.71 19.54
CA SER A 813 -13.43 22.48 20.70
C SER A 813 -11.89 22.58 20.72
N PRO A 814 -11.27 23.42 21.58
CA PRO A 814 -9.82 23.59 21.63
C PRO A 814 -8.99 22.31 21.79
N SER A 815 -9.57 21.20 22.24
CA SER A 815 -8.88 19.92 22.43
C SER A 815 -9.53 18.76 21.67
N GLU A 816 -10.48 19.01 20.76
CA GLU A 816 -11.27 17.96 20.11
C GLU A 816 -11.35 18.16 18.59
N VAL A 817 -10.91 17.14 17.85
CA VAL A 817 -11.12 17.03 16.40
C VAL A 817 -12.20 15.99 16.14
N MET A 818 -13.14 16.31 15.25
CA MET A 818 -14.27 15.48 14.87
C MET A 818 -14.25 15.16 13.38
N PHE A 819 -14.52 13.90 13.06
CA PHE A 819 -14.77 13.38 11.72
C PHE A 819 -16.22 12.90 11.63
N ALA A 820 -16.99 13.47 10.71
CA ALA A 820 -18.40 13.14 10.50
C ALA A 820 -18.66 12.73 9.05
N ILE A 821 -19.37 11.62 8.85
CA ILE A 821 -19.68 11.06 7.52
C ILE A 821 -21.07 10.42 7.51
N ASP A 822 -21.82 10.61 6.42
CA ASP A 822 -23.03 9.84 6.12
C ASP A 822 -22.89 9.24 4.71
N VAL A 823 -23.28 7.97 4.56
CA VAL A 823 -23.25 7.19 3.30
C VAL A 823 -24.65 6.70 2.92
N GLY A 824 -25.70 7.32 3.46
CA GLY A 824 -27.11 6.94 3.26
C GLY A 824 -27.71 6.06 4.37
N ASN A 825 -26.91 5.63 5.35
CA ASN A 825 -27.35 4.86 6.51
C ASN A 825 -27.62 5.73 7.76
N GLY A 826 -27.35 7.03 7.68
CA GLY A 826 -27.36 7.97 8.81
C GLY A 826 -25.94 8.38 9.23
N PRO A 827 -25.78 9.52 9.91
CA PRO A 827 -24.47 10.09 10.22
C PRO A 827 -23.70 9.27 11.25
N VAL A 828 -22.42 9.07 10.97
CA VAL A 828 -21.43 8.45 11.85
C VAL A 828 -20.40 9.51 12.22
N GLU A 829 -20.19 9.71 13.52
CA GLU A 829 -19.25 10.66 14.08
C GLU A 829 -18.15 9.93 14.87
N LEU A 830 -16.90 10.34 14.67
CA LEU A 830 -15.72 9.96 15.44
C LEU A 830 -15.08 11.23 16.01
N MET A 831 -14.52 11.14 17.22
CA MET A 831 -13.86 12.23 17.91
C MET A 831 -12.53 11.76 18.49
N VAL A 832 -11.48 12.56 18.37
CA VAL A 832 -10.23 12.41 19.11
C VAL A 832 -10.07 13.59 20.06
N GLN A 833 -9.92 13.30 21.36
CA GLN A 833 -9.71 14.30 22.40
C GLN A 833 -8.23 14.31 22.83
N SER A 834 -7.59 15.46 22.70
CA SER A 834 -6.20 15.69 23.09
C SER A 834 -6.09 16.07 24.57
N PRO A 835 -5.06 15.62 25.30
CA PRO A 835 -4.80 16.05 26.69
C PRO A 835 -4.35 17.52 26.80
N SER A 836 -3.90 18.13 25.69
CA SER A 836 -3.55 19.55 25.60
C SER A 836 -4.42 20.28 24.56
N PRO A 837 -4.56 21.62 24.64
CA PRO A 837 -5.18 22.38 23.57
C PRO A 837 -4.39 22.25 22.26
N LEU A 838 -5.11 22.07 21.15
CA LEU A 838 -4.64 22.00 19.76
C LEU A 838 -4.73 23.36 19.04
N ASN A 839 -5.03 24.42 19.79
CA ASN A 839 -5.15 25.80 19.32
C ASN A 839 -4.05 26.70 19.91
N ASP A 840 -2.84 26.14 20.02
CA ASP A 840 -1.64 26.71 20.65
C ASP A 840 -0.70 27.44 19.65
N ASP A 841 -1.20 27.72 18.44
CA ASP A 841 -0.44 28.21 17.28
C ASP A 841 0.73 27.31 16.83
N GLN A 842 0.67 26.00 17.09
CA GLN A 842 1.59 24.99 16.53
C GLN A 842 0.95 24.15 15.42
N TRP A 843 1.79 23.47 14.64
CA TRP A 843 1.37 22.54 13.60
C TRP A 843 0.99 21.19 14.18
N HIS A 844 -0.29 20.84 14.08
CA HIS A 844 -0.84 19.52 14.38
C HIS A 844 -1.12 18.75 13.08
N TYR A 845 -0.99 17.43 13.11
CA TYR A 845 -1.31 16.53 12.01
C TYR A 845 -2.66 15.86 12.21
N VAL A 846 -3.46 15.73 11.16
CA VAL A 846 -4.73 14.99 11.15
C VAL A 846 -4.69 13.96 10.04
N ARG A 847 -5.08 12.73 10.35
CA ARG A 847 -5.37 11.66 9.40
C ARG A 847 -6.75 11.10 9.68
N ALA A 848 -7.61 11.09 8.66
CA ALA A 848 -8.95 10.54 8.72
C ALA A 848 -9.14 9.57 7.57
N GLU A 849 -9.52 8.33 7.89
CA GLU A 849 -9.66 7.24 6.94
C GLU A 849 -11.09 6.68 6.99
N ARG A 850 -11.61 6.25 5.85
CA ARG A 850 -12.82 5.45 5.75
C ARG A 850 -12.63 4.40 4.67
N SER A 851 -12.67 3.13 5.06
CA SER A 851 -12.68 1.97 4.17
C SER A 851 -14.08 1.33 4.13
N LEU A 852 -14.19 0.19 3.43
CA LEU A 852 -15.39 -0.66 3.45
C LEU A 852 -15.58 -1.47 4.76
N LYS A 853 -14.65 -1.36 5.70
CA LYS A 853 -14.65 -2.13 6.95
C LYS A 853 -14.66 -1.26 8.19
N GLU A 854 -13.95 -0.15 8.16
CA GLU A 854 -13.73 0.71 9.31
C GLU A 854 -13.59 2.17 8.91
N ILE A 855 -13.95 3.06 9.83
CA ILE A 855 -13.72 4.50 9.78
C ILE A 855 -12.75 4.81 10.91
N SER A 856 -11.71 5.61 10.66
CA SER A 856 -10.72 5.95 11.66
C SER A 856 -10.37 7.45 11.66
N LEU A 857 -9.93 7.95 12.81
CA LEU A 857 -9.43 9.31 13.01
C LEU A 857 -8.21 9.26 13.93
N GLN A 858 -7.13 9.93 13.52
CA GLN A 858 -5.93 10.15 14.30
C GLN A 858 -5.53 11.63 14.27
N VAL A 859 -5.04 12.13 15.40
CA VAL A 859 -4.48 13.48 15.55
C VAL A 859 -3.10 13.35 16.21
N ASP A 860 -2.09 13.95 15.61
CA ASP A 860 -0.68 13.83 15.99
C ASP A 860 -0.29 12.35 16.23
N SER A 861 0.42 12.07 17.34
CA SER A 861 0.75 10.73 17.81
C SER A 861 -0.25 10.18 18.84
N LEU A 862 -1.48 10.69 18.89
CA LEU A 862 -2.52 10.16 19.79
C LEU A 862 -3.01 8.78 19.28
N PRO A 863 -3.58 7.95 20.17
CA PRO A 863 -4.20 6.70 19.76
C PRO A 863 -5.30 6.93 18.71
N GLN A 864 -5.23 6.17 17.61
CA GLN A 864 -6.25 6.18 16.56
C GLN A 864 -7.60 5.74 17.14
N ASN A 865 -8.65 6.52 16.90
CA ASN A 865 -10.02 6.13 17.20
C ASN A 865 -10.62 5.47 15.94
N THR A 866 -11.08 4.22 16.06
CA THR A 866 -11.56 3.41 14.93
C THR A 866 -12.93 2.81 15.25
N ARG A 867 -13.81 2.78 14.24
CA ARG A 867 -15.18 2.27 14.33
C ARG A 867 -15.52 1.41 13.12
N GLU A 868 -15.99 0.19 13.37
CA GLU A 868 -16.45 -0.72 12.32
C GLU A 868 -17.70 -0.17 11.60
N THR A 869 -17.80 -0.40 10.29
CA THR A 869 -18.96 -0.04 9.46
C THR A 869 -20.05 -1.11 9.52
N SER A 870 -21.32 -0.72 9.38
CA SER A 870 -22.46 -1.66 9.39
C SER A 870 -22.35 -2.75 8.32
N GLU A 871 -22.66 -4.00 8.67
CA GLU A 871 -22.53 -5.16 7.78
C GLU A 871 -23.53 -5.17 6.60
N ASP A 872 -24.69 -4.55 6.78
CA ASP A 872 -25.74 -4.37 5.78
C ASP A 872 -26.13 -2.88 5.68
N GLY A 873 -26.04 -2.30 4.49
CA GLY A 873 -26.37 -0.89 4.23
C GLY A 873 -25.79 -0.36 2.92
N HIS A 874 -25.93 0.94 2.66
CA HIS A 874 -25.19 1.62 1.61
C HIS A 874 -23.71 1.76 1.99
N PHE A 875 -22.83 1.51 1.01
CA PHE A 875 -21.37 1.54 1.19
C PHE A 875 -20.65 2.38 0.13
N ARG A 876 -21.39 3.03 -0.77
CA ARG A 876 -20.86 4.02 -1.73
C ARG A 876 -21.16 5.42 -1.19
N LEU A 877 -20.13 6.26 -1.06
CA LEU A 877 -20.29 7.66 -0.71
C LEU A 877 -20.52 8.50 -1.99
N GLN A 878 -21.73 9.05 -2.15
CA GLN A 878 -22.15 9.80 -3.34
C GLN A 878 -22.16 11.32 -3.09
N LEU A 879 -20.99 11.93 -3.22
CA LEU A 879 -20.82 13.38 -3.16
C LEU A 879 -21.17 14.03 -4.51
N ASN A 880 -21.79 15.22 -4.48
CA ASN A 880 -22.25 15.92 -5.69
C ASN A 880 -21.97 17.43 -5.71
N SER A 881 -21.57 18.01 -4.58
CA SER A 881 -21.15 19.40 -4.46
C SER A 881 -19.63 19.55 -4.63
N GLN A 882 -19.15 20.77 -4.77
CA GLN A 882 -17.72 21.09 -4.71
C GLN A 882 -17.18 20.78 -3.30
N LEU A 883 -15.91 20.37 -3.21
CA LEU A 883 -15.21 20.28 -1.93
C LEU A 883 -14.90 21.69 -1.43
N PHE A 884 -15.31 22.01 -0.21
CA PHE A 884 -14.96 23.23 0.51
C PHE A 884 -13.80 22.93 1.48
N VAL A 885 -12.79 23.81 1.52
CA VAL A 885 -11.63 23.71 2.43
C VAL A 885 -11.47 25.02 3.17
N GLY A 886 -11.28 24.95 4.48
CA GLY A 886 -11.26 26.10 5.40
C GLY A 886 -12.65 26.67 5.73
N GLY A 887 -13.73 26.01 5.34
CA GLY A 887 -15.08 26.43 5.71
C GLY A 887 -16.20 25.62 5.07
N THR A 888 -17.43 26.11 5.21
CA THR A 888 -18.66 25.43 4.78
C THR A 888 -19.32 26.13 3.61
N SER A 889 -20.16 25.39 2.90
CA SER A 889 -21.08 25.93 1.88
C SER A 889 -21.98 27.06 2.39
N SER A 890 -22.32 27.06 3.69
CA SER A 890 -23.13 28.08 4.36
C SER A 890 -22.37 29.34 4.81
N ARG A 891 -21.03 29.32 4.81
CA ARG A 891 -20.15 30.42 5.28
C ARG A 891 -20.39 30.88 6.74
N GLN A 892 -20.88 29.97 7.60
CA GLN A 892 -21.21 30.28 9.00
C GLN A 892 -20.27 29.60 10.03
N LYS A 893 -19.36 28.73 9.58
CA LYS A 893 -18.39 27.99 10.43
C LYS A 893 -17.02 27.85 9.74
N GLY A 894 -16.48 28.93 9.19
CA GLY A 894 -15.14 28.89 8.58
C GLY A 894 -14.04 28.60 9.61
N PHE A 895 -12.96 28.00 9.15
CA PHE A 895 -11.74 27.81 9.92
C PHE A 895 -10.87 29.08 9.86
N LEU A 896 -10.26 29.41 10.99
CA LEU A 896 -9.28 30.50 11.12
C LEU A 896 -7.92 29.88 11.47
N GLY A 897 -6.87 30.26 10.77
CA GLY A 897 -5.54 29.67 10.93
C GLY A 897 -4.97 29.17 9.60
N CYS A 898 -4.15 28.13 9.64
CA CYS A 898 -3.48 27.57 8.47
C CYS A 898 -3.80 26.10 8.23
N ILE A 899 -3.84 25.70 6.95
CA ILE A 899 -3.86 24.30 6.50
C ILE A 899 -2.66 24.09 5.58
N ARG A 900 -2.02 22.92 5.62
CA ARG A 900 -0.85 22.58 4.80
C ARG A 900 -0.85 21.10 4.39
N SER A 901 -0.30 20.82 3.21
CA SER A 901 -0.10 19.47 2.67
C SER A 901 -1.40 18.64 2.67
N LEU A 902 -2.48 19.20 2.14
CA LEU A 902 -3.77 18.50 2.03
C LEU A 902 -3.74 17.43 0.94
N LEU A 903 -3.91 16.19 1.37
CA LEU A 903 -3.99 14.97 0.56
C LEU A 903 -5.40 14.39 0.62
N LEU A 904 -5.89 13.87 -0.51
CA LEU A 904 -7.18 13.18 -0.64
C LEU A 904 -7.01 11.97 -1.57
N ASN A 905 -7.13 10.74 -1.06
CA ASN A 905 -6.92 9.50 -1.84
C ASN A 905 -5.64 9.53 -2.70
N GLY A 906 -4.53 9.95 -2.08
CA GLY A 906 -3.24 10.16 -2.73
C GLY A 906 -3.12 11.37 -3.67
N GLN A 907 -4.22 12.04 -4.00
CA GLN A 907 -4.18 13.30 -4.76
C GLN A 907 -3.81 14.47 -3.85
N LYS A 908 -2.70 15.14 -4.18
CA LYS A 908 -2.22 16.35 -3.49
C LYS A 908 -2.88 17.58 -4.11
N LEU A 909 -3.57 18.40 -3.30
CA LEU A 909 -4.26 19.61 -3.79
C LEU A 909 -3.37 20.86 -3.66
N ASP A 910 -3.10 21.59 -4.74
CA ASP A 910 -2.38 22.87 -4.65
C ASP A 910 -3.25 23.95 -3.98
N LEU A 911 -2.90 24.29 -2.74
CA LEU A 911 -3.59 25.28 -1.92
C LEU A 911 -3.05 26.68 -2.18
N GLU A 912 -1.74 26.82 -2.47
CA GLU A 912 -1.09 28.10 -2.75
C GLU A 912 -1.60 28.74 -4.06
N GLU A 913 -1.66 27.98 -5.15
CA GLU A 913 -2.18 28.46 -6.43
C GLU A 913 -3.65 28.86 -6.28
N ARG A 914 -4.45 28.02 -5.60
CA ARG A 914 -5.87 28.31 -5.34
C ARG A 914 -6.08 29.53 -4.45
N ALA A 915 -5.20 29.76 -3.48
CA ALA A 915 -5.23 30.94 -2.62
C ALA A 915 -4.90 32.23 -3.37
N ARG A 916 -3.97 32.20 -4.35
CA ARG A 916 -3.60 33.40 -5.15
C ARG A 916 -4.78 34.02 -5.88
N VAL A 917 -5.79 33.22 -6.25
CA VAL A 917 -7.00 33.67 -6.96
C VAL A 917 -8.22 33.85 -6.06
N THR A 918 -8.11 33.62 -4.75
CA THR A 918 -9.26 33.61 -3.81
C THR A 918 -9.14 34.71 -2.75
N SER A 919 -10.15 35.60 -2.69
CA SER A 919 -10.19 36.70 -1.71
C SER A 919 -10.42 36.21 -0.27
N GLY A 920 -9.69 36.79 0.69
CA GLY A 920 -9.80 36.44 2.13
C GLY A 920 -8.81 35.36 2.59
N VAL A 921 -8.11 34.75 1.64
CA VAL A 921 -7.13 33.68 1.83
C VAL A 921 -5.76 34.15 1.35
N ARG A 922 -4.65 33.62 1.88
CA ARG A 922 -3.29 33.89 1.37
C ARG A 922 -2.44 32.62 1.27
N PRO A 923 -1.56 32.49 0.25
CA PRO A 923 -0.60 31.41 0.17
C PRO A 923 0.48 31.52 1.26
N GLY A 924 0.97 30.37 1.72
CA GLY A 924 1.94 30.22 2.80
C GLY A 924 1.33 30.36 4.20
N CYS A 925 2.12 29.97 5.20
CA CYS A 925 1.82 30.19 6.62
C CYS A 925 3.13 30.31 7.43
N PRO A 926 3.47 31.50 7.96
CA PRO A 926 4.72 31.74 8.68
C PRO A 926 4.69 31.17 10.11
N GLY A 927 5.87 30.95 10.69
CA GLY A 927 6.04 30.44 12.05
C GLY A 927 6.42 28.95 12.06
N HIS A 928 7.40 28.56 11.25
CA HIS A 928 7.99 27.23 11.28
C HIS A 928 8.88 27.04 12.54
N CYS A 929 9.60 28.08 12.95
CA CYS A 929 10.48 28.00 14.12
C CYS A 929 9.76 27.91 15.48
N SER A 930 8.47 28.25 15.58
CA SER A 930 7.72 28.02 16.82
C SER A 930 7.47 26.52 17.03
N SER A 931 7.11 25.79 15.97
CA SER A 931 6.77 24.36 16.07
C SER A 931 7.99 23.45 16.01
N TYR A 932 9.03 23.83 15.26
CA TYR A 932 10.19 22.97 15.00
C TYR A 932 11.52 23.49 15.58
N GLY A 933 11.51 24.62 16.29
CA GLY A 933 12.75 25.22 16.85
C GLY A 933 13.47 24.35 17.88
N SER A 934 12.75 23.41 18.51
CA SER A 934 13.30 22.39 19.42
C SER A 934 14.23 21.39 18.74
N ASN A 935 14.13 21.21 17.42
CA ASN A 935 14.99 20.33 16.63
C ASN A 935 16.41 20.91 16.44
N CYS A 936 16.66 22.15 16.85
CA CYS A 936 18.00 22.76 16.86
C CYS A 936 18.70 22.48 18.19
N HIS A 937 19.57 21.48 18.21
CA HIS A 937 20.25 21.04 19.44
C HIS A 937 21.53 21.87 19.73
N ASN A 938 22.16 21.60 20.87
CA ASN A 938 23.50 22.09 21.23
C ASN A 938 23.73 23.61 21.04
N GLY A 939 22.72 24.42 21.36
CA GLY A 939 22.78 25.88 21.27
C GLY A 939 22.62 26.44 19.85
N GLY A 940 22.24 25.62 18.87
CA GLY A 940 21.84 26.08 17.53
C GLY A 940 20.60 26.98 17.58
N LYS A 941 20.56 28.01 16.74
CA LYS A 941 19.45 28.96 16.69
C LYS A 941 18.54 28.67 15.49
N CYS A 942 17.23 28.47 15.72
CA CYS A 942 16.29 28.34 14.60
C CYS A 942 16.18 29.65 13.80
N VAL A 943 16.27 29.54 12.48
CA VAL A 943 16.10 30.62 11.51
C VAL A 943 14.93 30.30 10.58
N GLU A 944 13.97 31.21 10.53
CA GLU A 944 12.76 31.12 9.72
C GLU A 944 13.09 31.33 8.22
N LYS A 945 12.54 30.49 7.33
CA LYS A 945 12.57 30.66 5.87
C LYS A 945 11.14 30.71 5.32
N HIS A 946 10.97 31.09 4.05
CA HIS A 946 9.64 31.24 3.44
C HIS A 946 8.84 29.92 3.31
N ARG A 947 9.54 28.80 3.15
CA ARG A 947 9.01 27.43 3.00
C ARG A 947 9.86 26.41 3.78
N SER A 948 10.34 26.77 4.97
CA SER A 948 11.18 25.90 5.82
C SER A 948 11.68 26.64 7.07
N TYR A 949 12.44 25.94 7.91
CA TYR A 949 13.37 26.52 8.86
C TYR A 949 14.78 25.95 8.63
N SER A 950 15.78 26.51 9.30
CA SER A 950 17.13 25.92 9.41
C SER A 950 17.77 26.23 10.75
N CYS A 951 18.60 25.34 11.27
CA CYS A 951 19.37 25.57 12.48
C CYS A 951 20.69 26.26 12.18
N ASP A 952 20.86 27.49 12.65
CA ASP A 952 22.13 28.21 12.61
C ASP A 952 23.06 27.67 13.70
N CYS A 953 24.03 26.87 13.29
CA CYS A 953 25.06 26.29 14.15
C CYS A 953 26.35 27.14 14.20
N THR A 954 26.38 28.38 13.68
CA THR A 954 27.61 29.19 13.52
C THR A 954 28.35 29.40 14.85
N HIS A 955 27.61 29.64 15.92
CA HIS A 955 28.13 29.86 17.28
C HIS A 955 28.18 28.60 18.15
N SER A 956 27.83 27.43 17.59
CA SER A 956 27.90 26.13 18.26
C SER A 956 29.19 25.40 17.86
N PRO A 957 29.82 24.62 18.77
CA PRO A 957 30.94 23.74 18.42
C PRO A 957 30.49 22.47 17.66
N TYR A 958 29.19 22.35 17.35
CA TYR A 958 28.59 21.30 16.54
C TYR A 958 28.18 21.84 15.15
N GLU A 959 27.95 20.95 14.19
CA GLU A 959 27.46 21.22 12.84
C GLU A 959 26.40 20.18 12.40
N GLY A 960 26.01 20.20 11.13
CA GLY A 960 24.92 19.40 10.58
C GLY A 960 23.54 20.05 10.77
N PRO A 961 22.50 19.55 10.08
CA PRO A 961 21.19 20.21 9.93
C PRO A 961 20.47 20.51 11.25
N PHE A 962 20.80 19.79 12.32
CA PHE A 962 20.23 19.89 13.66
C PHE A 962 21.27 20.30 14.73
N CYS A 963 22.47 20.73 14.31
CA CYS A 963 23.62 21.03 15.17
C CYS A 963 24.02 19.85 16.10
N GLN A 964 24.01 18.62 15.59
CA GLN A 964 24.34 17.40 16.35
C GLN A 964 25.72 16.80 16.03
N LYS A 965 26.32 17.08 14.86
CA LYS A 965 27.62 16.50 14.46
C LYS A 965 28.74 17.24 15.20
N GLU A 966 29.55 16.52 15.99
CA GLU A 966 30.67 17.13 16.71
C GLU A 966 31.78 17.59 15.77
N VAL A 967 32.28 18.83 15.93
CA VAL A 967 33.47 19.29 15.21
C VAL A 967 34.72 18.87 15.98
N SER A 968 35.53 18.03 15.36
CA SER A 968 36.67 17.34 15.98
C SER A 968 37.90 17.30 15.08
N ALA A 969 39.10 17.40 15.67
CA ALA A 969 40.36 17.40 14.95
C ALA A 969 41.50 16.71 15.73
N VAL A 970 42.40 16.09 14.97
CA VAL A 970 43.68 15.57 15.48
C VAL A 970 44.75 16.66 15.42
N PHE A 971 45.50 16.77 16.52
CA PHE A 971 46.67 17.63 16.69
C PHE A 971 47.93 16.76 16.68
N GLU A 972 48.81 17.03 15.72
CA GLU A 972 50.17 16.46 15.66
C GLU A 972 51.12 17.25 16.58
N ALA A 973 52.26 16.67 16.98
CA ALA A 973 53.25 17.36 17.82
C ALA A 973 53.69 18.71 17.21
N GLY A 974 53.58 19.78 18.00
CA GLY A 974 53.87 21.14 17.56
C GLY A 974 52.69 21.91 16.95
N THR A 975 51.53 21.28 16.76
CA THR A 975 50.33 21.94 16.21
C THR A 975 49.77 22.98 17.18
N SER A 976 49.40 24.14 16.63
CA SER A 976 48.87 25.30 17.36
C SER A 976 47.69 25.88 16.60
N VAL A 977 46.58 26.09 17.32
CA VAL A 977 45.42 26.83 16.79
C VAL A 977 45.22 28.05 17.68
N THR A 978 45.38 29.24 17.14
CA THR A 978 45.25 30.51 17.88
C THR A 978 44.04 31.30 17.37
N TYR A 979 43.10 31.59 18.27
CA TYR A 979 41.98 32.49 18.05
C TYR A 979 42.29 33.85 18.70
N THR A 980 42.36 34.91 17.89
CA THR A 980 42.69 36.27 18.35
C THR A 980 41.42 37.09 18.51
N PHE A 981 41.15 37.56 19.73
CA PHE A 981 40.04 38.49 19.97
C PHE A 981 40.43 39.85 19.39
N GLN A 982 39.67 40.36 18.40
CA GLN A 982 40.07 41.55 17.64
C GLN A 982 40.22 42.79 18.53
N GLU A 983 41.35 43.48 18.41
CA GLU A 983 41.46 44.88 18.85
C GLU A 983 40.61 45.79 17.94
N PRO A 984 39.96 46.84 18.49
CA PRO A 984 39.19 47.78 17.69
C PRO A 984 40.09 48.66 16.83
N TYR A 985 40.30 48.28 15.57
CA TYR A 985 40.96 49.13 14.58
C TYR A 985 40.19 50.46 14.41
N PRO A 986 40.84 51.63 14.48
CA PRO A 986 40.21 52.91 14.27
C PRO A 986 40.00 53.16 12.77
N VAL A 987 38.97 52.53 12.18
CA VAL A 987 38.53 52.89 10.83
C VAL A 987 37.98 54.31 10.86
N THR A 988 38.50 55.14 9.96
CA THR A 988 38.17 56.56 9.85
C THR A 988 36.67 56.80 9.68
N LYS A 989 36.06 57.49 10.65
CA LYS A 989 34.67 57.95 10.55
C LYS A 989 34.47 58.84 9.33
N ASN A 990 33.73 58.37 8.35
CA ASN A 990 32.82 59.23 7.59
C ASN A 990 31.40 58.99 8.11
N THR A 991 30.84 60.01 8.77
CA THR A 991 29.52 59.98 9.39
C THR A 991 28.39 60.10 8.37
N SER A 992 27.46 59.15 8.36
CA SER A 992 26.02 59.44 8.47
C SER A 992 25.13 58.20 8.58
N SER A 993 24.01 58.35 9.28
CA SER A 993 22.89 57.41 9.45
C SER A 993 23.10 56.25 10.44
N SER A 994 22.03 55.96 11.18
CA SER A 994 22.04 55.22 12.44
C SER A 994 21.53 53.80 12.28
N SER A 995 22.36 52.83 12.65
CA SER A 995 21.94 51.49 13.07
C SER A 995 22.63 51.18 14.39
N SER A 996 21.85 50.82 15.40
CA SER A 996 22.25 50.70 16.80
C SER A 996 23.20 49.52 17.04
N ALA A 997 24.50 49.82 17.12
CA ALA A 997 25.49 48.88 17.63
C ALA A 997 25.38 48.78 19.16
N ILE A 998 24.60 47.80 19.64
CA ILE A 998 24.60 47.40 21.05
C ILE A 998 25.80 46.46 21.27
N TYR A 999 26.99 47.06 21.34
CA TYR A 999 28.16 46.46 21.97
C TYR A 999 28.61 47.43 23.07
N THR A 1000 27.94 47.34 24.21
CA THR A 1000 28.36 48.00 25.45
C THR A 1000 29.61 47.30 25.98
N ASP A 1001 30.62 48.09 26.36
CA ASP A 1001 31.78 47.63 27.14
C ASP A 1001 31.32 46.88 28.40
N ALA A 1002 31.40 45.56 28.35
CA ALA A 1002 31.25 44.68 29.51
C ALA A 1002 32.34 43.61 29.40
N ALA A 1003 33.33 43.67 30.30
CA ALA A 1003 34.22 42.53 30.52
C ALA A 1003 33.33 41.32 30.90
N PRO A 1004 33.56 40.13 30.32
CA PRO A 1004 32.69 39.00 30.59
C PRO A 1004 32.85 38.56 32.05
N SER A 1005 31.84 38.85 32.87
CA SER A 1005 31.71 38.33 34.25
C SER A 1005 31.42 36.82 34.30
N LYS A 1006 31.39 36.16 33.13
CA LYS A 1006 31.08 34.74 32.95
C LYS A 1006 32.00 34.10 31.90
N GLU A 1007 32.60 32.97 32.26
CA GLU A 1007 33.44 32.13 31.39
C GLU A 1007 32.88 30.71 31.40
N ASN A 1008 32.40 30.22 30.27
CA ASN A 1008 31.97 28.84 30.07
C ASN A 1008 32.86 28.21 28.99
N ILE A 1009 33.79 27.35 29.41
CA ILE A 1009 34.70 26.61 28.56
C ILE A 1009 34.24 25.15 28.52
N VAL A 1010 34.01 24.62 27.33
CA VAL A 1010 33.69 23.20 27.13
C VAL A 1010 34.68 22.66 26.09
N LEU A 1011 35.27 21.51 26.37
CA LEU A 1011 36.08 20.77 25.39
C LEU A 1011 36.05 19.28 25.74
N SER A 1012 36.17 18.44 24.73
CA SER A 1012 36.35 17.00 24.92
C SER A 1012 37.67 16.57 24.28
N PHE A 1013 38.36 15.59 24.85
CA PHE A 1013 39.67 15.19 24.38
C PHE A 1013 39.95 13.69 24.51
N VAL A 1014 40.83 13.20 23.64
CA VAL A 1014 41.46 11.86 23.69
C VAL A 1014 42.97 12.05 23.57
N THR A 1015 43.75 11.50 24.51
CA THR A 1015 45.22 11.51 24.40
C THR A 1015 45.86 10.33 25.15
N ALA A 1016 47.08 9.97 24.72
CA ALA A 1016 47.99 9.07 25.42
C ALA A 1016 49.17 9.80 26.07
N GLN A 1017 49.27 11.13 25.93
CA GLN A 1017 50.46 11.89 26.28
C GLN A 1017 50.27 12.74 27.55
N ALA A 1018 51.21 12.57 28.48
CA ALA A 1018 51.34 13.35 29.70
C ALA A 1018 52.84 13.67 29.93
N PRO A 1019 53.24 14.93 30.23
CA PRO A 1019 52.40 16.11 30.36
C PRO A 1019 51.99 16.69 29.00
N SER A 1020 50.89 17.43 28.95
CA SER A 1020 50.29 17.93 27.70
C SER A 1020 49.46 19.19 27.95
N LEU A 1021 49.56 20.21 27.10
CA LEU A 1021 48.84 21.49 27.24
C LEU A 1021 47.64 21.54 26.27
N LEU A 1022 46.41 21.46 26.79
CA LEU A 1022 45.19 21.38 25.98
C LEU A 1022 44.74 22.76 25.48
N LEU A 1023 44.62 23.71 26.41
CA LEU A 1023 44.07 25.05 26.16
C LEU A 1023 44.82 26.08 27.01
N PHE A 1024 45.14 27.21 26.40
CA PHE A 1024 45.81 28.35 27.04
C PHE A 1024 45.15 29.66 26.58
N ILE A 1025 44.69 30.48 27.52
CA ILE A 1025 44.07 31.78 27.26
C ILE A 1025 44.94 32.86 27.91
N ASN A 1026 45.25 33.91 27.16
CA ASN A 1026 46.07 35.03 27.61
C ASN A 1026 45.34 36.37 27.46
N SER A 1027 45.57 37.26 28.41
CA SER A 1027 45.08 38.64 28.41
C SER A 1027 46.11 39.65 27.90
N SER A 1028 45.68 40.90 27.74
CA SER A 1028 46.58 42.04 27.56
C SER A 1028 47.36 42.43 28.83
N SER A 1029 46.97 41.96 30.02
CA SER A 1029 47.53 42.32 31.33
C SER A 1029 48.55 41.31 31.91
N GLN A 1030 48.87 40.24 31.17
CA GLN A 1030 49.66 39.07 31.61
C GLN A 1030 48.90 38.07 32.52
N ASP A 1031 47.59 38.26 32.72
CA ASP A 1031 46.69 37.29 33.34
C ASP A 1031 46.44 36.12 32.36
N PHE A 1032 46.41 34.88 32.84
CA PHE A 1032 46.21 33.69 31.99
C PHE A 1032 45.34 32.60 32.64
N LEU A 1033 44.77 31.75 31.78
CA LEU A 1033 44.13 30.48 32.15
C LEU A 1033 44.78 29.36 31.34
N ALA A 1034 45.26 28.31 32.01
CA ALA A 1034 45.89 27.15 31.35
C ALA A 1034 45.23 25.84 31.81
N VAL A 1035 44.89 24.97 30.86
CA VAL A 1035 44.36 23.61 31.09
C VAL A 1035 45.39 22.61 30.58
N LEU A 1036 45.96 21.80 31.48
CA LEU A 1036 47.03 20.87 31.16
C LEU A 1036 46.90 19.54 31.91
N LEU A 1037 47.46 18.48 31.33
CA LEU A 1037 47.72 17.22 32.00
C LEU A 1037 49.13 17.23 32.60
N CYS A 1038 49.23 16.90 33.89
CA CYS A 1038 50.51 16.73 34.58
C CYS A 1038 51.18 15.39 34.23
N ARG A 1039 52.46 15.21 34.58
CA ARG A 1039 53.23 13.97 34.25
C ARG A 1039 52.62 12.66 34.75
N ASN A 1040 51.83 12.71 35.81
CA ASN A 1040 51.08 11.60 36.41
C ASN A 1040 49.71 11.36 35.76
N GLY A 1041 49.32 12.17 34.77
CA GLY A 1041 48.03 12.07 34.08
C GLY A 1041 46.86 12.82 34.72
N SER A 1042 47.06 13.45 35.87
CA SER A 1042 46.02 14.27 36.52
C SER A 1042 45.76 15.56 35.73
N LEU A 1043 44.51 15.98 35.61
CA LEU A 1043 44.14 17.25 35.01
C LEU A 1043 44.42 18.40 35.97
N GLN A 1044 45.02 19.48 35.48
CA GLN A 1044 45.28 20.69 36.24
C GLN A 1044 44.81 21.93 35.46
N VAL A 1045 43.96 22.72 36.10
CA VAL A 1045 43.52 24.03 35.63
C VAL A 1045 44.23 25.09 36.47
N ARG A 1046 45.00 25.95 35.80
CA ARG A 1046 45.74 27.05 36.42
C ARG A 1046 45.15 28.37 36.00
N TYR A 1047 44.96 29.26 36.97
CA TYR A 1047 44.31 30.53 36.77
C TYR A 1047 45.13 31.62 37.47
N GLN A 1048 45.77 32.49 36.69
CA GLN A 1048 46.48 33.66 37.19
C GLN A 1048 45.65 34.93 36.90
N LEU A 1049 45.11 35.53 37.97
CA LEU A 1049 44.25 36.74 37.94
C LEU A 1049 44.99 38.01 38.38
N SER A 1050 46.23 37.88 38.86
CA SER A 1050 47.10 38.99 39.24
C SER A 1050 48.56 38.53 39.22
N LYS A 1051 49.51 39.47 39.28
CA LYS A 1051 50.95 39.15 39.25
C LYS A 1051 51.46 38.37 40.46
N ASP A 1052 50.74 38.42 41.58
CA ASP A 1052 51.22 37.86 42.86
C ASP A 1052 50.48 36.58 43.29
N GLU A 1053 49.42 36.15 42.57
CA GLU A 1053 48.61 34.99 42.97
C GLU A 1053 48.14 34.13 41.78
N THR A 1054 48.52 32.85 41.79
CA THR A 1054 48.07 31.83 40.81
C THR A 1054 47.29 30.74 41.52
N HIS A 1055 46.01 30.60 41.16
CA HIS A 1055 45.14 29.56 41.66
C HIS A 1055 45.35 28.27 40.85
N ILE A 1056 45.54 27.14 41.53
CA ILE A 1056 45.80 25.84 40.90
C ILE A 1056 44.76 24.83 41.38
N PHE A 1057 43.96 24.33 40.45
CA PHE A 1057 42.94 23.32 40.68
C PHE A 1057 43.38 22.01 40.04
N THR A 1058 43.45 20.93 40.80
CA THR A 1058 43.90 19.62 40.31
C THR A 1058 42.80 18.58 40.51
N ILE A 1059 42.59 17.73 39.50
CA ILE A 1059 41.73 16.55 39.54
C ILE A 1059 42.62 15.35 39.26
N ASP A 1060 42.86 14.54 40.28
CA ASP A 1060 43.83 13.44 40.32
C ASP A 1060 43.18 12.06 40.58
N VAL A 1061 41.87 11.96 40.33
CA VAL A 1061 41.07 10.74 40.55
C VAL A 1061 41.51 9.59 39.64
N GLU A 1062 41.92 9.88 38.41
CA GLU A 1062 42.51 8.92 37.48
C GLU A 1062 43.54 9.59 36.55
N ASN A 1063 44.20 8.77 35.72
CA ASN A 1063 45.04 9.26 34.63
C ASN A 1063 44.15 9.51 33.40
N PHE A 1064 44.02 10.78 33.00
CA PHE A 1064 43.22 11.20 31.83
C PHE A 1064 43.97 11.09 30.48
N ALA A 1065 45.24 10.69 30.49
CA ALA A 1065 46.01 10.32 29.30
C ALA A 1065 45.92 8.79 29.03
N ASN A 1066 44.69 8.26 29.08
CA ASN A 1066 44.37 6.82 29.06
C ASN A 1066 43.79 6.32 27.73
N ARG A 1067 43.88 7.12 26.64
CA ARG A 1067 43.30 6.84 25.31
C ARG A 1067 41.75 6.80 25.27
N ARG A 1068 41.04 7.27 26.30
CA ARG A 1068 39.57 7.40 26.30
C ARG A 1068 39.12 8.82 26.02
N MET A 1069 37.86 8.94 25.62
CA MET A 1069 37.18 10.22 25.45
C MET A 1069 36.78 10.76 26.82
N HIS A 1070 37.19 12.00 27.09
CA HIS A 1070 36.90 12.70 28.34
C HIS A 1070 36.32 14.09 28.06
N HIS A 1071 35.32 14.49 28.85
CA HIS A 1071 34.58 15.74 28.69
C HIS A 1071 34.88 16.72 29.82
N LEU A 1072 35.48 17.86 29.49
CA LEU A 1072 35.81 18.93 30.43
C LEU A 1072 34.84 20.11 30.26
N ARG A 1073 34.25 20.53 31.38
CA ARG A 1073 33.46 21.76 31.48
C ARG A 1073 33.96 22.64 32.61
N ILE A 1074 34.35 23.87 32.30
CA ILE A 1074 34.75 24.89 33.26
C ILE A 1074 33.76 26.04 33.17
N ASN A 1075 33.08 26.37 34.26
CA ASN A 1075 32.15 27.50 34.33
C ASN A 1075 32.55 28.43 35.48
N ARG A 1076 32.80 29.70 35.18
CA ARG A 1076 33.00 30.79 36.15
C ARG A 1076 31.86 31.79 36.00
N GLU A 1077 31.25 32.20 37.10
CA GLU A 1077 30.21 33.24 37.13
C GLU A 1077 30.43 34.13 38.36
N GLY A 1078 31.01 35.31 38.12
CA GLY A 1078 31.52 36.20 39.16
C GLY A 1078 32.58 35.51 40.02
N ARG A 1079 32.21 35.13 41.25
CA ARG A 1079 33.08 34.43 42.20
C ARG A 1079 32.96 32.92 42.15
N GLU A 1080 31.82 32.37 41.71
CA GLU A 1080 31.61 30.92 41.65
C GLU A 1080 32.41 30.34 40.48
N PHE A 1081 33.17 29.29 40.75
CA PHE A 1081 34.00 28.60 39.78
C PHE A 1081 33.81 27.10 39.91
N THR A 1082 33.41 26.45 38.83
CA THR A 1082 33.15 25.01 38.82
C THR A 1082 33.92 24.34 37.69
N ILE A 1083 34.74 23.34 38.01
CA ILE A 1083 35.32 22.42 37.04
C ILE A 1083 34.55 21.12 37.16
N GLN A 1084 33.99 20.66 36.05
CA GLN A 1084 33.37 19.36 35.91
C GLN A 1084 34.18 18.53 34.91
N MET A 1085 34.58 17.34 35.33
CA MET A 1085 35.22 16.32 34.50
C MET A 1085 34.29 15.12 34.41
N ASP A 1086 33.85 14.82 33.19
CA ASP A 1086 32.83 13.83 32.88
C ASP A 1086 31.53 14.03 33.70
N GLN A 1087 30.66 13.03 33.80
CA GLN A 1087 29.38 13.16 34.52
C GLN A 1087 29.49 13.02 36.05
N GLN A 1088 30.67 12.67 36.58
CA GLN A 1088 30.81 12.22 37.98
C GLN A 1088 31.72 13.11 38.85
N LEU A 1089 32.65 13.89 38.28
CA LEU A 1089 33.62 14.66 39.05
C LEU A 1089 33.34 16.15 38.92
N ARG A 1090 32.89 16.80 40.00
CA ARG A 1090 32.66 18.26 40.04
C ARG A 1090 33.40 18.88 41.23
N LEU A 1091 34.39 19.70 40.93
CA LEU A 1091 35.06 20.60 41.86
C LEU A 1091 34.39 21.98 41.79
N SER A 1092 34.05 22.57 42.95
CA SER A 1092 33.48 23.92 43.03
C SER A 1092 34.29 24.77 44.02
N TYR A 1093 34.58 26.01 43.66
CA TYR A 1093 35.41 26.95 44.39
C TYR A 1093 34.78 28.36 44.32
N ASN A 1094 35.15 29.24 45.25
CA ASN A 1094 34.59 30.59 45.37
C ASN A 1094 35.71 31.60 45.58
N PHE A 1095 35.97 32.46 44.60
CA PHE A 1095 37.04 33.47 44.63
C PHE A 1095 36.74 34.60 45.62
N SER A 1096 37.77 35.20 46.20
CA SER A 1096 37.64 36.37 47.09
C SER A 1096 38.88 37.27 47.00
N PRO A 1097 38.76 38.55 46.58
CA PRO A 1097 37.56 39.29 46.18
C PRO A 1097 37.07 38.96 44.76
N GLU A 1098 36.07 39.70 44.26
CA GLU A 1098 35.69 39.73 42.85
C GLU A 1098 36.87 40.26 42.01
N VAL A 1099 37.44 39.39 41.17
CA VAL A 1099 38.45 39.77 40.17
C VAL A 1099 37.95 39.38 38.77
N GLU A 1100 37.82 40.38 37.92
CA GLU A 1100 37.46 40.23 36.51
C GLU A 1100 38.69 39.82 35.69
N PHE A 1101 38.50 38.92 34.73
CA PHE A 1101 39.56 38.53 33.79
C PHE A 1101 39.60 39.60 32.70
N ARG A 1102 40.62 40.45 32.72
CA ARG A 1102 40.67 41.66 31.89
C ARG A 1102 40.97 41.31 30.43
N THR A 1103 40.33 42.04 29.51
CA THR A 1103 40.55 42.07 28.05
C THR A 1103 41.43 40.95 27.50
N ILE A 1104 40.77 39.82 27.21
CA ILE A 1104 41.35 38.62 26.60
C ILE A 1104 41.92 38.97 25.23
N ARG A 1105 43.14 38.50 24.96
CA ARG A 1105 43.87 38.77 23.72
C ARG A 1105 43.83 37.57 22.77
N SER A 1106 44.17 36.39 23.28
CA SER A 1106 44.21 35.16 22.47
C SER A 1106 43.79 33.93 23.28
N LEU A 1107 43.15 32.98 22.59
CA LEU A 1107 42.91 31.61 23.03
C LEU A 1107 43.68 30.66 22.11
N ILE A 1108 44.50 29.80 22.69
CA ILE A 1108 45.40 28.89 21.99
C ILE A 1108 45.05 27.46 22.37
N LEU A 1109 44.91 26.58 21.37
CA LEU A 1109 44.77 25.14 21.54
C LEU A 1109 46.06 24.45 21.09
N GLY A 1110 46.52 23.46 21.86
CA GLY A 1110 47.79 22.79 21.61
C GLY A 1110 49.00 23.63 21.98
N LYS A 1111 49.98 23.73 21.08
CA LYS A 1111 51.26 24.40 21.39
C LYS A 1111 51.12 25.93 21.41
N VAL A 1112 51.56 26.56 22.49
CA VAL A 1112 51.74 28.02 22.60
C VAL A 1112 53.07 28.40 21.94
N THR A 1113 52.99 29.21 20.88
CA THR A 1113 54.14 29.69 20.09
C THR A 1113 54.56 31.13 20.44
N GLU A 1114 53.72 31.87 21.19
CA GLU A 1114 54.06 33.21 21.68
C GLU A 1114 55.17 33.14 22.74
N ASN A 1115 56.18 34.04 22.65
CA ASN A 1115 57.26 34.18 23.64
C ASN A 1115 56.76 34.86 24.93
N ILE A 1116 55.89 34.16 25.65
CA ILE A 1116 55.39 34.52 26.98
C ILE A 1116 56.30 33.87 28.02
N GLY A 1117 56.53 34.55 29.16
CA GLY A 1117 57.22 33.96 30.31
C GLY A 1117 56.37 32.90 31.01
N LEU A 1118 56.24 31.72 30.38
CA LEU A 1118 55.41 30.62 30.88
C LEU A 1118 55.94 30.07 32.21
N ASP A 1119 55.02 29.72 33.11
CA ASP A 1119 55.34 28.97 34.33
C ASP A 1119 56.08 27.65 34.03
N SER A 1120 56.93 27.20 34.95
CA SER A 1120 57.76 26.00 34.79
C SER A 1120 56.99 24.73 34.39
N GLU A 1121 55.78 24.52 34.91
CA GLU A 1121 54.97 23.35 34.54
C GLU A 1121 54.21 23.55 33.23
N ILE A 1122 53.77 24.78 32.93
CA ILE A 1122 53.16 25.10 31.62
C ILE A 1122 54.20 24.95 30.52
N ALA A 1123 55.45 25.42 30.75
CA ALA A 1123 56.56 25.24 29.83
C ALA A 1123 56.88 23.74 29.59
N LYS A 1124 56.79 22.88 30.62
CA LYS A 1124 56.94 21.42 30.47
C LYS A 1124 55.82 20.81 29.63
N ALA A 1125 54.57 21.18 29.88
CA ALA A 1125 53.40 20.73 29.10
C ALA A 1125 53.39 21.28 27.65
N ASN A 1126 54.00 22.45 27.42
CA ASN A 1126 54.08 23.12 26.13
C ASN A 1126 55.28 22.67 25.25
N THR A 1127 56.14 21.78 25.74
CA THR A 1127 57.33 21.30 25.01
C THR A 1127 56.98 20.83 23.59
N VAL A 1128 55.96 19.97 23.47
CA VAL A 1128 55.37 19.52 22.20
C VAL A 1128 53.93 20.00 22.00
N GLY A 1129 53.27 20.55 23.03
CA GLY A 1129 51.86 20.95 23.00
C GLY A 1129 50.91 19.77 23.23
N PHE A 1130 49.64 19.91 22.81
CA PHE A 1130 48.69 18.81 22.79
C PHE A 1130 48.96 17.88 21.61
N VAL A 1131 48.93 16.56 21.88
CA VAL A 1131 48.97 15.50 20.86
C VAL A 1131 47.82 14.54 21.15
N GLY A 1132 46.97 14.30 20.16
CA GLY A 1132 45.72 13.56 20.33
C GLY A 1132 44.57 14.22 19.56
N CYS A 1133 43.33 13.97 19.99
CA CYS A 1133 42.13 14.52 19.35
C CYS A 1133 41.37 15.45 20.29
N LEU A 1134 40.97 16.63 19.81
CA LEU A 1134 40.05 17.55 20.49
C LEU A 1134 38.71 17.57 19.76
N SER A 1135 37.60 17.55 20.51
CA SER A 1135 36.23 17.66 20.01
C SER A 1135 35.44 18.73 20.77
N SER A 1136 34.42 19.28 20.11
CA SER A 1136 33.39 20.14 20.72
C SER A 1136 33.95 21.31 21.53
N VAL A 1137 35.04 21.93 21.07
CA VAL A 1137 35.74 23.02 21.78
C VAL A 1137 34.99 24.33 21.65
N GLN A 1138 34.52 24.85 22.79
CA GLN A 1138 33.76 26.09 22.92
C GLN A 1138 34.29 26.96 24.06
N TYR A 1139 34.38 28.26 23.79
CA TYR A 1139 34.63 29.31 24.77
C TYR A 1139 33.50 30.35 24.67
N ASN A 1140 32.65 30.44 25.70
CA ASN A 1140 31.44 31.26 25.70
C ASN A 1140 30.56 30.99 24.45
N HIS A 1141 30.50 31.93 23.50
CA HIS A 1141 29.70 31.85 22.26
C HIS A 1141 30.58 31.64 21.00
N ILE A 1142 31.82 31.20 21.20
CA ILE A 1142 32.84 31.04 20.16
C ILE A 1142 33.29 29.57 20.12
N ALA A 1143 33.34 28.99 18.93
CA ALA A 1143 33.87 27.65 18.68
C ALA A 1143 35.23 27.75 17.95
N PRO A 1144 36.35 27.96 18.66
CA PRO A 1144 37.65 28.27 18.03
C PRO A 1144 38.17 27.13 17.14
N LEU A 1145 37.93 25.87 17.49
CA LEU A 1145 38.32 24.72 16.68
C LEU A 1145 37.54 24.64 15.36
N LYS A 1146 36.22 24.92 15.41
CA LYS A 1146 35.37 24.98 14.22
C LYS A 1146 35.77 26.13 13.29
N ALA A 1147 36.06 27.29 13.86
CA ALA A 1147 36.58 28.43 13.10
C ALA A 1147 37.92 28.10 12.43
N ALA A 1148 38.82 27.36 13.09
CA ALA A 1148 40.08 26.89 12.51
C ALA A 1148 39.89 25.94 11.32
N LEU A 1149 39.00 24.95 11.43
CA LEU A 1149 38.77 23.97 10.35
C LEU A 1149 38.01 24.55 9.15
N ARG A 1150 37.09 25.50 9.37
CA ARG A 1150 36.21 26.04 8.31
C ARG A 1150 36.72 27.36 7.72
N HIS A 1151 37.51 28.14 8.46
CA HIS A 1151 37.93 29.50 8.09
C HIS A 1151 39.42 29.77 8.37
N ALA A 1152 40.30 28.77 8.20
CA ALA A 1152 41.74 28.81 8.51
C ALA A 1152 42.53 30.03 8.00
N ASN A 1153 42.07 30.66 6.90
CA ASN A 1153 42.73 31.78 6.23
C ASN A 1153 42.08 33.15 6.49
N ILE A 1154 41.11 33.23 7.40
CA ILE A 1154 40.34 34.46 7.69
C ILE A 1154 40.51 34.82 9.17
N ALA A 1155 40.94 36.05 9.46
CA ALA A 1155 40.98 36.58 10.81
C ALA A 1155 39.57 36.48 11.44
N PRO A 1156 39.40 35.88 12.63
CA PRO A 1156 40.34 35.95 13.76
C PRO A 1156 41.26 34.74 14.01
N VAL A 1157 41.31 33.71 13.16
CA VAL A 1157 42.04 32.46 13.48
C VAL A 1157 43.35 32.32 12.70
N THR A 1158 44.38 31.78 13.36
CA THR A 1158 45.62 31.31 12.74
C THR A 1158 45.92 29.87 13.16
N VAL A 1159 46.41 29.06 12.22
CA VAL A 1159 46.78 27.66 12.42
C VAL A 1159 48.24 27.46 12.03
N HIS A 1160 49.04 26.85 12.91
CA HIS A 1160 50.42 26.47 12.66
C HIS A 1160 50.58 24.96 12.90
N GLY A 1161 51.23 24.26 11.96
CA GLY A 1161 51.33 22.79 11.97
C GLY A 1161 50.18 22.11 11.21
N THR A 1162 50.05 20.80 11.37
CA THR A 1162 49.05 19.99 10.65
C THR A 1162 47.79 19.83 11.51
N LEU A 1163 46.68 20.42 11.07
CA LEU A 1163 45.36 20.19 11.66
C LEU A 1163 44.51 19.37 10.68
N LYS A 1164 43.99 18.22 11.11
CA LYS A 1164 43.13 17.34 10.30
C LYS A 1164 41.82 17.07 11.04
N GLU A 1165 40.69 17.22 10.36
CA GLU A 1165 39.38 16.84 10.88
C GLU A 1165 39.29 15.32 11.04
N TYR A 1166 38.86 14.84 12.21
CA TYR A 1166 38.77 13.41 12.52
C TYR A 1166 37.84 13.17 13.71
N SER A 1167 36.99 12.13 13.62
CA SER A 1167 36.06 11.80 14.71
C SER A 1167 36.79 11.15 15.88
N CYS A 1168 36.93 11.87 17.00
CA CYS A 1168 37.65 11.38 18.18
C CYS A 1168 37.07 10.07 18.76
N GLY A 1169 35.77 9.81 18.55
CA GLY A 1169 35.09 8.60 19.04
C GLY A 1169 35.44 7.30 18.32
N PHE A 1170 36.16 7.36 17.19
CA PHE A 1170 36.54 6.19 16.38
C PHE A 1170 38.07 5.98 16.28
N MET A 1171 38.89 6.68 17.06
CA MET A 1171 40.35 6.44 17.06
C MET A 1171 40.69 5.01 17.50
N VAL A 1172 41.38 4.27 16.64
CA VAL A 1172 41.93 2.95 16.96
C VAL A 1172 43.33 3.11 17.58
N ASP A 1173 43.76 2.19 18.44
CA ASP A 1173 45.09 2.25 19.09
C ASP A 1173 46.25 2.51 18.11
N SER A 1174 46.17 1.99 16.88
CA SER A 1174 47.15 2.20 15.82
C SER A 1174 47.31 3.65 15.37
N ASP A 1175 46.23 4.44 15.38
CA ASP A 1175 46.25 5.84 14.95
C ASP A 1175 46.92 6.72 16.02
N VAL A 1176 46.67 6.40 17.29
CA VAL A 1176 47.28 7.09 18.44
C VAL A 1176 48.79 6.81 18.48
N ASP A 1177 49.22 5.58 18.19
CA ASP A 1177 50.63 5.21 18.12
C ASP A 1177 51.32 5.84 16.90
N ALA A 1178 50.65 5.95 15.74
CA ALA A 1178 51.21 6.62 14.55
C ALA A 1178 51.48 8.12 14.77
N VAL A 1179 50.62 8.82 15.51
CA VAL A 1179 50.78 10.26 15.80
C VAL A 1179 51.82 10.52 16.91
N THR A 1180 52.05 9.57 17.83
CA THR A 1180 52.96 9.75 18.98
C THR A 1180 54.40 9.25 18.74
N THR A 1181 54.66 8.41 17.74
CA THR A 1181 55.98 7.73 17.55
C THR A 1181 57.06 8.55 16.82
N VAL A 1182 56.76 9.74 16.29
CA VAL A 1182 57.62 10.48 15.36
C VAL A 1182 58.91 11.09 15.98
N HIS A 1183 59.08 11.09 17.32
CA HIS A 1183 60.13 11.87 18.00
C HIS A 1183 61.02 11.13 19.04
N SER A 1184 61.22 9.81 18.92
CA SER A 1184 62.11 9.05 19.82
C SER A 1184 63.58 8.95 19.36
N SER A 1185 64.10 9.87 18.54
CA SER A 1185 65.48 9.78 18.02
C SER A 1185 66.23 11.10 17.77
N SER A 1186 66.72 11.78 18.82
CA SER A 1186 67.93 12.63 18.76
C SER A 1186 68.41 13.10 20.14
N ASP A 1187 69.54 12.57 20.62
CA ASP A 1187 70.61 13.39 21.25
C ASP A 1187 71.92 12.58 21.48
N PRO A 1188 73.12 13.19 21.54
CA PRO A 1188 74.39 12.47 21.38
C PRO A 1188 75.40 12.48 22.56
N PHE A 1189 76.03 11.31 22.78
CA PHE A 1189 77.42 11.05 23.26
C PHE A 1189 77.93 11.36 24.69
N GLY A 1190 78.52 10.31 25.32
CA GLY A 1190 79.51 10.36 26.42
C GLY A 1190 79.37 9.21 27.45
N LYS A 1191 79.97 8.02 27.27
CA LYS A 1191 81.32 7.58 27.75
C LYS A 1191 81.60 7.85 29.25
N THR A 1192 82.08 6.92 30.10
CA THR A 1192 82.57 5.52 29.97
C THR A 1192 82.71 4.88 31.38
N ASP A 1193 82.64 3.53 31.48
CA ASP A 1193 83.39 2.58 32.35
C ASP A 1193 83.67 2.87 33.86
N GLU A 1194 83.80 1.92 34.79
CA GLU A 1194 83.62 0.45 34.84
C GLU A 1194 83.61 0.03 36.33
N ARG A 1195 82.91 -1.06 36.70
CA ARG A 1195 83.38 -2.21 37.52
C ARG A 1195 82.27 -2.99 38.26
N GLU A 1196 81.94 -4.16 37.69
CA GLU A 1196 82.24 -5.50 38.24
C GLU A 1196 81.67 -5.99 39.61
N PRO A 1197 81.54 -7.32 39.83
CA PRO A 1197 80.24 -7.99 39.59
C PRO A 1197 79.78 -8.97 40.70
N LEU A 1198 78.59 -9.57 40.56
CA LEU A 1198 78.32 -10.94 41.06
C LEU A 1198 77.08 -11.58 40.38
N THR A 1199 77.08 -12.91 40.39
CA THR A 1199 76.44 -13.82 39.40
C THR A 1199 75.05 -14.39 39.76
N ASN A 1200 74.41 -15.02 38.76
CA ASN A 1200 73.24 -15.94 38.77
C ASN A 1200 71.87 -15.29 38.44
N ALA A 1201 71.02 -15.85 37.55
CA ALA A 1201 71.14 -17.03 36.69
C ALA A 1201 70.12 -17.07 35.51
N VAL A 1202 70.46 -17.86 34.47
CA VAL A 1202 69.58 -18.52 33.47
C VAL A 1202 68.88 -17.67 32.38
N ARG A 1203 68.98 -18.22 31.15
CA ARG A 1203 68.34 -17.79 29.89
C ARG A 1203 66.81 -17.89 29.94
N SER A 1204 66.15 -16.99 29.21
CA SER A 1204 64.83 -17.14 28.60
C SER A 1204 64.91 -16.50 27.21
N ASP A 1205 64.18 -16.83 26.15
CA ASP A 1205 63.29 -17.91 25.72
C ASP A 1205 62.45 -17.32 24.58
N SER A 1206 63.12 -17.10 23.44
CA SER A 1206 62.52 -16.76 22.16
C SER A 1206 61.75 -17.97 21.58
N ALA A 1207 60.66 -18.37 22.24
CA ALA A 1207 59.86 -19.53 21.86
C ALA A 1207 58.33 -19.31 21.94
N VAL A 1208 57.85 -18.39 22.78
CA VAL A 1208 56.41 -18.31 23.10
C VAL A 1208 55.57 -17.60 22.04
N ILE A 1209 56.07 -16.51 21.45
CA ILE A 1209 55.28 -15.66 20.52
C ILE A 1209 55.00 -16.38 19.18
N GLY A 1210 55.99 -17.12 18.65
CA GLY A 1210 55.80 -17.95 17.45
C GLY A 1210 54.82 -19.12 17.69
N GLY A 1211 54.84 -19.70 18.90
CA GLY A 1211 53.93 -20.78 19.29
C GLY A 1211 52.47 -20.36 19.34
N VAL A 1212 52.17 -19.18 19.92
CA VAL A 1212 50.78 -18.69 20.01
C VAL A 1212 50.20 -18.37 18.62
N ILE A 1213 50.99 -17.72 17.75
CA ILE A 1213 50.54 -17.41 16.38
C ILE A 1213 50.34 -18.71 15.57
N ALA A 1214 51.25 -19.67 15.68
CA ALA A 1214 51.09 -20.98 15.04
C ALA A 1214 49.86 -21.76 15.55
N VAL A 1215 49.56 -21.69 16.85
CA VAL A 1215 48.37 -22.34 17.44
C VAL A 1215 47.08 -21.65 17.03
N VAL A 1216 47.03 -20.31 16.96
CA VAL A 1216 45.83 -19.58 16.46
C VAL A 1216 45.59 -19.84 14.98
N ILE A 1217 46.65 -19.87 14.16
CA ILE A 1217 46.56 -20.26 12.74
C ILE A 1217 46.13 -21.73 12.62
N PHE A 1218 46.66 -22.64 13.43
CA PHE A 1218 46.26 -24.05 13.42
C PHE A 1218 44.81 -24.25 13.87
N ILE A 1219 44.34 -23.52 14.90
CA ILE A 1219 42.94 -23.56 15.37
C ILE A 1219 42.00 -22.99 14.30
N THR A 1220 42.35 -21.88 13.65
CA THR A 1220 41.53 -21.32 12.55
C THR A 1220 41.51 -22.24 11.34
N PHE A 1221 42.63 -22.85 10.93
CA PHE A 1221 42.63 -23.90 9.90
C PHE A 1221 41.88 -25.17 10.33
N CYS A 1222 41.85 -25.52 11.62
CA CYS A 1222 41.03 -26.62 12.13
C CYS A 1222 39.53 -26.27 12.12
N ILE A 1223 39.14 -25.04 12.48
CA ILE A 1223 37.75 -24.57 12.41
C ILE A 1223 37.29 -24.51 10.94
N VAL A 1224 38.09 -23.95 10.04
CA VAL A 1224 37.81 -23.93 8.59
C VAL A 1224 37.79 -25.36 8.04
N GLY A 1225 38.70 -26.23 8.47
CA GLY A 1225 38.73 -27.65 8.09
C GLY A 1225 37.53 -28.44 8.61
N ILE A 1226 37.03 -28.14 9.82
CA ILE A 1226 35.81 -28.71 10.40
C ILE A 1226 34.57 -28.18 9.66
N MET A 1227 34.49 -26.88 9.36
CA MET A 1227 33.41 -26.29 8.56
C MET A 1227 33.39 -26.86 7.14
N ILE A 1228 34.54 -27.03 6.50
CA ILE A 1228 34.66 -27.71 5.19
C ILE A 1228 34.25 -29.17 5.32
N ARG A 1229 34.65 -29.90 6.38
CA ARG A 1229 34.17 -31.27 6.64
C ARG A 1229 32.67 -31.35 6.88
N PHE A 1230 32.08 -30.39 7.59
CA PHE A 1230 30.65 -30.32 7.88
C PHE A 1230 29.85 -30.08 6.59
N LEU A 1231 30.33 -29.17 5.74
CA LEU A 1231 29.80 -28.91 4.40
C LEU A 1231 30.00 -30.10 3.44
N TYR A 1232 31.09 -30.87 3.57
CA TYR A 1232 31.32 -32.09 2.77
C TYR A 1232 30.52 -33.30 3.25
N GLN A 1233 30.28 -33.45 4.56
CA GLN A 1233 29.47 -34.53 5.11
C GLN A 1233 27.98 -34.38 4.77
N HIS A 1234 27.49 -33.15 4.55
CA HIS A 1234 26.12 -32.90 4.07
C HIS A 1234 25.93 -33.02 2.55
N LYS A 1235 26.96 -33.43 1.79
CA LYS A 1235 26.89 -33.63 0.33
C LYS A 1235 27.37 -35.03 -0.13
N GLN A 1236 26.83 -36.08 0.48
CA GLN A 1236 26.66 -37.37 -0.20
C GLN A 1236 25.18 -37.64 -0.51
N SER A 1237 24.92 -37.90 -1.78
CA SER A 1237 23.63 -38.33 -2.37
C SER A 1237 23.35 -39.81 -2.04
N PRO A 1238 22.19 -40.37 -2.45
CA PRO A 1238 22.29 -41.10 -3.72
C PRO A 1238 21.05 -41.03 -4.64
N ARG A 1239 21.29 -40.68 -5.92
CA ARG A 1239 20.89 -41.43 -7.14
C ARG A 1239 19.37 -41.49 -7.49
N THR A 1240 18.90 -41.67 -8.73
CA THR A 1240 19.45 -41.94 -10.08
C THR A 1240 18.33 -41.55 -11.11
N ASN A 1241 18.45 -41.51 -12.45
CA ASN A 1241 19.37 -42.16 -13.42
C ASN A 1241 19.30 -41.48 -14.80
N GLN A 1242 20.38 -41.60 -15.61
CA GLN A 1242 20.46 -41.83 -17.08
C GLN A 1242 19.47 -41.09 -18.04
N MET A 1243 19.82 -40.59 -19.24
CA MET A 1243 21.00 -40.62 -20.13
C MET A 1243 20.86 -39.42 -21.12
N LYS A 1244 21.79 -39.02 -22.01
CA LYS A 1244 23.07 -39.61 -22.50
C LYS A 1244 24.06 -38.48 -22.88
N GLU A 1245 25.08 -38.80 -23.66
CA GLU A 1245 26.17 -37.92 -24.14
C GLU A 1245 26.37 -38.12 -25.66
N LYS A 1246 26.65 -37.04 -26.43
CA LYS A 1246 27.80 -36.94 -27.38
C LYS A 1246 27.83 -35.69 -28.28
N GLU A 1247 29.02 -35.05 -28.27
CA GLU A 1247 29.80 -34.47 -29.39
C GLU A 1247 29.21 -33.44 -30.40
N TYR A 1248 29.93 -32.31 -30.49
CA TYR A 1248 30.05 -31.32 -31.59
C TYR A 1248 30.62 -31.95 -32.91
N PRO A 1249 30.73 -31.26 -34.08
CA PRO A 1249 30.75 -29.80 -34.29
C PRO A 1249 30.05 -29.21 -35.56
N GLU A 1250 30.17 -27.87 -35.67
CA GLU A 1250 30.42 -27.07 -36.90
C GLU A 1250 29.32 -26.69 -37.93
N ASN A 1251 29.32 -25.37 -38.24
CA ASN A 1251 29.24 -24.75 -39.59
C ASN A 1251 27.91 -24.77 -40.37
N LEU A 1252 27.53 -23.74 -41.15
CA LEU A 1252 28.04 -22.37 -41.33
C LEU A 1252 26.93 -21.47 -41.95
N ASP A 1253 27.13 -20.16 -41.88
CA ASP A 1253 26.79 -19.17 -42.91
C ASP A 1253 25.37 -19.01 -43.50
N SER A 1254 24.84 -17.81 -43.23
CA SER A 1254 24.43 -16.82 -44.26
C SER A 1254 23.07 -17.05 -44.95
N SER A 1255 22.50 -16.10 -45.71
CA SER A 1255 22.97 -14.76 -46.12
C SER A 1255 21.78 -13.82 -46.34
N PHE A 1256 22.01 -12.54 -46.00
CA PHE A 1256 21.69 -11.34 -46.78
C PHE A 1256 20.42 -11.23 -47.67
N ARG A 1257 19.69 -10.12 -47.40
CA ARG A 1257 19.16 -9.10 -48.36
C ARG A 1257 18.32 -9.53 -49.57
N ASN A 1258 17.19 -8.85 -49.73
CA ASN A 1258 17.03 -7.72 -50.67
C ASN A 1258 15.66 -7.07 -50.36
N ASP A 1259 15.60 -5.78 -50.03
CA ASP A 1259 15.51 -4.64 -50.95
C ASP A 1259 14.20 -4.60 -51.76
N ILE A 1260 13.40 -3.54 -51.54
CA ILE A 1260 12.93 -2.55 -52.53
C ILE A 1260 11.82 -1.67 -51.93
N ASP A 1261 12.22 -0.45 -51.57
CA ASP A 1261 11.57 0.84 -51.87
C ASP A 1261 10.18 0.84 -52.58
N LEU A 1262 9.23 1.66 -52.13
CA LEU A 1262 9.15 3.10 -52.52
C LEU A 1262 7.75 3.74 -52.23
N GLN A 1263 7.77 5.05 -51.93
CA GLN A 1263 6.78 6.10 -52.29
C GLN A 1263 5.47 6.37 -51.50
N ASN A 1264 5.34 7.67 -51.11
CA ASN A 1264 4.14 8.53 -51.07
C ASN A 1264 3.09 8.32 -49.94
N THR A 1265 2.45 9.35 -49.35
CA THR A 1265 2.48 10.83 -49.55
C THR A 1265 1.92 11.61 -48.34
N VAL A 1266 2.60 12.69 -47.96
CA VAL A 1266 2.10 14.08 -47.67
C VAL A 1266 0.67 14.32 -47.15
N SER A 1267 0.55 14.91 -45.95
CA SER A 1267 -0.11 16.21 -45.67
C SER A 1267 0.05 16.60 -44.18
N GLU A 1268 1.08 17.36 -43.80
CA GLU A 1268 1.01 18.82 -43.56
C GLU A 1268 -0.31 19.38 -43.02
N CYS A 1269 -0.27 19.96 -41.81
CA CYS A 1269 -0.89 21.26 -41.53
C CYS A 1269 -0.23 21.94 -40.30
N LYS A 1270 0.44 23.09 -40.51
CA LYS A 1270 1.10 23.90 -39.48
C LYS A 1270 0.15 24.93 -38.83
N ARG A 1271 0.47 25.35 -37.59
CA ARG A 1271 0.51 26.74 -37.06
C ARG A 1271 0.95 26.68 -35.58
N GLU A 1272 2.16 27.06 -35.20
CA GLU A 1272 2.80 28.40 -35.15
C GLU A 1272 2.31 29.33 -34.03
N TYR A 1273 3.03 29.26 -32.90
CA TYR A 1273 3.58 30.30 -31.98
C TYR A 1273 2.74 31.47 -31.42
N PHE A 1274 3.02 31.79 -30.16
CA PHE A 1274 3.58 33.06 -29.61
C PHE A 1274 3.36 33.08 -28.08
N ILE A 1275 4.31 33.37 -27.17
CA ILE A 1275 5.73 33.83 -27.25
C ILE A 1275 6.58 32.87 -26.41
#